data_AF-A0A2P2FZ00-F1
#
_entry.id   AF-A0A2P2FZ00-F1
#
_cell.length_a   1.000
_cell.length_b   1.000
_cell.length_c   1.000
_cell.angle_alpha   90.00
_cell.angle_beta   90.00
_cell.angle_gamma   90.00
#
_symmetry.space_group_name_H-M   'P 1'
#
loop_
_entity.id
_entity.type
_entity.pdbx_description
1 polymer ?
#
loop_
_entity_poly.entity_id
_entity_poly.type
_entity_poly.pdbx_seq_one_letter_code
_entity_poly.pdbx_strand_id
1 'polypeptide(L)'
;MSTTEKYLRDVIQLPESVHAGDFKVELSGGFTETAARLDEYVVTDQLRQAFSKSLSIVQAAVRDNTPHAAYLHGSFGSGKSHFLTVLHAILNNDPAARAKPGLQSVIADNDSWLRGKKFLMVPYHLVGATDIDSALLGGYVSTIRKLHPGQATPPVYRADAMLADARRQREFLDNDAKFSEWLGTGSPSSTDDDIDDLEVAEEIGAAGWTTTELDQAFAAPAGDRVRDALVSALLTGPMSSYVRGASGDAEAFIPLEDGLAVISRHAKQLGYDGLILFLDELILWLQAHMSDQKFLDNQVSKLVKLIESGEGQRALPMVSFISRQRDLSKLIGDDVTGADVKNLEAHVEYLAGRFDVVSLEDRNLPAIIKERVLKPIPPDGASALDEAFAGISSVKAADKDVLLDSAGATGATWADFRDVYPLSPALLNVLVALSGALQRERTGLKLLQEMLYRRRGDMKLGQLIPLGDLWDVLADGTGEAFTDRLRREAEAAQRFHVKVRTHLLEKYGSESDSRFIADDRFVKTLLLAALAPNVPALARLNGNRLAALNHGSIRSRTVAAGSMVVSRLRELQAEFGELRSDGDEDPVFTLHLSDLDVEPLLDLVGEQDSLGARRIWVKNQLWSALGVRDTGDFVCEREIVWKGTRRTAEFVFANVRDGDDLPDLQFTPGVPGRIRFILDYPFDGHERTPREDAARVSKLQRSGLEAATIVWLPHFLSSQKSSQLGRLLKITHLLERDRLQDYAANLPADDRIRVQNQLQAQRANLTSQLTAALQQLYGISRADDSTVGAQVGDEGHVLSLFPGHTPQLAGGASFDYNALHLADGLFNKVYPNHPNFDPAGSRKAITSGELRTVLGWITKAMEDGQRRVVVDRNQLTLVKRIVHPLELGEVSDGPLNLSTEWRRRIEQYAAQQGVTGDFSAEDIRRWIGELGYTGLDKLVSNLIIATYALLSDRAWMYHGSPLPGVPELDKISTGYALRAQELPTEAEFAAARERAAKLFGVHVPDVLFARNVNRLATDVQRKVTEAEPAVNGVWRSLDKHASALGTDATTPSSRQRSARDAADLLARLSRTHDATPLVRELAAATYAVSEQVLGTAISSAPQVLRALEAVDWSLLESVRGFTGHAALGDRAERLIREVTSAASDDEFTVQLAPVLDGIRERAVALISEAGRLVRAADPVPAPVKTVEPEHATSASDINLTQQGSPSVSGQAATQAAFGVRPRSHRVRAGVVEAELARIISEVQGEIAGYAEHHPGMEIEITWHALHADEENS
;
A
#
# COMPACT_ATOMS: atom_id res chain seq x y z
N MET A 1 -43.31 -49.70 25.56
CA MET A 1 -42.27 -50.29 26.41
C MET A 1 -41.53 -49.14 27.08
N SER A 2 -41.35 -49.19 28.39
CA SER A 2 -40.67 -48.14 29.17
C SER A 2 -39.25 -47.92 28.64
N THR A 3 -39.01 -46.80 27.98
CA THR A 3 -37.66 -46.36 27.57
C THR A 3 -36.90 -45.94 28.82
N THR A 4 -36.32 -46.93 29.51
CA THR A 4 -35.28 -46.69 30.50
C THR A 4 -34.19 -45.86 29.82
N GLU A 5 -33.93 -44.65 30.31
CA GLU A 5 -32.88 -43.78 29.77
C GLU A 5 -31.53 -44.53 29.85
N LYS A 6 -31.00 -44.93 28.69
CA LYS A 6 -29.69 -45.60 28.60
C LYS A 6 -28.57 -44.56 28.70
N TYR A 7 -27.56 -44.85 29.50
CA TYR A 7 -26.36 -44.03 29.64
C TYR A 7 -25.19 -44.66 28.88
N LEU A 8 -24.15 -43.87 28.59
CA LEU A 8 -22.99 -44.36 27.83
C LEU A 8 -22.31 -45.58 28.50
N ARG A 9 -22.29 -45.61 29.83
CA ARG A 9 -21.76 -46.71 30.65
C ARG A 9 -22.45 -48.05 30.46
N ASP A 10 -23.68 -48.05 29.94
CA ASP A 10 -24.47 -49.26 29.73
C ASP A 10 -24.19 -49.89 28.36
N VAL A 11 -23.37 -49.24 27.52
CA VAL A 11 -23.19 -49.57 26.09
C VAL A 11 -21.71 -49.70 25.69
N ILE A 12 -20.80 -48.92 26.31
CA ILE A 12 -19.35 -48.94 26.04
C ILE A 12 -18.61 -49.45 27.28
N GLN A 13 -17.58 -50.29 27.06
CA GLN A 13 -16.67 -50.75 28.10
C GLN A 13 -15.77 -49.59 28.56
N LEU A 14 -16.20 -48.85 29.58
CA LEU A 14 -15.45 -47.75 30.18
C LEU A 14 -14.65 -48.24 31.40
N PRO A 15 -13.37 -47.83 31.56
CA PRO A 15 -12.55 -48.22 32.71
C PRO A 15 -13.10 -47.67 34.03
N GLU A 16 -12.88 -48.40 35.13
CA GLU A 16 -13.32 -48.00 36.47
C GLU A 16 -12.31 -47.07 37.18
N SER A 17 -11.05 -47.08 36.74
CA SER A 17 -9.96 -46.19 37.15
C SER A 17 -8.95 -46.00 36.00
N VAL A 18 -8.21 -44.89 36.01
CA VAL A 18 -7.15 -44.58 35.03
C VAL A 18 -5.81 -44.42 35.78
N HIS A 19 -4.85 -45.34 35.60
CA HIS A 19 -3.54 -45.28 36.27
C HIS A 19 -2.42 -44.76 35.36
N ALA A 20 -1.38 -44.15 35.95
CA ALA A 20 -0.30 -43.50 35.20
C ALA A 20 0.65 -44.47 34.47
N GLY A 21 0.76 -45.72 34.93
CA GLY A 21 1.68 -46.73 34.40
C GLY A 21 1.18 -47.47 33.15
N ASP A 22 -0.13 -47.42 32.85
CA ASP A 22 -0.75 -48.29 31.85
C ASP A 22 -0.40 -47.94 30.38
N PHE A 23 0.31 -46.84 30.14
CA PHE A 23 0.55 -46.30 28.79
C PHE A 23 2.02 -45.94 28.45
N LYS A 24 3.00 -46.23 29.32
CA LYS A 24 4.43 -45.93 29.08
C LYS A 24 5.20 -47.22 28.74
N VAL A 25 5.62 -47.36 27.50
CA VAL A 25 6.54 -48.43 27.07
C VAL A 25 7.98 -47.91 27.18
N GLU A 26 8.72 -48.34 28.21
CA GLU A 26 10.14 -48.03 28.30
C GLU A 26 11.00 -49.05 27.53
N LEU A 27 11.92 -48.55 26.70
CA LEU A 27 12.92 -49.36 25.98
C LEU A 27 14.05 -49.86 26.92
N SER A 28 14.12 -49.34 28.15
CA SER A 28 15.12 -49.64 29.18
C SER A 28 15.12 -51.10 29.66
N GLY A 29 13.97 -51.78 29.58
CA GLY A 29 13.80 -53.18 30.01
C GLY A 29 14.36 -54.25 29.06
N GLY A 30 14.91 -53.84 27.91
CA GLY A 30 15.28 -54.76 26.84
C GLY A 30 14.06 -55.32 26.10
N PHE A 31 14.27 -55.86 24.90
CA PHE A 31 13.23 -56.40 24.01
C PHE A 31 12.70 -57.78 24.48
N THR A 32 12.49 -57.99 25.78
CA THR A 32 12.18 -59.31 26.37
C THR A 32 10.68 -59.65 26.41
N GLU A 33 9.77 -58.68 26.24
CA GLU A 33 8.30 -58.85 26.25
C GLU A 33 7.65 -58.60 24.87
N THR A 34 8.28 -59.09 23.81
CA THR A 34 7.86 -58.81 22.42
C THR A 34 6.45 -59.34 22.09
N ALA A 35 6.05 -60.50 22.62
CA ALA A 35 4.78 -61.15 22.25
C ALA A 35 3.51 -60.41 22.71
N ALA A 36 3.42 -59.99 23.98
CA ALA A 36 2.25 -59.29 24.51
C ALA A 36 2.05 -57.91 23.84
N ARG A 37 3.17 -57.20 23.61
CA ARG A 37 3.17 -55.89 22.95
C ARG A 37 2.78 -55.99 21.48
N LEU A 38 3.04 -57.11 20.81
CA LEU A 38 2.62 -57.33 19.43
C LEU A 38 1.11 -57.55 19.31
N ASP A 39 0.44 -58.13 20.31
CA ASP A 39 -1.01 -58.40 20.27
C ASP A 39 -1.81 -57.09 20.30
N GLU A 40 -1.44 -56.19 21.20
CA GLU A 40 -2.09 -54.88 21.40
C GLU A 40 -1.82 -53.85 20.27
N TYR A 41 -0.88 -54.14 19.36
CA TYR A 41 -0.50 -53.21 18.30
C TYR A 41 -1.46 -53.26 17.11
N VAL A 42 -2.10 -52.14 16.79
CA VAL A 42 -2.98 -52.00 15.63
C VAL A 42 -2.14 -51.63 14.40
N VAL A 43 -2.08 -52.51 13.40
CA VAL A 43 -1.31 -52.28 12.17
C VAL A 43 -2.23 -51.70 11.10
N THR A 44 -2.12 -50.39 10.86
CA THR A 44 -2.81 -49.69 9.77
C THR A 44 -2.02 -49.78 8.47
N ASP A 45 -2.65 -49.45 7.34
CA ASP A 45 -1.96 -49.45 6.03
C ASP A 45 -0.82 -48.43 5.95
N GLN A 46 -0.95 -47.30 6.65
CA GLN A 46 0.11 -46.30 6.78
C GLN A 46 1.33 -46.86 7.54
N LEU A 47 1.09 -47.55 8.65
CA LEU A 47 2.16 -48.21 9.41
C LEU A 47 2.82 -49.32 8.61
N ARG A 48 2.04 -50.05 7.80
CA ARG A 48 2.55 -51.06 6.85
C ARG A 48 3.57 -50.46 5.86
N GLN A 49 3.26 -49.29 5.29
CA GLN A 49 4.17 -48.55 4.42
C GLN A 49 5.42 -48.05 5.18
N ALA A 50 5.26 -47.56 6.41
CA ALA A 50 6.38 -47.11 7.23
C ALA A 50 7.36 -48.26 7.56
N PHE A 51 6.86 -49.48 7.84
CA PHE A 51 7.70 -50.66 8.00
C PHE A 51 8.40 -51.06 6.71
N SER A 52 7.69 -51.06 5.57
CA SER A 52 8.28 -51.34 4.26
C SER A 52 9.43 -50.37 3.94
N LYS A 53 9.25 -49.06 4.17
CA LYS A 53 10.29 -48.04 3.99
C LYS A 53 11.49 -48.24 4.93
N SER A 54 11.22 -48.60 6.19
CA SER A 54 12.30 -48.87 7.16
C SER A 54 13.14 -50.08 6.73
N LEU A 55 12.49 -51.14 6.24
CA LEU A 55 13.17 -52.33 5.73
C LEU A 55 13.93 -52.04 4.43
N SER A 56 13.41 -51.21 3.53
CA SER A 56 14.13 -50.84 2.29
C SER A 56 15.41 -50.06 2.57
N ILE A 57 15.44 -49.22 3.62
CA ILE A 57 16.65 -48.50 4.05
C ILE A 57 17.71 -49.49 4.55
N VAL A 58 17.29 -50.48 5.35
CA VAL A 58 18.19 -51.55 5.81
C VAL A 58 18.68 -52.39 4.63
N GLN A 59 17.80 -52.73 3.69
CA GLN A 59 18.15 -53.48 2.48
C GLN A 59 19.20 -52.73 1.64
N ALA A 60 19.01 -51.43 1.42
CA ALA A 60 19.93 -50.59 0.64
C ALA A 60 21.31 -50.53 1.29
N ALA A 61 21.35 -50.29 2.62
CA ALA A 61 22.61 -50.28 3.37
C ALA A 61 23.36 -51.61 3.25
N VAL A 62 22.66 -52.75 3.34
CA VAL A 62 23.27 -54.08 3.24
C VAL A 62 23.74 -54.39 1.82
N ARG A 63 22.98 -54.01 0.80
CA ARG A 63 23.33 -54.26 -0.60
C ARG A 63 24.55 -53.44 -1.04
N ASP A 64 24.57 -52.16 -0.66
CA ASP A 64 25.55 -51.19 -1.17
C ASP A 64 26.76 -51.02 -0.22
N ASN A 65 26.72 -51.67 0.95
CA ASN A 65 27.72 -51.57 2.03
C ASN A 65 28.01 -50.11 2.44
N THR A 66 26.99 -49.26 2.45
CA THR A 66 27.07 -47.84 2.79
C THR A 66 26.26 -47.49 4.03
N PRO A 67 26.74 -46.55 4.86
CA PRO A 67 26.01 -46.13 6.05
C PRO A 67 24.75 -45.35 5.67
N HIS A 68 23.65 -45.61 6.38
CA HIS A 68 22.37 -44.91 6.21
C HIS A 68 21.85 -44.41 7.56
N ALA A 69 21.12 -43.30 7.55
CA ALA A 69 20.41 -42.81 8.72
C ALA A 69 18.99 -42.41 8.36
N ALA A 70 18.05 -42.73 9.24
CA ALA A 70 16.64 -42.48 9.04
C ALA A 70 16.01 -41.84 10.29
N TYR A 71 15.35 -40.70 10.11
CA TYR A 71 14.53 -40.09 11.12
C TYR A 71 13.17 -40.78 11.21
N LEU A 72 12.82 -41.25 12.41
CA LEU A 72 11.46 -41.65 12.76
C LEU A 72 10.70 -40.43 13.26
N HIS A 73 9.85 -39.89 12.40
CA HIS A 73 9.09 -38.68 12.64
C HIS A 73 7.65 -39.02 13.03
N GLY A 74 7.16 -38.44 14.13
CA GLY A 74 5.77 -38.63 14.58
C GLY A 74 5.48 -37.85 15.86
N SER A 75 4.21 -37.55 16.12
CA SER A 75 3.77 -36.81 17.31
C SER A 75 4.00 -37.59 18.62
N PHE A 76 3.82 -36.92 19.77
CA PHE A 76 3.90 -37.60 21.07
C PHE A 76 2.70 -38.55 21.23
N GLY A 77 2.97 -39.85 21.36
CA GLY A 77 1.93 -40.89 21.40
C GLY A 77 1.61 -41.55 20.06
N SER A 78 2.29 -41.17 18.96
CA SER A 78 2.17 -41.84 17.65
C SER A 78 2.75 -43.27 17.62
N GLY A 79 3.27 -43.75 18.76
CA GLY A 79 3.77 -45.11 18.93
C GLY A 79 5.22 -45.35 18.50
N LYS A 80 6.10 -44.34 18.39
CA LYS A 80 7.50 -44.50 17.92
C LYS A 80 8.30 -45.62 18.60
N SER A 81 8.28 -45.69 19.94
CA SER A 81 8.99 -46.75 20.68
C SER A 81 8.34 -48.13 20.46
N HIS A 82 7.02 -48.17 20.27
CA HIS A 82 6.29 -49.39 19.90
C HIS A 82 6.63 -49.83 18.47
N PHE A 83 6.72 -48.88 17.53
CA PHE A 83 7.16 -49.10 16.16
C PHE A 83 8.58 -49.66 16.10
N LEU A 84 9.52 -49.10 16.87
CA LEU A 84 10.89 -49.61 16.98
C LEU A 84 10.94 -51.03 17.56
N THR A 85 10.09 -51.33 18.53
CA THR A 85 9.97 -52.68 19.11
C THR A 85 9.48 -53.69 18.07
N VAL A 86 8.48 -53.32 17.26
CA VAL A 86 7.98 -54.18 16.17
C VAL A 86 9.01 -54.31 15.05
N LEU A 87 9.72 -53.24 14.69
CA LEU A 87 10.79 -53.27 13.68
C LEU A 87 11.95 -54.18 14.14
N HIS A 88 12.34 -54.09 15.42
CA HIS A 88 13.32 -55.00 16.02
C HIS A 88 12.87 -56.46 15.93
N ALA A 89 11.60 -56.75 16.23
CA ALA A 89 11.04 -58.11 16.12
C ALA A 89 11.06 -58.64 14.67
N ILE A 90 10.78 -57.79 13.67
CA ILE A 90 10.86 -58.14 12.26
C ILE A 90 12.31 -58.45 11.85
N LEU A 91 13.26 -57.58 12.20
CA LEU A 91 14.67 -57.72 11.83
C LEU A 91 15.38 -58.88 12.56
N ASN A 92 14.91 -59.26 13.74
CA ASN A 92 15.38 -60.45 14.48
C ASN A 92 14.71 -61.76 14.02
N ASN A 93 13.82 -61.69 13.03
CA ASN A 93 13.07 -62.84 12.52
C ASN A 93 12.19 -63.56 13.58
N ASP A 94 11.52 -62.79 14.46
CA ASP A 94 10.68 -63.32 15.55
C ASP A 94 9.40 -64.02 15.04
N PRO A 95 9.06 -65.24 15.53
CA PRO A 95 7.83 -65.95 15.16
C PRO A 95 6.53 -65.17 15.41
N ALA A 96 6.45 -64.36 16.48
CA ALA A 96 5.26 -63.59 16.81
C ALA A 96 4.98 -62.48 15.79
N ALA A 97 6.04 -61.86 15.25
CA ALA A 97 5.92 -60.86 14.19
C ALA A 97 5.41 -61.46 12.88
N ARG A 98 5.85 -62.69 12.55
CA ARG A 98 5.39 -63.43 11.37
C ARG A 98 3.93 -63.88 11.47
N ALA A 99 3.44 -64.18 12.67
CA ALA A 99 2.07 -64.62 12.89
C ALA A 99 1.02 -63.50 12.74
N LYS A 100 1.41 -62.23 12.90
CA LYS A 100 0.48 -61.09 12.90
C LYS A 100 -0.05 -60.77 11.49
N PRO A 101 -1.37 -60.88 11.21
CA PRO A 101 -1.93 -60.73 9.87
C PRO A 101 -1.57 -59.41 9.17
N GLY A 102 -1.51 -58.30 9.92
CA GLY A 102 -1.17 -56.98 9.37
C GLY A 102 0.27 -56.83 8.89
N LEU A 103 1.22 -57.64 9.38
CA LEU A 103 2.65 -57.56 9.03
C LEU A 103 3.08 -58.61 8.00
N GLN A 104 2.26 -59.63 7.75
CA GLN A 104 2.60 -60.77 6.88
C GLN A 104 3.03 -60.33 5.48
N SER A 105 2.34 -59.37 4.87
CA SER A 105 2.70 -58.90 3.52
C SER A 105 4.07 -58.21 3.48
N VAL A 106 4.36 -57.35 4.47
CA VAL A 106 5.63 -56.59 4.55
C VAL A 106 6.80 -57.52 4.76
N ILE A 107 6.62 -58.54 5.60
CA ILE A 107 7.65 -59.55 5.85
C ILE A 107 7.87 -60.38 4.58
N ALA A 108 6.80 -60.83 3.91
CA ALA A 108 6.91 -61.64 2.69
C ALA A 108 7.68 -60.91 1.57
N ASP A 109 7.43 -59.62 1.37
CA ASP A 109 8.10 -58.81 0.35
C ASP A 109 9.62 -58.65 0.59
N ASN A 110 10.06 -58.76 1.86
CA ASN A 110 11.46 -58.56 2.28
C ASN A 110 12.18 -59.87 2.67
N ASP A 111 11.48 -61.00 2.68
CA ASP A 111 12.00 -62.28 3.18
C ASP A 111 13.18 -62.82 2.35
N SER A 112 13.27 -62.46 1.06
CA SER A 112 14.31 -62.93 0.13
C SER A 112 15.73 -62.49 0.51
N TRP A 113 15.88 -61.29 1.10
CA TRP A 113 17.18 -60.75 1.51
C TRP A 113 17.36 -60.77 3.03
N LEU A 114 16.25 -60.70 3.79
CA LEU A 114 16.25 -60.68 5.25
C LEU A 114 16.59 -62.06 5.85
N ARG A 115 16.17 -63.14 5.17
CA ARG A 115 16.37 -64.50 5.65
C ARG A 115 17.85 -64.90 5.62
N GLY A 116 18.38 -65.32 6.76
CA GLY A 116 19.77 -65.76 6.91
C GLY A 116 20.77 -64.65 7.24
N LYS A 117 20.32 -63.39 7.36
CA LYS A 117 21.14 -62.26 7.80
C LYS A 117 21.06 -62.03 9.30
N LYS A 118 22.18 -61.72 9.93
CA LYS A 118 22.27 -61.46 11.38
C LYS A 118 22.68 -60.02 11.65
N PHE A 119 21.76 -59.22 12.18
CA PHE A 119 22.04 -57.82 12.55
C PHE A 119 22.33 -57.68 14.04
N LEU A 120 23.33 -56.87 14.37
CA LEU A 120 23.54 -56.41 15.75
C LEU A 120 22.78 -55.11 15.95
N MET A 121 21.69 -55.19 16.71
CA MET A 121 20.81 -54.06 17.02
C MET A 121 21.16 -53.50 18.40
N VAL A 122 21.55 -52.22 18.45
CA VAL A 122 22.01 -51.56 19.68
C VAL A 122 21.06 -50.41 20.03
N PRO A 123 20.34 -50.47 21.16
CA PRO A 123 19.53 -49.37 21.65
C PRO A 123 20.38 -48.35 22.42
N TYR A 124 20.20 -47.07 22.09
CA TYR A 124 20.88 -45.94 22.73
C TYR A 124 19.86 -44.96 23.33
N HIS A 125 20.14 -44.55 24.57
CA HIS A 125 19.42 -43.50 25.29
C HIS A 125 20.38 -42.37 25.59
N LEU A 126 20.11 -41.20 25.00
CA LEU A 126 21.05 -40.08 25.05
C LEU A 126 20.80 -39.12 26.21
N VAL A 127 19.67 -39.23 26.92
CA VAL A 127 19.40 -38.39 28.10
C VAL A 127 20.42 -38.68 29.21
N GLY A 128 21.12 -37.62 29.64
CA GLY A 128 22.18 -37.70 30.65
C GLY A 128 23.56 -38.07 30.10
N ALA A 129 23.71 -38.28 28.80
CA ALA A 129 25.02 -38.46 28.17
C ALA A 129 25.80 -37.13 28.13
N THR A 130 27.14 -37.22 28.21
CA THR A 130 28.04 -36.06 28.16
C THR A 130 28.36 -35.63 26.72
N ASP A 131 28.55 -36.58 25.81
CA ASP A 131 28.68 -36.36 24.36
C ASP A 131 28.22 -37.58 23.54
N ILE A 132 28.14 -37.43 22.22
CA ILE A 132 27.74 -38.51 21.30
C ILE A 132 28.81 -39.61 21.22
N ASP A 133 30.09 -39.25 21.35
CA ASP A 133 31.21 -40.18 21.18
C ASP A 133 31.18 -41.28 22.25
N SER A 134 31.10 -40.86 23.51
CA SER A 134 31.00 -41.72 24.68
C SER A 134 29.70 -42.51 24.70
N ALA A 135 28.58 -41.91 24.29
CA ALA A 135 27.29 -42.58 24.25
C ALA A 135 27.25 -43.74 23.24
N LEU A 136 27.77 -43.52 22.03
CA LEU A 136 27.74 -44.52 20.96
C LEU A 136 28.77 -45.63 21.16
N LEU A 137 30.03 -45.26 21.42
CA LEU A 137 31.12 -46.21 21.57
C LEU A 137 31.00 -46.98 22.90
N GLY A 138 30.67 -46.27 24.00
CA GLY A 138 30.38 -46.88 25.29
C GLY A 138 29.14 -47.79 25.25
N GLY A 139 28.07 -47.34 24.60
CA GLY A 139 26.85 -48.14 24.45
C GLY A 139 27.07 -49.42 23.63
N TYR A 140 27.91 -49.38 22.59
CA TYR A 140 28.33 -50.57 21.84
C TYR A 140 29.10 -51.56 22.73
N VAL A 141 30.11 -51.09 23.47
CA VAL A 141 30.89 -51.93 24.40
C VAL A 141 29.99 -52.57 25.46
N SER A 142 29.03 -51.80 26.01
CA SER A 142 28.07 -52.31 27.00
C SER A 142 27.18 -53.43 26.44
N THR A 143 26.80 -53.33 25.17
CA THR A 143 25.93 -54.29 24.48
C THR A 143 26.69 -55.55 24.11
N ILE A 144 27.93 -55.44 23.63
CA ILE A 144 28.81 -56.59 23.38
C ILE A 144 29.07 -57.37 24.66
N ARG A 145 29.31 -56.72 25.81
CA ARG A 145 29.49 -57.44 27.08
C ARG A 145 28.24 -58.21 27.52
N LYS A 146 27.04 -57.70 27.22
CA LYS A 146 25.78 -58.40 27.52
C LYS A 146 25.53 -59.59 26.59
N LEU A 147 25.83 -59.44 25.30
CA LEU A 147 25.54 -60.47 24.28
C LEU A 147 26.68 -61.48 24.06
N HIS A 148 27.93 -61.06 24.24
CA HIS A 148 29.18 -61.81 23.98
C HIS A 148 30.21 -61.62 25.12
N PRO A 149 29.95 -62.09 26.35
CA PRO A 149 30.78 -61.82 27.52
C PRO A 149 32.22 -62.36 27.48
N GLY A 150 32.54 -63.29 26.56
CA GLY A 150 33.86 -63.95 26.44
C GLY A 150 34.74 -63.48 25.28
N GLN A 151 34.32 -62.45 24.53
CA GLN A 151 35.05 -61.93 23.37
C GLN A 151 35.87 -60.68 23.74
N ALA A 152 36.94 -60.41 22.97
CA ALA A 152 37.82 -59.25 23.21
C ALA A 152 37.06 -57.92 23.10
N THR A 153 37.46 -56.91 23.88
CA THR A 153 36.81 -55.58 23.84
C THR A 153 37.42 -54.74 22.71
N PRO A 154 36.63 -54.02 21.89
CA PRO A 154 37.19 -53.19 20.82
C PRO A 154 38.03 -52.02 21.37
N PRO A 155 39.16 -51.67 20.73
CA PRO A 155 40.07 -50.61 21.19
C PRO A 155 39.53 -49.20 20.84
N VAL A 156 38.46 -48.77 21.52
CA VAL A 156 37.79 -47.48 21.29
C VAL A 156 38.19 -46.38 22.30
N TYR A 157 39.12 -46.67 23.21
CA TYR A 157 39.57 -45.75 24.27
C TYR A 157 40.87 -45.04 23.88
N ARG A 158 41.09 -43.79 24.34
CA ARG A 158 42.37 -43.09 24.15
C ARG A 158 43.46 -43.75 24.97
N ALA A 159 44.34 -44.47 24.28
CA ALA A 159 45.26 -45.39 24.92
C ALA A 159 46.58 -44.78 25.38
N ASP A 160 46.88 -43.50 25.16
CA ASP A 160 48.22 -42.94 25.43
C ASP A 160 48.63 -42.99 26.91
N ALA A 161 47.71 -42.62 27.82
CA ALA A 161 47.96 -42.71 29.26
C ALA A 161 48.09 -44.17 29.74
N MET A 162 47.24 -45.06 29.19
CA MET A 162 47.26 -46.49 29.46
C MET A 162 48.55 -47.16 28.94
N LEU A 163 49.02 -46.76 27.76
CA LEU A 163 50.27 -47.24 27.17
C LEU A 163 51.49 -46.69 27.93
N ALA A 164 51.43 -45.48 28.46
CA ALA A 164 52.47 -44.96 29.35
C ALA A 164 52.53 -45.73 30.69
N ASP A 165 51.38 -46.07 31.27
CA ASP A 165 51.28 -46.97 32.43
C ASP A 165 51.80 -48.38 32.11
N ALA A 166 51.42 -48.93 30.96
CA ALA A 166 51.89 -50.23 30.50
C ALA A 166 53.41 -50.21 30.24
N ARG A 167 53.97 -49.10 29.72
CA ARG A 167 55.41 -48.92 29.53
C ARG A 167 56.15 -48.84 30.87
N ARG A 168 55.62 -48.09 31.85
CA ARG A 168 56.15 -48.10 33.23
C ARG A 168 56.11 -49.48 33.86
N GLN A 169 55.05 -50.25 33.60
CA GLN A 169 54.92 -51.61 34.11
C GLN A 169 55.88 -52.57 33.42
N ARG A 170 56.12 -52.42 32.12
CA ARG A 170 57.14 -53.15 31.35
C ARG A 170 58.55 -52.87 31.91
N GLU A 171 58.86 -51.60 32.15
CA GLU A 171 60.11 -51.16 32.79
C GLU A 171 60.24 -51.68 34.24
N PHE A 172 59.17 -51.67 35.03
CA PHE A 172 59.17 -52.16 36.41
C PHE A 172 59.37 -53.68 36.50
N LEU A 173 58.80 -54.44 35.57
CA LEU A 173 58.96 -55.90 35.52
C LEU A 173 60.35 -56.33 35.02
N ASP A 174 61.04 -55.45 34.27
CA ASP A 174 62.39 -55.61 33.72
C ASP A 174 62.64 -56.99 33.06
N ASN A 175 61.58 -57.55 32.47
CA ASN A 175 61.57 -58.85 31.80
C ASN A 175 60.35 -58.96 30.87
N ASP A 176 60.60 -58.93 29.57
CA ASP A 176 59.52 -58.91 28.57
C ASP A 176 58.69 -60.20 28.54
N ALA A 177 59.25 -61.37 28.85
CA ALA A 177 58.48 -62.62 28.92
C ALA A 177 57.42 -62.59 30.03
N LYS A 178 57.74 -61.95 31.17
CA LYS A 178 56.78 -61.73 32.27
C LYS A 178 55.74 -60.67 31.93
N PHE A 179 56.12 -59.66 31.16
CA PHE A 179 55.19 -58.65 30.67
C PHE A 179 54.17 -59.29 29.70
N SER A 180 54.61 -60.17 28.81
CA SER A 180 53.74 -60.91 27.89
C SER A 180 52.80 -61.89 28.61
N GLU A 181 53.25 -62.52 29.70
CA GLU A 181 52.38 -63.32 30.58
C GLU A 181 51.36 -62.43 31.33
N TRP A 182 51.77 -61.24 31.77
CA TRP A 182 50.91 -60.28 32.46
C TRP A 182 49.78 -59.71 31.59
N LEU A 183 50.05 -59.49 30.29
CA LEU A 183 49.03 -59.17 29.29
C LEU A 183 47.95 -60.27 29.16
N GLY A 184 48.30 -61.51 29.54
CA GLY A 184 47.47 -62.70 29.42
C GLY A 184 47.50 -63.30 28.01
N THR A 185 47.11 -64.58 27.88
CA THR A 185 46.94 -65.26 26.58
C THR A 185 45.68 -64.78 25.87
N GLY A 186 45.65 -63.51 25.48
CA GLY A 186 44.64 -62.93 24.61
C GLY A 186 45.07 -62.98 23.14
N SER A 187 45.42 -64.17 22.64
CA SER A 187 45.53 -64.37 21.18
C SER A 187 44.13 -64.67 20.65
N PRO A 188 43.71 -64.14 19.49
CA PRO A 188 42.47 -64.58 18.87
C PRO A 188 42.59 -66.09 18.63
N SER A 189 41.68 -66.88 19.19
CA SER A 189 41.53 -68.27 18.80
C SER A 189 40.98 -68.28 17.37
N SER A 190 41.87 -68.27 16.37
CA SER A 190 41.53 -68.66 15.02
C SER A 190 41.25 -70.16 15.03
N THR A 191 39.97 -70.51 15.06
CA THR A 191 39.54 -71.81 14.53
C THR A 191 39.75 -71.75 13.02
N ASP A 192 40.74 -72.50 12.58
CA ASP A 192 41.20 -72.70 11.21
C ASP A 192 40.12 -73.46 10.41
N ASP A 193 39.70 -72.90 9.28
CA ASP A 193 39.18 -73.64 8.11
C ASP A 193 39.27 -72.70 6.88
N ASP A 194 40.26 -73.01 6.04
CA ASP A 194 40.45 -72.72 4.60
C ASP A 194 40.32 -71.28 4.05
N ILE A 195 41.44 -70.75 3.50
CA ILE A 195 41.62 -70.41 2.06
C ILE A 195 43.07 -69.90 1.80
N ASP A 196 43.70 -70.47 0.78
CA ASP A 196 45.05 -70.24 0.23
C ASP A 196 45.35 -68.82 -0.30
N ASP A 197 46.65 -68.48 -0.22
CA ASP A 197 47.49 -67.62 -1.06
C ASP A 197 47.11 -66.13 -1.29
N LEU A 198 47.86 -65.22 -0.65
CA LEU A 198 48.66 -64.17 -1.30
C LEU A 198 49.53 -63.37 -0.29
N GLU A 199 50.85 -63.54 -0.43
CA GLU A 199 51.97 -62.62 -0.13
C GLU A 199 52.08 -61.95 1.25
N VAL A 200 52.67 -62.74 2.17
CA VAL A 200 53.65 -62.41 3.23
C VAL A 200 53.98 -60.92 3.43
N ALA A 201 53.35 -60.32 4.43
CA ALA A 201 53.95 -59.29 5.27
C ALA A 201 53.86 -59.79 6.73
N GLU A 202 55.03 -60.05 7.34
CA GLU A 202 55.28 -60.58 8.69
C GLU A 202 54.05 -60.65 9.62
N GLU A 203 53.42 -61.82 9.67
CA GLU A 203 52.38 -62.18 10.65
C GLU A 203 53.02 -62.37 12.03
N ILE A 204 52.45 -61.72 13.06
CA ILE A 204 52.74 -61.92 14.48
C ILE A 204 52.32 -63.36 14.85
N GLY A 205 53.20 -64.32 14.58
CA GLY A 205 52.92 -65.74 14.74
C GLY A 205 53.07 -66.20 16.18
N ALA A 206 51.98 -66.73 16.74
CA ALA A 206 51.83 -67.84 17.72
C ALA A 206 52.76 -67.97 18.96
N ALA A 207 53.81 -67.18 19.13
CA ALA A 207 54.61 -67.06 20.33
C ALA A 207 54.31 -65.67 20.90
N GLY A 208 53.86 -65.60 22.16
CA GLY A 208 53.39 -64.35 22.77
C GLY A 208 54.36 -63.18 22.58
N TRP A 209 53.78 -61.97 22.55
CA TRP A 209 54.45 -60.67 22.44
C TRP A 209 55.97 -60.72 22.67
N THR A 210 56.76 -60.70 21.59
CA THR A 210 58.22 -60.67 21.67
C THR A 210 58.72 -59.25 22.00
N THR A 211 59.97 -59.12 22.48
CA THR A 211 60.59 -57.81 22.76
C THR A 211 60.50 -56.86 21.56
N THR A 212 60.78 -57.36 20.35
CA THR A 212 60.74 -56.56 19.11
C THR A 212 59.32 -56.12 18.77
N GLU A 213 58.32 -56.99 18.93
CA GLU A 213 56.91 -56.67 18.66
C GLU A 213 56.33 -55.70 19.68
N LEU A 214 56.71 -55.85 20.96
CA LEU A 214 56.34 -54.87 22.00
C LEU A 214 56.98 -53.52 21.73
N ASP A 215 58.26 -53.48 21.37
CA ASP A 215 58.95 -52.24 20.99
C ASP A 215 58.27 -51.57 19.79
N GLN A 216 57.89 -52.34 18.77
CA GLN A 216 57.13 -51.86 17.62
C GLN A 216 55.73 -51.36 18.02
N ALA A 217 54.98 -52.11 18.83
CA ALA A 217 53.63 -51.74 19.29
C ALA A 217 53.63 -50.46 20.13
N PHE A 218 54.64 -50.27 20.98
CA PHE A 218 54.82 -49.09 21.81
C PHE A 218 55.34 -47.87 21.03
N ALA A 219 56.06 -48.08 19.93
CA ALA A 219 56.59 -47.01 19.07
C ALA A 219 55.63 -46.62 17.93
N ALA A 220 54.66 -47.48 17.60
CA ALA A 220 53.74 -47.26 16.49
C ALA A 220 52.78 -46.07 16.72
N PRO A 221 52.44 -45.32 15.66
CA PRO A 221 51.47 -44.23 15.74
C PRO A 221 50.06 -44.76 16.07
N ALA A 222 49.17 -43.88 16.54
CA ALA A 222 47.78 -44.24 16.79
C ALA A 222 47.08 -44.70 15.48
N GLY A 223 46.27 -45.76 15.56
CA GLY A 223 45.61 -46.37 14.39
C GLY A 223 46.41 -47.49 13.70
N ASP A 224 47.64 -47.77 14.14
CA ASP A 224 48.41 -48.92 13.69
C ASP A 224 47.85 -50.24 14.27
N ARG A 225 47.71 -51.28 13.43
CA ARG A 225 47.14 -52.58 13.80
C ARG A 225 47.90 -53.24 14.97
N VAL A 226 49.22 -53.08 15.02
CA VAL A 226 50.06 -53.72 16.06
C VAL A 226 49.87 -53.03 17.41
N ARG A 227 49.70 -51.70 17.41
CA ARG A 227 49.37 -50.91 18.61
C ARG A 227 47.97 -51.22 19.11
N ASP A 228 46.98 -51.28 18.21
CA ASP A 228 45.59 -51.57 18.55
C ASP A 228 45.41 -52.96 19.18
N ALA A 229 46.17 -53.95 18.70
CA ALA A 229 46.19 -55.29 19.29
C ALA A 229 46.71 -55.28 20.74
N LEU A 230 47.77 -54.51 21.04
CA LEU A 230 48.30 -54.36 22.39
C LEU A 230 47.29 -53.66 23.31
N VAL A 231 46.65 -52.60 22.81
CA VAL A 231 45.61 -51.85 23.54
C VAL A 231 44.40 -52.74 23.85
N SER A 232 43.94 -53.52 22.88
CA SER A 232 42.84 -54.48 23.07
C SER A 232 43.17 -55.56 24.12
N ALA A 233 44.40 -56.10 24.09
CA ALA A 233 44.88 -57.07 25.08
C ALA A 233 44.94 -56.47 26.49
N LEU A 234 45.46 -55.24 26.64
CA LEU A 234 45.51 -54.52 27.93
C LEU A 234 44.11 -54.27 28.51
N LEU A 235 43.16 -53.81 27.68
CA LEU A 235 41.78 -53.52 28.08
C LEU A 235 40.96 -54.78 28.39
N THR A 236 41.28 -55.89 27.74
CA THR A 236 40.62 -57.18 27.99
C THR A 236 41.24 -57.88 29.21
N GLY A 237 42.55 -57.74 29.42
CA GLY A 237 43.30 -58.39 30.50
C GLY A 237 43.51 -57.49 31.74
N PRO A 238 44.77 -57.21 32.11
CA PRO A 238 45.13 -56.67 33.42
C PRO A 238 44.62 -55.25 33.69
N MET A 239 44.29 -54.47 32.66
CA MET A 239 43.78 -53.10 32.78
C MET A 239 42.28 -52.97 32.51
N SER A 240 41.49 -54.05 32.60
CA SER A 240 40.03 -54.03 32.37
C SER A 240 39.22 -53.07 33.27
N SER A 241 39.79 -52.58 34.38
CA SER A 241 39.21 -51.55 35.24
C SER A 241 39.17 -50.16 34.57
N TYR A 242 40.11 -49.85 33.66
CA TYR A 242 40.13 -48.57 32.93
C TYR A 242 38.82 -48.33 32.17
N VAL A 243 38.22 -49.38 31.62
CA VAL A 243 36.93 -49.33 30.93
C VAL A 243 35.78 -48.94 31.86
N ARG A 244 35.81 -49.36 33.14
CA ARG A 244 34.76 -49.05 34.13
C ARG A 244 34.86 -47.62 34.66
N GLY A 245 36.07 -47.07 34.78
CA GLY A 245 36.31 -45.69 35.22
C GLY A 245 36.05 -44.63 34.13
N ALA A 246 36.27 -44.99 32.86
CA ALA A 246 36.13 -44.11 31.69
C ALA A 246 34.68 -43.92 31.18
N SER A 247 33.70 -44.64 31.74
CA SER A 247 32.32 -44.61 31.27
C SER A 247 31.66 -43.26 31.59
N GLY A 248 31.66 -42.33 30.63
CA GLY A 248 31.03 -41.01 30.73
C GLY A 248 31.99 -39.81 30.63
N ASP A 249 33.30 -40.06 30.52
CA ASP A 249 34.29 -38.99 30.32
C ASP A 249 34.52 -38.74 28.82
N ALA A 250 34.31 -37.50 28.39
CA ALA A 250 34.38 -37.05 26.99
C ALA A 250 35.78 -37.24 26.38
N GLU A 251 36.84 -37.17 27.21
CA GLU A 251 38.22 -37.34 26.74
C GLU A 251 38.69 -38.81 26.71
N ALA A 252 37.88 -39.75 27.19
CA ALA A 252 38.30 -41.14 27.32
C ALA A 252 38.18 -41.96 26.02
N PHE A 253 37.40 -41.49 25.04
CA PHE A 253 37.14 -42.19 23.78
C PHE A 253 37.91 -41.59 22.60
N ILE A 254 38.26 -42.43 21.62
CA ILE A 254 38.80 -41.97 20.34
C ILE A 254 37.73 -41.17 19.57
N PRO A 255 38.12 -40.31 18.61
CA PRO A 255 37.16 -39.59 17.78
C PRO A 255 36.12 -40.53 17.15
N LEU A 256 34.87 -40.07 17.04
CA LEU A 256 33.74 -40.90 16.60
C LEU A 256 33.98 -41.61 15.27
N GLU A 257 34.60 -40.93 14.31
CA GLU A 257 34.86 -41.48 12.98
C GLU A 257 35.74 -42.75 13.05
N ASP A 258 36.85 -42.68 13.78
CA ASP A 258 37.76 -43.81 14.02
C ASP A 258 37.07 -44.90 14.84
N GLY A 259 36.31 -44.50 15.86
CA GLY A 259 35.53 -45.40 16.70
C GLY A 259 34.49 -46.20 15.93
N LEU A 260 33.75 -45.58 15.02
CA LEU A 260 32.76 -46.24 14.16
C LEU A 260 33.42 -47.27 13.23
N ALA A 261 34.61 -46.97 12.69
CA ALA A 261 35.38 -47.91 11.89
C ALA A 261 35.85 -49.13 12.72
N VAL A 262 36.30 -48.91 13.96
CA VAL A 262 36.71 -49.96 14.89
C VAL A 262 35.54 -50.89 15.25
N ILE A 263 34.38 -50.34 15.65
CA ILE A 263 33.23 -51.19 16.02
C ILE A 263 32.65 -51.95 14.81
N SER A 264 32.76 -51.39 13.60
CA SER A 264 32.33 -52.08 12.37
C SER A 264 33.19 -53.32 12.07
N ARG A 265 34.52 -53.22 12.20
CA ARG A 265 35.44 -54.37 12.06
C ARG A 265 35.19 -55.41 13.14
N HIS A 266 35.02 -54.96 14.38
CA HIS A 266 34.77 -55.84 15.52
C HIS A 266 33.45 -56.61 15.37
N ALA A 267 32.36 -55.95 14.98
CA ALA A 267 31.09 -56.64 14.72
C ALA A 267 31.19 -57.68 13.59
N LYS A 268 32.03 -57.45 12.58
CA LYS A 268 32.29 -58.42 11.51
C LYS A 268 32.98 -59.68 12.02
N GLN A 269 33.99 -59.51 12.89
CA GLN A 269 34.69 -60.62 13.52
C GLN A 269 33.76 -61.48 14.39
N LEU A 270 32.69 -60.88 14.94
CA LEU A 270 31.64 -61.59 15.70
C LEU A 270 30.57 -62.27 14.82
N GLY A 271 30.70 -62.22 13.49
CA GLY A 271 29.80 -62.89 12.55
C GLY A 271 28.46 -62.18 12.32
N TYR A 272 28.40 -60.86 12.48
CA TYR A 272 27.23 -60.06 12.10
C TYR A 272 27.35 -59.55 10.66
N ASP A 273 26.22 -59.43 9.97
CA ASP A 273 26.10 -58.92 8.61
C ASP A 273 25.84 -57.40 8.55
N GLY A 274 25.51 -56.76 9.68
CA GLY A 274 25.26 -55.32 9.75
C GLY A 274 24.98 -54.82 11.16
N LEU A 275 25.14 -53.50 11.34
CA LEU A 275 24.91 -52.79 12.60
C LEU A 275 23.67 -51.90 12.49
N ILE A 276 22.76 -51.97 13.45
CA ILE A 276 21.60 -51.09 13.52
C ILE A 276 21.62 -50.34 14.86
N LEU A 277 21.65 -49.00 14.80
CA LEU A 277 21.70 -48.13 15.96
C LEU A 277 20.32 -47.49 16.16
N PHE A 278 19.66 -47.76 17.29
CA PHE A 278 18.41 -47.11 17.66
C PHE A 278 18.68 -45.95 18.61
N LEU A 279 18.65 -44.73 18.08
CA LEU A 279 18.95 -43.50 18.80
C LEU A 279 17.64 -42.87 19.28
N ASP A 280 17.32 -43.06 20.55
CA ASP A 280 16.18 -42.39 21.16
C ASP A 280 16.60 -41.14 21.94
N GLU A 281 15.70 -40.17 22.01
CA GLU A 281 15.84 -38.93 22.79
C GLU A 281 16.99 -37.99 22.37
N LEU A 282 17.61 -38.20 21.20
CA LEU A 282 18.67 -37.31 20.66
C LEU A 282 18.24 -35.84 20.67
N ILE A 283 17.04 -35.55 20.17
CA ILE A 283 16.53 -34.18 20.08
C ILE A 283 16.29 -33.55 21.46
N LEU A 284 15.80 -34.33 22.42
CA LEU A 284 15.58 -33.88 23.79
C LEU A 284 16.90 -33.61 24.50
N TRP A 285 17.91 -34.43 24.25
CA TRP A 285 19.26 -34.23 24.77
C TRP A 285 19.92 -32.97 24.19
N LEU A 286 19.81 -32.74 22.87
CA LEU A 286 20.29 -31.50 22.22
C LEU A 286 19.53 -30.27 22.77
N GLN A 287 18.22 -30.37 22.99
CA GLN A 287 17.40 -29.32 23.60
C GLN A 287 17.87 -28.93 24.99
N ALA A 288 18.21 -29.91 25.83
CA ALA A 288 18.68 -29.68 27.19
C ALA A 288 20.00 -28.86 27.24
N HIS A 289 20.77 -28.84 26.16
CA HIS A 289 22.05 -28.15 26.04
C HIS A 289 21.99 -26.92 25.12
N MET A 290 20.80 -26.41 24.77
CA MET A 290 20.63 -25.26 23.85
C MET A 290 21.27 -23.96 24.33
N SER A 291 21.53 -23.81 25.63
CA SER A 291 22.23 -22.66 26.18
C SER A 291 23.73 -22.63 25.84
N ASP A 292 24.31 -23.77 25.43
CA ASP A 292 25.72 -23.89 25.02
C ASP A 292 25.82 -24.12 23.51
N GLN A 293 25.86 -23.01 22.76
CA GLN A 293 25.87 -23.01 21.29
C GLN A 293 27.12 -23.69 20.70
N LYS A 294 28.30 -23.53 21.33
CA LYS A 294 29.54 -24.16 20.86
C LYS A 294 29.52 -25.67 21.03
N PHE A 295 28.94 -26.14 22.14
CA PHE A 295 28.71 -27.57 22.35
C PHE A 295 27.74 -28.11 21.29
N LEU A 296 26.62 -27.43 21.06
CA LEU A 296 25.61 -27.86 20.09
C LEU A 296 26.19 -27.97 18.67
N ASP A 297 26.92 -26.96 18.20
CA ASP A 297 27.55 -26.97 16.88
C ASP A 297 28.50 -28.17 16.71
N ASN A 298 29.35 -28.42 17.71
CA ASN A 298 30.29 -29.54 17.70
C ASN A 298 29.57 -30.90 17.65
N GLN A 299 28.52 -31.10 18.46
CA GLN A 299 27.77 -32.35 18.49
C GLN A 299 26.95 -32.58 17.21
N VAL A 300 26.38 -31.52 16.62
CA VAL A 300 25.65 -31.60 15.34
C VAL A 300 26.59 -31.96 14.19
N SER A 301 27.81 -31.40 14.15
CA SER A 301 28.82 -31.79 13.15
C SER A 301 29.26 -33.26 13.28
N LYS A 302 29.27 -33.83 14.49
CA LYS A 302 29.58 -35.25 14.71
C LYS A 302 28.49 -36.19 14.19
N LEU A 303 27.22 -35.79 14.19
CA LEU A 303 26.12 -36.58 13.64
C LEU A 303 26.27 -36.82 12.13
N VAL A 304 26.90 -35.90 11.40
CA VAL A 304 27.23 -36.08 9.97
C VAL A 304 28.13 -37.30 9.77
N LYS A 305 29.01 -37.60 10.74
CA LYS A 305 29.90 -38.78 10.68
C LYS A 305 29.15 -40.12 10.81
N LEU A 306 27.86 -40.13 11.15
CA LEU A 306 27.07 -41.37 11.09
C LEU A 306 26.79 -41.81 9.65
N ILE A 307 26.68 -40.85 8.72
CA ILE A 307 26.35 -41.06 7.30
C ILE A 307 27.53 -40.85 6.35
N GLU A 308 28.57 -40.11 6.76
CA GLU A 308 29.77 -39.87 5.97
C GLU A 308 30.99 -40.55 6.57
N SER A 309 31.82 -41.12 5.71
CA SER A 309 33.12 -41.71 6.06
C SER A 309 34.20 -40.98 5.26
N GLY A 310 35.13 -40.31 5.94
CA GLY A 310 36.27 -39.61 5.34
C GLY A 310 37.46 -40.53 5.01
N GLU A 311 37.60 -41.65 5.71
CA GLU A 311 38.60 -42.70 5.43
C GLU A 311 37.93 -44.05 5.17
N GLY A 312 38.13 -44.63 3.97
CA GLY A 312 37.79 -46.02 3.61
C GLY A 312 36.32 -46.48 3.74
N GLN A 313 35.96 -47.56 3.06
CA GLN A 313 34.66 -48.22 3.29
C GLN A 313 34.66 -48.93 4.65
N ARG A 314 33.61 -48.72 5.47
CA ARG A 314 33.41 -49.45 6.74
C ARG A 314 33.30 -50.96 6.48
N ALA A 315 33.73 -51.77 7.45
CA ALA A 315 33.78 -53.21 7.28
C ALA A 315 32.40 -53.89 7.24
N LEU A 316 31.40 -53.26 7.86
CA LEU A 316 29.99 -53.65 7.84
C LEU A 316 29.09 -52.42 7.59
N PRO A 317 27.90 -52.62 6.99
CA PRO A 317 26.92 -51.57 6.82
C PRO A 317 26.33 -51.15 8.17
N MET A 318 26.07 -49.85 8.31
CA MET A 318 25.53 -49.25 9.55
C MET A 318 24.25 -48.47 9.25
N VAL A 319 23.16 -48.77 9.97
CA VAL A 319 21.87 -48.09 9.83
C VAL A 319 21.48 -47.44 11.14
N SER A 320 21.27 -46.12 11.14
CA SER A 320 20.88 -45.38 12.35
C SER A 320 19.41 -44.94 12.27
N PHE A 321 18.56 -45.42 13.16
CA PHE A 321 17.19 -44.94 13.31
C PHE A 321 17.10 -43.94 14.45
N ILE A 322 16.75 -42.69 14.12
CA ILE A 322 16.76 -41.57 15.07
C ILE A 322 15.33 -41.11 15.33
N SER A 323 14.87 -41.26 16.57
CA SER A 323 13.54 -40.82 17.00
C SER A 323 13.49 -39.29 17.11
N ARG A 324 12.61 -38.63 16.33
CA ARG A 324 12.39 -37.17 16.42
C ARG A 324 10.90 -36.82 16.50
N GLN A 325 10.58 -35.77 17.26
CA GLN A 325 9.21 -35.23 17.37
C GLN A 325 9.00 -34.03 16.46
N ARG A 326 10.02 -33.16 16.37
CA ARG A 326 10.04 -31.99 15.51
C ARG A 326 11.27 -32.03 14.63
N ASP A 327 11.21 -31.33 13.52
CA ASP A 327 12.38 -31.12 12.67
C ASP A 327 13.41 -30.26 13.42
N LEU A 328 14.69 -30.57 13.24
CA LEU A 328 15.80 -29.83 13.85
C LEU A 328 15.84 -28.38 13.34
N SER A 329 15.38 -28.14 12.11
CA SER A 329 15.28 -26.81 11.51
C SER A 329 14.29 -25.89 12.24
N LYS A 330 13.24 -26.45 12.85
CA LYS A 330 12.21 -25.70 13.59
C LYS A 330 12.58 -25.41 15.05
N LEU A 331 13.73 -25.91 15.49
CA LEU A 331 14.24 -25.73 16.86
C LEU A 331 15.06 -24.46 17.03
N ILE A 332 15.57 -23.93 15.92
CA ILE A 332 16.26 -22.66 15.82
C ILE A 332 15.15 -21.64 15.50
N GLY A 333 14.71 -20.88 16.50
CA GLY A 333 13.59 -19.96 16.32
C GLY A 333 13.92 -18.80 15.38
N ASP A 334 12.91 -18.28 14.67
CA ASP A 334 12.99 -17.14 13.75
C ASP A 334 13.45 -15.81 14.39
N ASP A 335 13.71 -15.78 15.71
CA ASP A 335 13.88 -14.56 16.53
C ASP A 335 15.33 -14.27 16.99
N VAL A 336 16.36 -14.90 16.44
CA VAL A 336 17.76 -14.59 16.83
C VAL A 336 18.67 -14.38 15.61
N THR A 337 18.91 -13.12 15.26
CA THR A 337 19.83 -12.75 14.17
C THR A 337 21.28 -12.72 14.68
N GLY A 338 22.06 -13.77 14.37
CA GLY A 338 23.50 -13.84 14.62
C GLY A 338 24.22 -14.64 13.53
N ALA A 339 25.50 -14.36 13.29
CA ALA A 339 26.31 -15.07 12.28
C ALA A 339 26.49 -16.56 12.62
N ASP A 340 26.48 -16.90 13.92
CA ASP A 340 26.61 -18.29 14.41
C ASP A 340 25.34 -19.12 14.17
N VAL A 341 24.15 -18.49 14.21
CA VAL A 341 22.85 -19.15 13.98
C VAL A 341 22.71 -19.62 12.53
N LYS A 342 23.18 -18.81 11.56
CA LYS A 342 23.18 -19.19 10.13
C LYS A 342 24.08 -20.40 9.83
N ASN A 343 25.15 -20.59 10.61
CA ASN A 343 26.05 -21.73 10.44
C ASN A 343 25.41 -23.01 10.98
N LEU A 344 24.71 -22.91 12.12
CA LEU A 344 23.91 -24.00 12.67
C LEU A 344 22.74 -24.38 11.75
N GLU A 345 22.01 -23.40 11.20
CA GLU A 345 20.97 -23.63 10.19
C GLU A 345 21.50 -24.37 8.97
N ALA A 346 22.66 -23.95 8.44
CA ALA A 346 23.30 -24.61 7.30
C ALA A 346 23.70 -26.06 7.61
N HIS A 347 24.22 -26.36 8.81
CA HIS A 347 24.56 -27.72 9.21
C HIS A 347 23.31 -28.61 9.43
N VAL A 348 22.23 -28.05 9.96
CA VAL A 348 20.97 -28.76 10.18
C VAL A 348 20.25 -29.03 8.86
N GLU A 349 20.24 -28.07 7.93
CA GLU A 349 19.68 -28.23 6.59
C GLU A 349 20.50 -29.25 5.76
N TYR A 350 21.83 -29.23 5.91
CA TYR A 350 22.72 -30.24 5.33
C TYR A 350 22.39 -31.67 5.82
N LEU A 351 22.11 -31.85 7.11
CA LEU A 351 21.70 -33.13 7.69
C LEU A 351 20.30 -33.57 7.22
N ALA A 352 19.35 -32.63 7.12
CA ALA A 352 17.98 -32.90 6.70
C ALA A 352 17.90 -33.45 5.26
N GLY A 353 18.82 -33.04 4.38
CA GLY A 353 18.90 -33.54 3.01
C GLY A 353 19.48 -34.96 2.85
N ARG A 354 20.12 -35.52 3.90
CA ARG A 354 20.83 -36.81 3.82
C ARG A 354 20.25 -37.92 4.70
N PHE A 355 19.35 -37.59 5.62
CA PHE A 355 18.66 -38.59 6.42
C PHE A 355 17.31 -38.90 5.79
N ASP A 356 17.00 -40.18 5.62
CA ASP A 356 15.67 -40.61 5.21
C ASP A 356 14.64 -40.26 6.29
N VAL A 357 13.41 -39.96 5.89
CA VAL A 357 12.33 -39.70 6.86
C VAL A 357 11.27 -40.78 6.77
N VAL A 358 11.06 -41.50 7.88
CA VAL A 358 9.96 -42.45 8.07
C VAL A 358 8.90 -41.74 8.93
N SER A 359 7.76 -41.41 8.32
CA SER A 359 6.66 -40.69 8.97
C SER A 359 5.67 -41.66 9.63
N LEU A 360 5.31 -41.40 10.89
CA LEU A 360 4.22 -42.03 11.62
C LEU A 360 3.11 -40.99 11.76
N GLU A 361 2.03 -41.17 11.00
CA GLU A 361 1.00 -40.14 10.85
C GLU A 361 -0.09 -40.25 11.93
N ASP A 362 -0.64 -39.09 12.34
CA ASP A 362 -1.66 -38.99 13.38
C ASP A 362 -3.07 -39.44 12.91
N ARG A 363 -3.27 -39.63 11.60
CA ARG A 363 -4.52 -40.13 11.01
C ARG A 363 -4.92 -41.53 11.47
N ASN A 364 -4.02 -42.26 12.11
CA ASN A 364 -4.27 -43.60 12.65
C ASN A 364 -5.06 -43.57 13.97
N LEU A 365 -5.21 -42.39 14.60
CA LEU A 365 -5.80 -42.24 15.93
C LEU A 365 -7.27 -42.69 16.03
N PRO A 366 -8.18 -42.41 15.07
CA PRO A 366 -9.57 -42.88 15.14
C PRO A 366 -9.69 -44.41 15.20
N ALA A 367 -8.90 -45.13 14.38
CA ALA A 367 -8.87 -46.59 14.38
C ALA A 367 -8.34 -47.15 15.72
N ILE A 368 -7.35 -46.49 16.32
CA ILE A 368 -6.83 -46.84 17.64
C ILE A 368 -7.89 -46.60 18.73
N ILE A 369 -8.64 -45.49 18.67
CA ILE A 369 -9.69 -45.18 19.65
C ILE A 369 -10.84 -46.18 19.57
N LYS A 370 -11.28 -46.53 18.37
CA LYS A 370 -12.32 -47.55 18.13
C LYS A 370 -11.96 -48.89 18.76
N GLU A 371 -10.76 -49.39 18.47
CA GLU A 371 -10.31 -50.72 18.91
C GLU A 371 -9.85 -50.75 20.38
N ARG A 372 -9.45 -49.62 20.96
CA ARG A 372 -8.81 -49.61 22.30
C ARG A 372 -9.58 -48.88 23.39
N VAL A 373 -10.44 -47.92 23.05
CA VAL A 373 -11.14 -47.04 24.02
C VAL A 373 -12.66 -47.21 23.96
N LEU A 374 -13.24 -47.36 22.76
CA LEU A 374 -14.69 -47.36 22.57
C LEU A 374 -15.25 -48.77 22.27
N LYS A 375 -14.75 -49.79 22.97
CA LYS A 375 -15.23 -51.17 22.77
C LYS A 375 -16.70 -51.30 23.18
N PRO A 376 -17.60 -51.72 22.28
CA PRO A 376 -19.01 -51.91 22.63
C PRO A 376 -19.19 -53.13 23.52
N ILE A 377 -20.13 -53.07 24.46
CA ILE A 377 -20.50 -54.20 25.32
C ILE A 377 -21.42 -55.16 24.51
N PRO A 378 -21.05 -56.44 24.33
CA PRO A 378 -21.91 -57.41 23.63
C PRO A 378 -23.16 -57.78 24.46
N PRO A 379 -24.28 -58.21 23.83
CA PRO A 379 -24.51 -58.37 22.39
C PRO A 379 -25.07 -57.11 21.69
N ASP A 380 -25.77 -56.23 22.40
CA ASP A 380 -26.58 -55.16 21.78
C ASP A 380 -25.86 -53.79 21.71
N GLY A 381 -24.66 -53.66 22.27
CA GLY A 381 -23.97 -52.38 22.41
C GLY A 381 -23.69 -51.67 21.08
N ALA A 382 -23.24 -52.41 20.06
CA ALA A 382 -22.94 -51.84 18.75
C ALA A 382 -24.20 -51.28 18.04
N SER A 383 -25.31 -52.02 18.09
CA SER A 383 -26.57 -51.57 17.47
C SER A 383 -27.15 -50.34 18.17
N ALA A 384 -26.98 -50.23 19.50
CA ALA A 384 -27.45 -49.07 20.25
C ALA A 384 -26.63 -47.80 19.96
N LEU A 385 -25.32 -47.92 19.72
CA LEU A 385 -24.47 -46.79 19.30
C LEU A 385 -24.84 -46.31 17.89
N ASP A 386 -25.09 -47.25 16.98
CA ASP A 386 -25.50 -46.94 15.60
C ASP A 386 -26.85 -46.20 15.54
N GLU A 387 -27.84 -46.64 16.31
CA GLU A 387 -29.15 -45.98 16.40
C GLU A 387 -29.03 -44.58 17.02
N ALA A 388 -28.19 -44.43 18.05
CA ALA A 388 -27.93 -43.13 18.68
C ALA A 388 -27.23 -42.15 17.73
N PHE A 389 -26.26 -42.62 16.94
CA PHE A 389 -25.56 -41.80 15.94
C PHE A 389 -26.47 -41.40 14.77
N ALA A 390 -27.42 -42.26 14.38
CA ALA A 390 -28.42 -41.92 13.36
C ALA A 390 -29.25 -40.68 13.77
N GLY A 391 -29.55 -40.49 15.06
CA GLY A 391 -30.18 -39.26 15.56
C GLY A 391 -29.35 -38.00 15.35
N ILE A 392 -28.02 -38.10 15.48
CA ILE A 392 -27.07 -37.00 15.27
C ILE A 392 -26.91 -36.68 13.77
N SER A 393 -27.13 -37.67 12.90
CA SER A 393 -27.12 -37.46 11.44
C SER A 393 -28.23 -36.54 10.93
N SER A 394 -29.23 -36.19 11.76
CA SER A 394 -30.29 -35.21 11.45
C SER A 394 -29.88 -33.73 11.64
N VAL A 395 -28.66 -33.49 12.15
CA VAL A 395 -28.08 -32.14 12.35
C VAL A 395 -27.83 -31.42 11.02
N LYS A 396 -27.87 -30.08 11.02
CA LYS A 396 -27.65 -29.22 9.84
C LYS A 396 -26.26 -29.48 9.22
N ALA A 397 -26.17 -29.40 7.88
CA ALA A 397 -24.93 -29.66 7.15
C ALA A 397 -23.73 -28.78 7.61
N ALA A 398 -23.98 -27.53 7.98
CA ALA A 398 -22.93 -26.62 8.47
C ALA A 398 -22.35 -27.04 9.82
N ASP A 399 -23.17 -27.55 10.75
CA ASP A 399 -22.69 -28.01 12.06
C ASP A 399 -21.93 -29.34 11.93
N LYS A 400 -22.32 -30.17 10.95
CA LYS A 400 -21.60 -31.41 10.61
C LYS A 400 -20.17 -31.15 10.14
N ASP A 401 -19.98 -30.15 9.28
CA ASP A 401 -18.66 -29.76 8.78
C ASP A 401 -17.75 -29.29 9.93
N VAL A 402 -18.28 -28.47 10.84
CA VAL A 402 -17.55 -28.01 12.03
C VAL A 402 -17.16 -29.16 12.97
N LEU A 403 -18.07 -30.10 13.23
CA LEU A 403 -17.79 -31.24 14.11
C LEU A 403 -16.84 -32.27 13.49
N LEU A 404 -16.85 -32.38 12.16
CA LEU A 404 -15.98 -33.28 11.40
C LEU A 404 -14.56 -32.73 11.27
N ASP A 405 -14.41 -31.40 11.13
CA ASP A 405 -13.12 -30.72 10.98
C ASP A 405 -12.20 -31.45 9.97
N SER A 406 -12.70 -31.65 8.75
CA SER A 406 -12.05 -32.49 7.73
C SER A 406 -10.67 -32.01 7.31
N ALA A 407 -10.35 -30.73 7.57
CA ALA A 407 -9.03 -30.13 7.34
C ALA A 407 -8.06 -30.30 8.52
N GLY A 408 -8.51 -30.86 9.65
CA GLY A 408 -7.71 -31.07 10.85
C GLY A 408 -6.82 -32.32 10.77
N ALA A 409 -5.99 -32.51 11.81
CA ALA A 409 -4.89 -33.49 11.82
C ALA A 409 -5.32 -34.95 11.58
N THR A 410 -6.55 -35.33 11.95
CA THR A 410 -7.06 -36.70 11.75
C THR A 410 -7.59 -36.96 10.34
N GLY A 411 -7.95 -35.92 9.56
CA GLY A 411 -8.54 -36.08 8.22
C GLY A 411 -9.83 -36.91 8.20
N ALA A 412 -10.58 -36.92 9.31
CA ALA A 412 -11.68 -37.85 9.55
C ALA A 412 -12.83 -37.68 8.54
N THR A 413 -13.35 -38.82 8.07
CA THR A 413 -14.58 -38.90 7.27
C THR A 413 -15.80 -39.10 8.16
N TRP A 414 -17.00 -39.00 7.58
CA TRP A 414 -18.24 -39.25 8.33
C TRP A 414 -18.35 -40.69 8.86
N ALA A 415 -17.70 -41.64 8.19
CA ALA A 415 -17.58 -43.02 8.68
C ALA A 415 -16.66 -43.08 9.91
N ASP A 416 -15.55 -42.33 9.90
CA ASP A 416 -14.65 -42.26 11.05
C ASP A 416 -15.35 -41.60 12.26
N PHE A 417 -16.20 -40.59 12.04
CA PHE A 417 -17.01 -40.01 13.13
C PHE A 417 -17.97 -41.05 13.75
N ARG A 418 -18.61 -41.88 12.92
CA ARG A 418 -19.44 -42.98 13.44
C ARG A 418 -18.63 -43.92 14.34
N ASP A 419 -17.40 -44.23 13.94
CA ASP A 419 -16.49 -45.13 14.65
C ASP A 419 -15.95 -44.57 15.98
N VAL A 420 -15.91 -43.24 16.14
CA VAL A 420 -15.42 -42.58 17.36
C VAL A 420 -16.52 -41.96 18.24
N TYR A 421 -17.79 -42.15 17.90
CA TYR A 421 -18.92 -41.69 18.72
C TYR A 421 -18.81 -42.24 20.17
N PRO A 422 -18.92 -41.41 21.21
CA PRO A 422 -19.51 -40.05 21.25
C PRO A 422 -18.53 -38.87 21.17
N LEU A 423 -17.30 -39.11 20.70
CA LEU A 423 -16.28 -38.08 20.50
C LEU A 423 -16.43 -37.46 19.11
N SER A 424 -16.40 -36.13 19.02
CA SER A 424 -16.33 -35.46 17.71
C SER A 424 -14.89 -35.48 17.16
N PRO A 425 -14.67 -35.65 15.86
CA PRO A 425 -13.36 -35.50 15.23
C PRO A 425 -12.66 -34.15 15.54
N ALA A 426 -13.41 -33.05 15.61
CA ALA A 426 -12.89 -31.75 16.06
C ALA A 426 -12.24 -31.81 17.45
N LEU A 427 -12.88 -32.50 18.41
CA LEU A 427 -12.32 -32.75 19.75
C LEU A 427 -11.02 -33.54 19.68
N LEU A 428 -10.94 -34.56 18.81
CA LEU A 428 -9.72 -35.35 18.62
C LEU A 428 -8.59 -34.51 18.04
N ASN A 429 -8.89 -33.65 17.06
CA ASN A 429 -7.90 -32.75 16.46
C ASN A 429 -7.32 -31.76 17.48
N VAL A 430 -8.15 -31.20 18.36
CA VAL A 430 -7.70 -30.32 19.45
C VAL A 430 -6.82 -31.09 20.44
N LEU A 431 -7.21 -32.31 20.79
CA LEU A 431 -6.45 -33.17 21.69
C LEU A 431 -5.09 -33.60 21.10
N VAL A 432 -5.00 -33.85 19.79
CA VAL A 432 -3.73 -34.11 19.09
C VAL A 432 -2.83 -32.86 19.10
N ALA A 433 -3.39 -31.68 18.88
CA ALA A 433 -2.61 -30.45 18.91
C ALA A 433 -2.05 -30.16 20.32
N LEU A 434 -2.84 -30.43 21.36
CA LEU A 434 -2.45 -30.24 22.75
C LEU A 434 -1.55 -31.37 23.28
N SER A 435 -1.65 -32.60 22.77
CA SER A 435 -0.84 -33.74 23.25
C SER A 435 0.67 -33.53 23.07
N GLY A 436 1.08 -32.79 22.04
CA GLY A 436 2.47 -32.42 21.81
C GLY A 436 3.03 -31.41 22.83
N ALA A 437 2.17 -30.75 23.61
CA ALA A 437 2.55 -29.78 24.63
C ALA A 437 2.51 -30.34 26.06
N LEU A 438 1.97 -31.55 26.23
CA LEU A 438 1.81 -32.21 27.52
C LEU A 438 3.08 -33.00 27.89
N GLN A 439 3.34 -33.12 29.19
CA GLN A 439 4.45 -33.91 29.71
C GLN A 439 4.25 -35.42 29.49
N ARG A 440 5.35 -36.19 29.56
CA ARG A 440 5.43 -37.61 29.19
C ARG A 440 4.34 -38.51 29.83
N GLU A 441 3.87 -38.17 31.02
CA GLU A 441 2.90 -38.95 31.80
C GLU A 441 1.42 -38.64 31.48
N ARG A 442 1.15 -37.63 30.63
CA ARG A 442 -0.20 -37.20 30.23
C ARG A 442 -0.36 -37.25 28.71
N THR A 443 -0.62 -38.45 28.20
CA THR A 443 -0.89 -38.68 26.77
C THR A 443 -2.35 -38.32 26.41
N GLY A 444 -2.60 -38.00 25.12
CA GLY A 444 -3.96 -37.68 24.66
C GLY A 444 -4.99 -38.77 24.93
N LEU A 445 -4.62 -40.05 24.78
CA LEU A 445 -5.52 -41.18 25.08
C LEU A 445 -5.92 -41.24 26.57
N LYS A 446 -5.02 -40.84 27.47
CA LYS A 446 -5.31 -40.75 28.91
C LYS A 446 -6.34 -39.66 29.20
N LEU A 447 -6.18 -38.48 28.60
CA LEU A 447 -7.14 -37.39 28.74
C LEU A 447 -8.53 -37.76 28.20
N LEU A 448 -8.59 -38.48 27.07
CA LEU A 448 -9.84 -38.99 26.53
C LEU A 448 -10.54 -39.96 27.49
N GLN A 449 -9.80 -40.89 28.08
CA GLN A 449 -10.36 -41.82 29.08
C GLN A 449 -10.84 -41.10 30.33
N GLU A 450 -10.12 -40.10 30.81
CA GLU A 450 -10.52 -39.26 31.94
C GLU A 450 -11.80 -38.45 31.64
N MET A 451 -11.92 -37.88 30.43
CA MET A 451 -13.15 -37.21 29.98
C MET A 451 -14.34 -38.18 29.97
N LEU A 452 -14.16 -39.38 29.42
CA LEU A 452 -15.20 -40.42 29.40
C LEU A 452 -15.57 -40.91 30.80
N TYR A 453 -14.59 -40.99 31.70
CA TYR A 453 -14.80 -41.36 33.11
C TYR A 453 -15.64 -40.31 33.84
N ARG A 454 -15.31 -39.01 33.72
CA ARG A 454 -16.07 -37.92 34.35
C ARG A 454 -17.52 -37.86 33.88
N ARG A 455 -17.76 -38.18 32.61
CA ARG A 455 -19.10 -38.20 31.99
C ARG A 455 -19.81 -39.56 32.10
N ARG A 456 -19.24 -40.55 32.81
CA ARG A 456 -19.82 -41.89 33.02
C ARG A 456 -21.15 -41.86 33.78
N GLY A 457 -21.31 -40.87 34.67
CA GLY A 457 -22.46 -40.76 35.59
C GLY A 457 -23.72 -40.15 34.96
N ASP A 458 -23.55 -39.17 34.07
CA ASP A 458 -24.56 -38.20 33.65
C ASP A 458 -24.86 -38.19 32.15
N MET A 459 -23.98 -38.76 31.30
CA MET A 459 -24.09 -38.68 29.85
C MET A 459 -25.10 -39.68 29.29
N LYS A 460 -26.17 -39.13 28.70
CA LYS A 460 -27.23 -39.91 28.03
C LYS A 460 -26.79 -40.36 26.65
N LEU A 461 -27.23 -41.55 26.25
CA LEU A 461 -27.05 -42.04 24.90
C LEU A 461 -27.71 -41.09 23.88
N GLY A 462 -26.97 -40.67 22.85
CA GLY A 462 -27.37 -39.70 21.82
C GLY A 462 -26.77 -38.30 22.00
N GLN A 463 -26.01 -38.07 23.06
CA GLN A 463 -25.28 -36.81 23.28
C GLN A 463 -23.84 -36.88 22.74
N LEU A 464 -23.30 -35.73 22.35
CA LEU A 464 -21.89 -35.55 22.06
C LEU A 464 -21.20 -34.92 23.28
N ILE A 465 -19.91 -35.20 23.44
CA ILE A 465 -19.09 -34.50 24.44
C ILE A 465 -18.76 -33.10 23.92
N PRO A 466 -19.18 -32.02 24.62
CA PRO A 466 -18.84 -30.65 24.25
C PRO A 466 -17.34 -30.41 24.28
N LEU A 467 -16.82 -29.64 23.33
CA LEU A 467 -15.39 -29.34 23.25
C LEU A 467 -14.87 -28.63 24.51
N GLY A 468 -15.67 -27.72 25.09
CA GLY A 468 -15.29 -26.99 26.30
C GLY A 468 -14.98 -27.89 27.51
N ASP A 469 -15.53 -29.10 27.58
CA ASP A 469 -15.30 -30.03 28.70
C ASP A 469 -13.84 -30.56 28.72
N LEU A 470 -13.12 -30.47 27.60
CA LEU A 470 -11.68 -30.79 27.56
C LEU A 470 -10.87 -29.88 28.48
N TRP A 471 -11.30 -28.62 28.68
CA TRP A 471 -10.63 -27.67 29.56
C TRP A 471 -10.57 -28.20 31.00
N ASP A 472 -11.64 -28.80 31.51
CA ASP A 472 -11.70 -29.28 32.90
C ASP A 472 -10.69 -30.39 33.18
N VAL A 473 -10.46 -31.25 32.20
CA VAL A 473 -9.47 -32.34 32.31
C VAL A 473 -8.04 -31.82 32.18
N LEU A 474 -7.82 -30.74 31.44
CA LEU A 474 -6.52 -30.07 31.33
C LEU A 474 -6.20 -29.21 32.56
N ALA A 475 -7.20 -28.53 33.12
CA ALA A 475 -7.05 -27.59 34.23
C ALA A 475 -6.67 -28.28 35.55
N ASP A 476 -7.16 -29.50 35.81
CA ASP A 476 -6.91 -30.31 37.04
C ASP A 476 -5.47 -30.86 37.17
N GLY A 477 -4.46 -30.09 36.77
CA GLY A 477 -3.03 -30.42 36.91
C GLY A 477 -2.10 -29.39 36.28
N THR A 478 -2.56 -28.15 36.14
CA THR A 478 -1.95 -27.07 35.35
C THR A 478 -0.55 -26.65 35.80
N GLY A 479 -0.11 -27.02 37.00
CA GLY A 479 1.26 -26.76 37.47
C GLY A 479 2.32 -27.71 36.92
N GLU A 480 1.97 -28.97 36.66
CA GLU A 480 2.93 -30.05 36.30
C GLU A 480 2.64 -30.69 34.94
N ALA A 481 1.56 -30.32 34.24
CA ALA A 481 1.12 -31.03 33.03
C ALA A 481 1.70 -30.51 31.71
N PHE A 482 2.12 -29.24 31.63
CA PHE A 482 2.56 -28.59 30.40
C PHE A 482 4.09 -28.43 30.33
N THR A 483 4.63 -28.47 29.12
CA THR A 483 6.03 -28.10 28.81
C THR A 483 6.29 -26.61 29.16
N ASP A 484 7.56 -26.25 29.42
CA ASP A 484 7.93 -24.89 29.89
C ASP A 484 7.45 -23.75 28.98
N ARG A 485 7.23 -24.04 27.68
CA ARG A 485 6.75 -23.06 26.69
C ARG A 485 5.28 -22.65 26.88
N LEU A 486 4.39 -23.60 27.17
CA LEU A 486 2.92 -23.38 27.27
C LEU A 486 2.45 -23.15 28.71
N ARG A 487 3.34 -23.29 29.70
CA ARG A 487 3.01 -23.08 31.11
C ARG A 487 2.45 -21.68 31.40
N ARG A 488 3.08 -20.63 30.85
CA ARG A 488 2.65 -19.24 31.06
C ARG A 488 1.27 -18.92 30.46
N GLU A 489 1.03 -19.36 29.22
CA GLU A 489 -0.27 -19.17 28.55
C GLU A 489 -1.39 -19.94 29.26
N ALA A 490 -1.10 -21.16 29.76
CA ALA A 490 -2.05 -21.94 30.56
C ALA A 490 -2.36 -21.29 31.92
N GLU A 491 -1.37 -20.71 32.60
CA GLU A 491 -1.58 -19.95 33.85
C GLU A 491 -2.42 -18.68 33.62
N ALA A 492 -2.16 -17.95 32.54
CA ALA A 492 -2.96 -16.78 32.16
C ALA A 492 -4.41 -17.17 31.84
N ALA A 493 -4.59 -18.24 31.07
CA ALA A 493 -5.89 -18.81 30.74
C ALA A 493 -6.67 -19.24 32.00
N GLN A 494 -6.00 -19.85 32.97
CA GLN A 494 -6.60 -20.24 34.24
C GLN A 494 -7.03 -19.04 35.08
N ARG A 495 -6.18 -18.00 35.18
CA ARG A 495 -6.53 -16.75 35.89
C ARG A 495 -7.75 -16.08 35.28
N PHE A 496 -7.81 -16.02 33.95
CA PHE A 496 -8.98 -15.48 33.25
C PHE A 496 -10.24 -16.33 33.50
N HIS A 497 -10.12 -17.67 33.41
CA HIS A 497 -11.23 -18.57 33.68
C HIS A 497 -11.82 -18.37 35.08
N VAL A 498 -10.97 -18.23 36.11
CA VAL A 498 -11.41 -17.96 37.49
C VAL A 498 -12.18 -16.63 37.60
N LYS A 499 -11.71 -15.57 36.92
CA LYS A 499 -12.42 -14.26 36.89
C LYS A 499 -13.81 -14.39 36.27
N VAL A 500 -13.89 -15.00 35.08
CA VAL A 500 -15.16 -15.19 34.37
C VAL A 500 -16.10 -16.08 35.16
N ARG A 501 -15.60 -17.18 35.73
CA ARG A 501 -16.38 -18.09 36.58
C ARG A 501 -17.00 -17.37 37.77
N THR A 502 -16.26 -16.46 38.40
CA THR A 502 -16.75 -15.65 39.53
C THR A 502 -17.90 -14.73 39.09
N HIS A 503 -17.74 -14.02 37.97
CA HIS A 503 -18.80 -13.18 37.41
C HIS A 503 -20.05 -13.99 37.02
N LEU A 504 -19.87 -15.16 36.38
CA LEU A 504 -20.97 -16.05 36.02
C LEU A 504 -21.70 -16.60 37.26
N LEU A 505 -20.97 -16.87 38.36
CA LEU A 505 -21.54 -17.28 39.64
C LEU A 505 -22.37 -16.17 40.28
N GLU A 506 -21.89 -14.93 40.27
CA GLU A 506 -22.65 -13.77 40.77
C GLU A 506 -23.92 -13.54 39.95
N LYS A 507 -23.85 -13.70 38.63
CA LYS A 507 -24.98 -13.53 37.71
C LYS A 507 -26.05 -14.61 37.85
N TYR A 508 -25.67 -15.88 37.95
CA TYR A 508 -26.60 -17.02 37.88
C TYR A 508 -26.87 -17.70 39.23
N GLY A 509 -26.04 -17.48 40.25
CA GLY A 509 -26.23 -17.95 41.63
C GLY A 509 -25.91 -19.43 41.90
N SER A 510 -25.69 -20.26 40.88
CA SER A 510 -25.31 -21.68 41.05
C SER A 510 -24.57 -22.26 39.84
N GLU A 511 -23.58 -23.13 40.10
CA GLU A 511 -22.84 -23.87 39.07
C GLU A 511 -23.65 -24.99 38.40
N SER A 512 -24.74 -25.41 39.06
CA SER A 512 -25.66 -26.41 38.52
C SER A 512 -26.70 -25.82 37.55
N ASP A 513 -26.75 -24.49 37.38
CA ASP A 513 -27.65 -23.85 36.42
C ASP A 513 -27.17 -24.17 34.98
N SER A 514 -28.10 -24.67 34.16
CA SER A 514 -27.86 -24.95 32.73
C SER A 514 -27.30 -23.76 31.94
N ARG A 515 -27.63 -22.52 32.33
CA ARG A 515 -27.13 -21.29 31.69
C ARG A 515 -25.68 -21.00 32.06
N PHE A 516 -25.32 -21.22 33.33
CA PHE A 516 -23.93 -21.14 33.80
C PHE A 516 -23.06 -22.14 33.04
N ILE A 517 -23.48 -23.40 32.99
CA ILE A 517 -22.73 -24.48 32.31
C ILE A 517 -22.55 -24.16 30.81
N ALA A 518 -23.57 -23.60 30.16
CA ALA A 518 -23.48 -23.22 28.76
C ALA A 518 -22.48 -22.08 28.52
N ASP A 519 -22.55 -21.01 29.31
CA ASP A 519 -21.68 -19.85 29.14
C ASP A 519 -20.23 -20.19 29.49
N ASP A 520 -20.03 -20.96 30.55
CA ASP A 520 -18.73 -21.49 30.95
C ASP A 520 -18.10 -22.38 29.86
N ARG A 521 -18.88 -23.24 29.20
CA ARG A 521 -18.39 -24.06 28.05
C ARG A 521 -17.95 -23.23 26.86
N PHE A 522 -18.65 -22.13 26.54
CA PHE A 522 -18.22 -21.23 25.47
C PHE A 522 -16.90 -20.57 25.79
N VAL A 523 -16.72 -20.11 27.03
CA VAL A 523 -15.47 -19.51 27.51
C VAL A 523 -14.34 -20.55 27.50
N LYS A 524 -14.58 -21.76 28.01
CA LYS A 524 -13.62 -22.88 27.96
C LYS A 524 -13.17 -23.21 26.54
N THR A 525 -14.09 -23.15 25.57
CA THR A 525 -13.76 -23.34 24.15
C THR A 525 -12.86 -22.23 23.61
N LEU A 526 -13.12 -20.98 23.99
CA LEU A 526 -12.25 -19.85 23.63
C LEU A 526 -10.86 -19.95 24.30
N LEU A 527 -10.78 -20.50 25.52
CA LEU A 527 -9.51 -20.77 26.20
C LEU A 527 -8.71 -21.88 25.50
N LEU A 528 -9.37 -22.95 25.06
CA LEU A 528 -8.74 -23.99 24.23
C LEU A 528 -8.23 -23.40 22.90
N ALA A 529 -8.96 -22.45 22.31
CA ALA A 529 -8.54 -21.74 21.10
C ALA A 529 -7.29 -20.87 21.31
N ALA A 530 -7.16 -20.26 22.49
CA ALA A 530 -5.95 -19.53 22.87
C ALA A 530 -4.74 -20.46 23.03
N LEU A 531 -4.92 -21.67 23.58
CA LEU A 531 -3.83 -22.64 23.76
C LEU A 531 -3.47 -23.43 22.48
N ALA A 532 -4.41 -23.61 21.56
CA ALA A 532 -4.22 -24.38 20.33
C ALA A 532 -4.71 -23.61 19.08
N PRO A 533 -4.07 -22.47 18.73
CA PRO A 533 -4.54 -21.59 17.66
C PRO A 533 -4.43 -22.22 16.26
N ASN A 534 -3.59 -23.23 16.09
CA ASN A 534 -3.34 -23.89 14.81
C ASN A 534 -4.39 -24.94 14.42
N VAL A 535 -5.41 -25.18 15.27
CA VAL A 535 -6.45 -26.17 14.98
C VAL A 535 -7.56 -25.54 14.15
N PRO A 536 -7.89 -26.06 12.94
CA PRO A 536 -8.89 -25.44 12.07
C PRO A 536 -10.29 -25.35 12.69
N ALA A 537 -10.71 -26.33 13.50
CA ALA A 537 -11.94 -26.27 14.28
C ALA A 537 -12.01 -25.06 15.23
N LEU A 538 -10.88 -24.64 15.79
CA LEU A 538 -10.77 -23.51 16.72
C LEU A 538 -10.49 -22.18 16.02
N ALA A 539 -10.29 -22.19 14.70
CA ALA A 539 -10.15 -20.97 13.92
C ALA A 539 -11.51 -20.29 13.70
N ARG A 540 -11.53 -18.96 13.68
CA ARG A 540 -12.71 -18.13 13.39
C ARG A 540 -13.97 -18.56 14.18
N LEU A 541 -13.89 -18.50 15.51
CA LEU A 541 -14.99 -18.89 16.42
C LEU A 541 -16.16 -17.89 16.39
N ASN A 542 -17.06 -18.08 15.43
CA ASN A 542 -18.33 -17.37 15.37
C ASN A 542 -19.44 -18.06 16.18
N GLY A 543 -20.60 -17.42 16.33
CA GLY A 543 -21.70 -17.93 17.16
C GLY A 543 -22.19 -19.33 16.76
N ASN A 544 -22.31 -19.60 15.45
CA ASN A 544 -22.73 -20.91 14.95
C ASN A 544 -21.67 -22.00 15.24
N ARG A 545 -20.40 -21.70 15.00
CA ARG A 545 -19.28 -22.63 15.23
C ARG A 545 -19.13 -22.95 16.72
N LEU A 546 -19.22 -21.95 17.60
CA LEU A 546 -19.19 -22.16 19.06
C LEU A 546 -20.37 -22.99 19.57
N ALA A 547 -21.57 -22.80 19.00
CA ALA A 547 -22.75 -23.61 19.30
C ALA A 547 -22.58 -25.08 18.83
N ALA A 548 -21.99 -25.29 17.66
CA ALA A 548 -21.73 -26.62 17.11
C ALA A 548 -20.67 -27.38 17.92
N LEU A 549 -19.54 -26.75 18.24
CA LEU A 549 -18.46 -27.38 19.04
C LEU A 549 -18.90 -27.72 20.48
N ASN A 550 -19.88 -26.98 21.02
CA ASN A 550 -20.48 -27.23 22.33
C ASN A 550 -21.90 -27.79 22.22
N HIS A 551 -22.12 -28.68 21.25
CA HIS A 551 -23.42 -29.24 20.92
C HIS A 551 -24.18 -29.73 22.16
N GLY A 552 -25.45 -29.31 22.29
CA GLY A 552 -26.31 -29.67 23.41
C GLY A 552 -26.26 -28.71 24.62
N SER A 553 -25.41 -27.67 24.59
CA SER A 553 -25.31 -26.69 25.69
C SER A 553 -26.44 -25.65 25.70
N ILE A 554 -27.01 -25.31 24.54
CA ILE A 554 -28.20 -24.45 24.45
C ILE A 554 -29.42 -25.28 24.05
N ARG A 555 -30.52 -25.11 24.79
CA ARG A 555 -31.83 -25.68 24.44
C ARG A 555 -32.80 -24.53 24.16
N SER A 556 -33.05 -24.23 22.89
CA SER A 556 -34.04 -23.23 22.47
C SER A 556 -34.82 -23.74 21.26
N ARG A 557 -36.14 -23.51 21.25
CA ARG A 557 -37.04 -23.86 20.14
C ARG A 557 -37.41 -22.65 19.27
N THR A 558 -37.14 -21.43 19.74
CA THR A 558 -37.63 -20.18 19.15
C THR A 558 -36.53 -19.32 18.53
N VAL A 559 -35.32 -19.35 19.08
CA VAL A 559 -34.18 -18.55 18.61
C VAL A 559 -33.06 -19.48 18.15
N ALA A 560 -32.40 -19.13 17.04
CA ALA A 560 -31.24 -19.87 16.55
C ALA A 560 -30.13 -19.89 17.61
N ALA A 561 -29.52 -21.06 17.81
CA ALA A 561 -28.49 -21.25 18.83
C ALA A 561 -27.29 -20.29 18.65
N GLY A 562 -26.85 -20.05 17.41
CA GLY A 562 -25.75 -19.13 17.13
C GLY A 562 -26.01 -17.69 17.56
N SER A 563 -27.20 -17.14 17.29
CA SER A 563 -27.57 -15.79 17.72
C SER A 563 -27.62 -15.65 19.24
N MET A 564 -28.05 -16.70 19.94
CA MET A 564 -28.01 -16.75 21.41
C MET A 564 -26.57 -16.72 21.93
N VAL A 565 -25.66 -17.48 21.31
CA VAL A 565 -24.22 -17.45 21.68
C VAL A 565 -23.65 -16.06 21.48
N VAL A 566 -23.91 -15.42 20.33
CA VAL A 566 -23.44 -14.06 20.04
C VAL A 566 -23.93 -13.07 21.10
N SER A 567 -25.22 -13.11 21.44
CA SER A 567 -25.79 -12.23 22.46
C SER A 567 -25.11 -12.41 23.82
N ARG A 568 -24.88 -13.66 24.24
CA ARG A 568 -24.25 -13.95 25.55
C ARG A 568 -22.77 -13.57 25.58
N LEU A 569 -22.04 -13.77 24.50
CA LEU A 569 -20.62 -13.40 24.42
C LEU A 569 -20.41 -11.89 24.27
N ARG A 570 -21.31 -11.16 23.59
CA ARG A 570 -21.27 -9.67 23.57
C ARG A 570 -21.50 -9.06 24.95
N GLU A 571 -22.38 -9.67 25.74
CA GLU A 571 -22.60 -9.27 27.13
C GLU A 571 -21.32 -9.47 27.96
N LEU A 572 -20.68 -10.65 27.85
CA LEU A 572 -19.40 -10.91 28.52
C LEU A 572 -18.27 -10.00 28.02
N GLN A 573 -18.26 -9.66 26.73
CA GLN A 573 -17.26 -8.76 26.13
C GLN A 573 -17.37 -7.33 26.69
N ALA A 574 -18.56 -6.89 27.12
CA ALA A 574 -18.73 -5.59 27.73
C ALA A 574 -18.02 -5.48 29.09
N GLU A 575 -17.88 -6.62 29.78
CA GLU A 575 -17.22 -6.74 31.09
C GLU A 575 -15.73 -7.06 30.97
N PHE A 576 -15.37 -7.99 30.07
CA PHE A 576 -14.01 -8.53 29.93
C PHE A 576 -13.32 -8.01 28.66
N GLY A 577 -12.36 -7.09 28.82
CA GLY A 577 -11.60 -6.51 27.71
C GLY A 577 -10.63 -7.48 27.01
N GLU A 578 -10.35 -8.63 27.63
CA GLU A 578 -9.61 -9.75 27.06
C GLU A 578 -10.42 -10.49 25.98
N LEU A 579 -11.75 -10.43 26.04
CA LEU A 579 -12.64 -10.98 25.02
C LEU A 579 -12.88 -9.95 23.92
N ARG A 580 -12.54 -10.30 22.68
CA ARG A 580 -12.72 -9.44 21.50
C ARG A 580 -13.65 -10.09 20.50
N SER A 581 -14.28 -9.26 19.69
CA SER A 581 -15.13 -9.67 18.59
C SER A 581 -14.79 -8.85 17.36
N ASP A 582 -14.80 -9.50 16.20
CA ASP A 582 -14.56 -8.88 14.89
C ASP A 582 -15.75 -9.17 13.96
N GLY A 583 -16.36 -8.11 13.42
CA GLY A 583 -17.56 -8.16 12.58
C GLY A 583 -18.90 -7.89 13.31
N ASP A 584 -19.87 -7.31 12.59
CA ASP A 584 -21.16 -6.86 13.15
C ASP A 584 -22.29 -7.91 13.10
N GLU A 585 -22.48 -8.64 12.00
CA GLU A 585 -23.57 -9.63 11.88
C GLU A 585 -23.17 -11.04 12.34
N ASP A 586 -21.96 -11.50 11.97
CA ASP A 586 -21.40 -12.79 12.36
C ASP A 586 -20.05 -12.59 13.07
N PRO A 587 -20.05 -12.08 14.31
CA PRO A 587 -18.82 -11.73 15.03
C PRO A 587 -17.97 -12.97 15.29
N VAL A 588 -16.68 -12.87 14.98
CA VAL A 588 -15.66 -13.84 15.35
C VAL A 588 -15.11 -13.46 16.71
N PHE A 589 -15.26 -14.34 17.71
CA PHE A 589 -14.76 -14.11 19.06
C PHE A 589 -13.33 -14.64 19.23
N THR A 590 -12.46 -13.82 19.81
CA THR A 590 -11.07 -14.18 20.14
C THR A 590 -10.74 -13.77 21.56
N LEU A 591 -9.86 -14.54 22.20
CA LEU A 591 -9.45 -14.31 23.58
C LEU A 591 -7.98 -13.91 23.58
N HIS A 592 -7.71 -12.70 24.08
CA HIS A 592 -6.37 -12.14 24.20
C HIS A 592 -5.98 -12.16 25.68
N LEU A 593 -5.40 -13.27 26.10
CA LEU A 593 -4.84 -13.43 27.45
C LEU A 593 -3.60 -12.53 27.55
N SER A 594 -3.73 -11.41 28.26
CA SER A 594 -2.58 -10.59 28.65
C SER A 594 -2.10 -11.05 30.03
N ASP A 595 -0.78 -11.17 30.19
CA ASP A 595 -0.16 -11.59 31.46
C ASP A 595 -0.14 -10.47 32.52
N LEU A 596 -0.57 -9.25 32.18
CA LEU A 596 -0.31 -8.03 32.96
C LEU A 596 -1.61 -7.26 33.28
N ASP A 597 -1.87 -7.09 34.57
CA ASP A 597 -3.02 -6.33 35.07
C ASP A 597 -2.73 -4.82 35.02
N VAL A 598 -3.54 -4.09 34.26
CA VAL A 598 -3.39 -2.63 34.06
C VAL A 598 -4.23 -1.80 35.05
N GLU A 599 -5.12 -2.43 35.82
CA GLU A 599 -6.03 -1.73 36.72
C GLU A 599 -5.30 -0.92 37.81
N PRO A 600 -4.24 -1.46 38.47
CA PRO A 600 -3.49 -0.70 39.46
C PRO A 600 -2.84 0.57 38.89
N LEU A 601 -2.46 0.56 37.60
CA LEU A 601 -1.89 1.75 36.93
C LEU A 601 -2.96 2.82 36.67
N LEU A 602 -4.20 2.41 36.38
CA LEU A 602 -5.31 3.34 36.14
C LEU A 602 -5.84 3.97 37.43
N ASP A 603 -5.78 3.26 38.56
CA ASP A 603 -6.16 3.78 39.86
C ASP A 603 -5.19 4.88 40.34
N LEU A 604 -3.90 4.75 40.05
CA LEU A 604 -2.88 5.77 40.38
C LEU A 604 -3.11 7.13 39.70
N VAL A 605 -3.80 7.15 38.55
CA VAL A 605 -4.10 8.37 37.79
C VAL A 605 -5.56 8.78 37.90
N GLY A 606 -6.22 8.43 39.02
CA GLY A 606 -7.63 8.73 39.29
C GLY A 606 -8.05 10.18 39.04
N GLU A 607 -7.23 11.15 39.46
CA GLU A 607 -7.50 12.59 39.39
C GLU A 607 -7.60 13.15 37.96
N GLN A 608 -7.14 12.39 36.96
CA GLN A 608 -7.17 12.82 35.55
C GLN A 608 -8.58 12.77 34.95
N ASP A 609 -9.50 12.03 35.58
CA ASP A 609 -10.91 12.04 35.22
C ASP A 609 -11.61 13.27 35.82
N SER A 610 -11.52 14.41 35.13
CA SER A 610 -12.15 15.68 35.52
C SER A 610 -13.17 16.15 34.48
N LEU A 611 -14.15 16.96 34.90
CA LEU A 611 -15.13 17.56 33.98
C LEU A 611 -14.45 18.37 32.86
N GLY A 612 -13.37 19.09 33.17
CA GLY A 612 -12.59 19.83 32.16
C GLY A 612 -11.96 18.91 31.12
N ALA A 613 -11.31 17.82 31.55
CA ALA A 613 -10.72 16.84 30.63
C ALA A 613 -11.77 16.15 29.75
N ARG A 614 -12.94 15.81 30.33
CA ARG A 614 -14.08 15.27 29.57
C ARG A 614 -14.59 16.26 28.52
N ARG A 615 -14.75 17.55 28.86
CA ARG A 615 -15.17 18.60 27.92
C ARG A 615 -14.19 18.74 26.75
N ILE A 616 -12.88 18.78 27.04
CA ILE A 616 -11.84 18.86 26.00
C ILE A 616 -11.91 17.66 25.06
N TRP A 617 -12.05 16.45 25.61
CA TRP A 617 -12.14 15.24 24.78
C TRP A 617 -13.37 15.26 23.86
N VAL A 618 -14.56 15.61 24.38
CA VAL A 618 -15.77 15.71 23.57
C VAL A 618 -15.64 16.79 22.50
N LYS A 619 -15.13 17.98 22.85
CA LYS A 619 -14.88 19.06 21.89
C LYS A 619 -14.01 18.57 20.73
N ASN A 620 -12.89 17.90 21.04
CA ASN A 620 -11.96 17.40 20.03
C ASN A 620 -12.61 16.38 19.10
N GLN A 621 -13.41 15.44 19.64
CA GLN A 621 -14.13 14.46 18.82
C GLN A 621 -15.17 15.13 17.92
N LEU A 622 -15.94 16.09 18.44
CA LEU A 622 -16.94 16.80 17.65
C LEU A 622 -16.29 17.69 16.58
N TRP A 623 -15.23 18.42 16.91
CA TRP A 623 -14.56 19.30 15.94
C TRP A 623 -13.96 18.48 14.80
N SER A 624 -13.35 17.34 15.13
CA SER A 624 -12.89 16.36 14.14
C SER A 624 -14.04 15.86 13.26
N ALA A 625 -15.15 15.40 13.88
CA ALA A 625 -16.30 14.87 13.16
C ALA A 625 -17.07 15.91 12.33
N LEU A 626 -16.98 17.19 12.71
CA LEU A 626 -17.57 18.34 12.02
C LEU A 626 -16.58 19.04 11.08
N GLY A 627 -15.34 18.56 10.93
CA GLY A 627 -14.33 19.20 10.08
C GLY A 627 -14.00 20.64 10.48
N VAL A 628 -14.12 20.99 11.76
CA VAL A 628 -13.80 22.32 12.32
C VAL A 628 -12.36 22.31 12.82
N ARG A 629 -11.58 23.32 12.44
CA ARG A 629 -10.22 23.50 12.97
C ARG A 629 -10.29 24.19 14.32
N ASP A 630 -9.74 23.57 15.36
CA ASP A 630 -9.65 24.21 16.68
C ASP A 630 -8.50 25.23 16.69
N THR A 631 -8.83 26.51 16.83
CA THR A 631 -7.84 27.60 16.98
C THR A 631 -7.53 27.91 18.43
N GLY A 632 -8.21 27.25 19.38
CA GLY A 632 -8.16 27.59 20.81
C GLY A 632 -9.05 28.78 21.20
N ASP A 633 -9.67 29.45 20.22
CA ASP A 633 -10.60 30.55 20.45
C ASP A 633 -11.98 30.03 20.90
N PHE A 634 -12.74 30.91 21.57
CA PHE A 634 -14.13 30.62 21.97
C PHE A 634 -15.04 30.37 20.76
N VAL A 635 -14.79 31.08 19.65
CA VAL A 635 -15.51 30.92 18.38
C VAL A 635 -14.55 30.35 17.36
N CYS A 636 -14.80 29.14 16.90
CA CYS A 636 -14.07 28.53 15.79
C CYS A 636 -14.80 28.76 14.47
N GLU A 637 -14.09 29.00 13.37
CA GLU A 637 -14.70 29.25 12.06
C GLU A 637 -14.47 28.09 11.09
N ARG A 638 -15.48 27.78 10.28
CA ARG A 638 -15.38 26.83 9.17
C ARG A 638 -15.95 27.45 7.90
N GLU A 639 -15.19 27.32 6.80
CA GLU A 639 -15.69 27.64 5.47
C GLU A 639 -16.63 26.52 4.98
N ILE A 640 -17.82 26.91 4.53
CA ILE A 640 -18.85 26.03 3.97
C ILE A 640 -19.16 26.52 2.56
N VAL A 641 -19.17 25.60 1.58
CA VAL A 641 -19.65 25.89 0.23
C VAL A 641 -21.16 25.62 0.17
N TRP A 642 -21.93 26.69 0.00
CA TRP A 642 -23.38 26.67 -0.12
C TRP A 642 -23.81 27.22 -1.48
N LYS A 643 -24.57 26.43 -2.25
CA LYS A 643 -25.04 26.81 -3.61
C LYS A 643 -23.91 27.27 -4.53
N GLY A 644 -22.71 26.72 -4.39
CA GLY A 644 -21.50 27.09 -5.13
C GLY A 644 -20.84 28.42 -4.70
N THR A 645 -21.23 28.97 -3.54
CA THR A 645 -20.59 30.15 -2.93
C THR A 645 -19.97 29.82 -1.59
N ARG A 646 -18.83 30.45 -1.27
CA ARG A 646 -18.14 30.25 0.02
C ARG A 646 -18.83 31.08 1.10
N ARG A 647 -19.08 30.46 2.24
CA ARG A 647 -19.67 31.05 3.44
C ARG A 647 -18.86 30.66 4.66
N THR A 648 -19.01 31.41 5.73
CA THR A 648 -18.40 31.08 7.01
C THR A 648 -19.49 30.73 8.02
N ALA A 649 -19.31 29.60 8.69
CA ALA A 649 -20.07 29.23 9.87
C ALA A 649 -19.18 29.31 11.10
N GLU A 650 -19.73 29.86 12.17
CA GLU A 650 -19.10 29.98 13.49
C GLU A 650 -19.55 28.80 14.34
N PHE A 651 -18.63 28.21 15.10
CA PHE A 651 -18.87 27.07 15.97
C PHE A 651 -18.43 27.40 17.39
N VAL A 652 -19.34 27.23 18.34
CA VAL A 652 -19.13 27.49 19.77
C VAL A 652 -19.43 26.20 20.52
N PHE A 653 -18.56 25.83 21.46
CA PHE A 653 -18.72 24.67 22.33
C PHE A 653 -18.77 25.15 23.79
N ALA A 654 -19.96 25.16 24.39
CA ALA A 654 -20.21 25.74 25.71
C ALA A 654 -21.51 25.15 26.32
N ASN A 655 -21.67 25.29 27.65
CA ASN A 655 -22.92 24.90 28.33
C ASN A 655 -24.04 25.89 27.99
N VAL A 656 -25.15 25.41 27.44
CA VAL A 656 -26.25 26.27 26.98
C VAL A 656 -27.09 26.79 28.15
N ARG A 657 -27.32 25.98 29.20
CA ARG A 657 -28.00 26.41 30.43
C ARG A 657 -27.22 27.49 31.17
N ASP A 658 -25.90 27.40 31.22
CA ASP A 658 -25.05 28.25 32.06
C ASP A 658 -24.83 29.65 31.47
N GLY A 659 -25.44 30.66 32.09
CA GLY A 659 -25.35 32.05 31.63
C GLY A 659 -23.97 32.70 31.84
N ASP A 660 -23.13 32.15 32.73
CA ASP A 660 -21.77 32.63 32.94
C ASP A 660 -20.81 32.06 31.87
N ASP A 661 -21.05 30.83 31.42
CA ASP A 661 -20.29 30.17 30.35
C ASP A 661 -20.73 30.66 28.96
N LEU A 662 -22.04 30.82 28.74
CA LEU A 662 -22.62 31.28 27.48
C LEU A 662 -23.62 32.45 27.68
N PRO A 663 -23.12 33.70 27.70
CA PRO A 663 -23.97 34.90 27.78
C PRO A 663 -24.90 35.08 26.57
N ASP A 664 -26.06 35.70 26.76
CA ASP A 664 -27.11 35.86 25.72
C ASP A 664 -26.60 36.49 24.41
N LEU A 665 -25.66 37.44 24.48
CA LEU A 665 -25.06 38.08 23.29
C LEU A 665 -24.25 37.10 22.42
N GLN A 666 -23.75 36.01 22.99
CA GLN A 666 -23.00 34.97 22.27
C GLN A 666 -23.91 34.03 21.47
N PHE A 667 -25.23 34.19 21.53
CA PHE A 667 -26.14 33.51 20.62
C PHE A 667 -26.26 34.19 19.27
N THR A 668 -25.74 35.41 19.10
CA THR A 668 -25.72 36.12 17.81
C THR A 668 -24.38 35.93 17.11
N PRO A 669 -24.34 35.65 15.78
CA PRO A 669 -23.09 35.57 15.03
C PRO A 669 -22.28 36.87 15.13
N GLY A 670 -20.95 36.75 15.18
CA GLY A 670 -20.06 37.89 15.39
C GLY A 670 -19.98 38.83 14.19
N VAL A 671 -20.17 38.29 12.98
CA VAL A 671 -20.18 39.06 11.73
C VAL A 671 -21.52 38.89 11.01
N PRO A 672 -22.18 39.99 10.60
CA PRO A 672 -23.40 39.91 9.81
C PRO A 672 -23.25 39.04 8.56
N GLY A 673 -24.24 38.19 8.31
CA GLY A 673 -24.27 37.29 7.15
C GLY A 673 -23.60 35.93 7.34
N ARG A 674 -22.93 35.71 8.48
CA ARG A 674 -22.51 34.38 8.95
C ARG A 674 -23.63 33.69 9.73
N ILE A 675 -23.49 32.38 9.89
CA ILE A 675 -24.34 31.57 10.77
C ILE A 675 -23.54 31.03 11.94
N ARG A 676 -24.20 30.69 13.04
CA ARG A 676 -23.56 30.13 14.22
C ARG A 676 -24.17 28.79 14.63
N PHE A 677 -23.31 27.83 14.98
CA PHE A 677 -23.65 26.58 15.63
C PHE A 677 -23.15 26.62 17.07
N ILE A 678 -24.02 26.30 18.02
CA ILE A 678 -23.69 26.17 19.43
C ILE A 678 -23.91 24.72 19.81
N LEU A 679 -22.86 24.05 20.26
CA LEU A 679 -22.90 22.65 20.68
C LEU A 679 -22.70 22.56 22.18
N ASP A 680 -23.66 21.95 22.87
CA ASP A 680 -23.53 21.60 24.28
C ASP A 680 -22.85 20.23 24.46
N TYR A 681 -22.48 19.82 25.67
CA TYR A 681 -21.80 18.57 25.98
C TYR A 681 -22.69 17.58 26.79
N PRO A 682 -22.48 16.25 26.66
CA PRO A 682 -23.44 15.23 27.11
C PRO A 682 -23.34 14.86 28.61
N PHE A 683 -23.04 15.83 29.47
CA PHE A 683 -22.96 15.63 30.92
C PHE A 683 -22.99 17.00 31.62
N ASP A 684 -23.48 17.09 32.85
CA ASP A 684 -23.37 18.30 33.66
C ASP A 684 -23.27 17.90 35.16
N GLY A 685 -23.39 18.86 36.08
CA GLY A 685 -23.47 18.58 37.52
C GLY A 685 -24.59 17.59 37.87
N HIS A 686 -24.42 16.85 38.98
CA HIS A 686 -25.24 15.69 39.37
C HIS A 686 -26.78 15.91 39.44
N GLU A 687 -27.26 17.14 39.54
CA GLU A 687 -28.69 17.48 39.63
C GLU A 687 -29.28 18.13 38.35
N ARG A 688 -28.47 18.29 37.30
CA ARG A 688 -28.87 18.99 36.07
C ARG A 688 -29.34 18.01 35.01
N THR A 689 -30.23 18.49 34.14
CA THR A 689 -30.78 17.68 33.04
C THR A 689 -30.72 18.43 31.70
N PRO A 690 -30.58 17.71 30.57
CA PRO A 690 -30.54 18.35 29.25
C PRO A 690 -31.84 19.08 28.86
N ARG A 691 -32.93 18.87 29.60
CA ARG A 691 -34.19 19.63 29.45
C ARG A 691 -34.03 21.10 29.85
N GLU A 692 -33.12 21.40 30.78
CA GLU A 692 -32.85 22.78 31.20
C GLU A 692 -32.18 23.58 30.06
N ASP A 693 -31.31 22.94 29.27
CA ASP A 693 -30.67 23.54 28.10
C ASP A 693 -31.70 23.92 27.03
N ALA A 694 -32.61 23.00 26.70
CA ALA A 694 -33.69 23.23 25.74
C ALA A 694 -34.62 24.37 26.22
N ALA A 695 -35.02 24.35 27.50
CA ALA A 695 -35.83 25.40 28.11
C ALA A 695 -35.17 26.79 28.05
N ARG A 696 -33.84 26.87 28.12
CA ARG A 696 -33.08 28.12 27.98
C ARG A 696 -33.18 28.70 26.58
N VAL A 697 -33.02 27.86 25.54
CA VAL A 697 -33.20 28.29 24.14
C VAL A 697 -34.63 28.75 23.89
N SER A 698 -35.61 27.98 24.35
CA SER A 698 -37.04 28.31 24.28
C SER A 698 -37.40 29.61 25.03
N LYS A 699 -36.65 29.97 26.08
CA LYS A 699 -36.78 31.28 26.76
C LYS A 699 -36.23 32.43 25.91
N LEU A 700 -35.08 32.24 25.26
CA LEU A 700 -34.47 33.25 24.38
C LEU A 700 -35.36 33.58 23.18
N GLN A 701 -35.96 32.57 22.56
CA GLN A 701 -36.96 32.75 21.49
C GLN A 701 -38.14 33.59 21.97
N ARG A 702 -38.70 33.28 23.15
CA ARG A 702 -39.83 34.02 23.74
C ARG A 702 -39.49 35.45 24.15
N SER A 703 -38.23 35.73 24.48
CA SER A 703 -37.76 37.10 24.74
C SER A 703 -37.56 37.95 23.47
N GLY A 704 -37.73 37.37 22.28
CA GLY A 704 -37.60 38.07 21.00
C GLY A 704 -36.17 38.15 20.47
N LEU A 705 -35.26 37.29 20.94
CA LEU A 705 -33.91 37.21 20.36
C LEU A 705 -33.97 36.51 19.00
N GLU A 706 -33.66 37.24 17.93
CA GLU A 706 -33.59 36.73 16.57
C GLU A 706 -32.14 36.68 16.09
N ALA A 707 -31.65 35.48 15.77
CA ALA A 707 -30.27 35.28 15.31
C ALA A 707 -30.17 34.12 14.33
N ALA A 708 -29.23 34.19 13.38
CA ALA A 708 -28.92 33.10 12.45
C ALA A 708 -28.10 32.01 13.15
N THR A 709 -28.72 31.36 14.14
CA THR A 709 -28.06 30.44 15.06
C THR A 709 -28.84 29.14 15.22
N ILE A 710 -28.11 28.04 15.25
CA ILE A 710 -28.59 26.70 15.55
C ILE A 710 -27.91 26.22 16.84
N VAL A 711 -28.72 25.73 17.78
CA VAL A 711 -28.25 25.12 19.02
C VAL A 711 -28.46 23.62 18.91
N TRP A 712 -27.39 22.84 19.14
CA TRP A 712 -27.39 21.38 19.05
C TRP A 712 -27.12 20.77 20.42
N LEU A 713 -28.16 20.14 20.98
CA LEU A 713 -28.20 19.63 22.33
C LEU A 713 -28.06 18.09 22.35
N PRO A 714 -27.16 17.54 23.19
CA PRO A 714 -27.05 16.10 23.37
C PRO A 714 -27.91 15.57 24.51
N HIS A 715 -28.26 14.29 24.45
CA HIS A 715 -28.60 13.51 25.64
C HIS A 715 -27.39 13.37 26.57
N PHE A 716 -27.63 13.08 27.86
CA PHE A 716 -26.55 12.79 28.81
C PHE A 716 -26.12 11.33 28.75
N LEU A 717 -24.83 11.09 28.96
CA LEU A 717 -24.22 9.77 29.04
C LEU A 717 -24.84 8.92 30.15
N SER A 718 -25.00 7.61 29.91
CA SER A 718 -25.27 6.63 30.95
C SER A 718 -24.10 6.52 31.95
N SER A 719 -24.34 5.95 33.13
CA SER A 719 -23.28 5.70 34.13
C SER A 719 -22.15 4.84 33.55
N GLN A 720 -22.49 3.84 32.75
CA GLN A 720 -21.54 2.97 32.07
C GLN A 720 -20.66 3.76 31.08
N LYS A 721 -21.26 4.55 30.17
CA LYS A 721 -20.50 5.34 29.18
C LYS A 721 -19.69 6.45 29.84
N SER A 722 -20.19 7.03 30.91
CA SER A 722 -19.48 8.00 31.75
C SER A 722 -18.22 7.38 32.38
N SER A 723 -18.31 6.15 32.90
CA SER A 723 -17.14 5.42 33.43
C SER A 723 -16.13 5.06 32.33
N GLN A 724 -16.61 4.62 31.16
CA GLN A 724 -15.76 4.33 30.00
C GLN A 724 -14.98 5.57 29.53
N LEU A 725 -15.60 6.74 29.51
CA LEU A 725 -14.93 8.00 29.19
C LEU A 725 -13.85 8.33 30.24
N GLY A 726 -14.17 8.19 31.53
CA GLY A 726 -13.19 8.36 32.62
C GLY A 726 -11.98 7.45 32.46
N ARG A 727 -12.21 6.16 32.17
CA ARG A 727 -11.15 5.19 31.87
C ARG A 727 -10.30 5.59 30.66
N LEU A 728 -10.93 6.04 29.57
CA LEU A 728 -10.23 6.49 28.37
C LEU A 728 -9.29 7.68 28.67
N LEU A 729 -9.73 8.64 29.48
CA LEU A 729 -8.91 9.79 29.87
C LEU A 729 -7.67 9.36 30.66
N LYS A 730 -7.84 8.44 31.63
CA LYS A 730 -6.73 7.85 32.40
C LYS A 730 -5.74 7.13 31.49
N ILE A 731 -6.21 6.28 30.58
CA ILE A 731 -5.38 5.57 29.62
C ILE A 731 -4.61 6.55 28.73
N THR A 732 -5.29 7.58 28.22
CA THR A 732 -4.68 8.59 27.35
C THR A 732 -3.58 9.34 28.09
N HIS A 733 -3.82 9.72 29.35
CA HIS A 733 -2.82 10.36 30.18
C HIS A 733 -1.57 9.49 30.40
N LEU A 734 -1.73 8.19 30.67
CA LEU A 734 -0.61 7.26 30.85
C LEU A 734 0.22 7.09 29.57
N LEU A 735 -0.42 7.08 28.41
CA LEU A 735 0.25 6.89 27.12
C LEU A 735 0.93 8.15 26.58
N GLU A 736 0.72 9.31 27.20
CA GLU A 736 1.34 10.57 26.80
C GLU A 736 2.76 10.73 27.38
N ARG A 737 3.68 11.26 26.57
CA ARG A 737 5.01 11.76 26.99
C ARG A 737 5.80 10.77 27.87
N ASP A 738 5.77 9.48 27.52
CA ASP A 738 6.45 8.40 28.24
C ASP A 738 6.08 8.23 29.73
N ARG A 739 4.98 8.84 30.21
CA ARG A 739 4.53 8.75 31.61
C ARG A 739 4.33 7.31 32.08
N LEU A 740 3.92 6.41 31.18
CA LEU A 740 3.81 4.98 31.47
C LEU A 740 5.12 4.41 32.03
N GLN A 741 6.29 4.90 31.60
CA GLN A 741 7.58 4.45 32.11
C GLN A 741 7.74 4.76 33.60
N ASP A 742 7.25 5.93 34.04
CA ASP A 742 7.32 6.36 35.44
C ASP A 742 6.35 5.56 36.32
N TYR A 743 5.10 5.40 35.89
CA TYR A 743 4.07 4.66 36.65
C TYR A 743 4.28 3.14 36.63
N ALA A 744 4.92 2.61 35.58
CA ALA A 744 5.23 1.18 35.44
C ALA A 744 6.69 0.84 35.75
N ALA A 745 7.42 1.69 36.50
CA ALA A 745 8.84 1.46 36.82
C ALA A 745 9.11 0.11 37.51
N ASN A 746 8.12 -0.42 38.23
CA ASN A 746 8.19 -1.70 38.93
C ASN A 746 8.04 -2.93 38.00
N LEU A 747 7.67 -2.74 36.73
CA LEU A 747 7.54 -3.82 35.74
C LEU A 747 8.84 -3.98 34.92
N PRO A 748 9.22 -5.22 34.53
CA PRO A 748 10.30 -5.49 33.57
C PRO A 748 10.13 -4.75 32.24
N ALA A 749 11.23 -4.50 31.51
CA ALA A 749 11.22 -3.73 30.27
C ALA A 749 10.28 -4.30 29.20
N ASP A 750 10.29 -5.62 29.01
CA ASP A 750 9.42 -6.31 28.05
C ASP A 750 7.94 -6.22 28.44
N ASP A 751 7.64 -6.29 29.74
CA ASP A 751 6.29 -6.18 30.28
C ASP A 751 5.72 -4.76 30.12
N ARG A 752 6.57 -3.73 30.28
CA ARG A 752 6.16 -2.34 30.00
C ARG A 752 5.75 -2.14 28.55
N ILE A 753 6.48 -2.72 27.60
CA ILE A 753 6.13 -2.65 26.16
C ILE A 753 4.78 -3.36 25.90
N ARG A 754 4.55 -4.52 26.54
CA ARG A 754 3.27 -5.23 26.43
C ARG A 754 2.10 -4.43 27.01
N VAL A 755 2.26 -3.84 28.20
CA VAL A 755 1.26 -2.95 28.80
C VAL A 755 0.98 -1.74 27.91
N GLN A 756 2.02 -1.14 27.33
CA GLN A 756 1.87 -0.01 26.41
C GLN A 756 1.00 -0.40 25.20
N ASN A 757 1.29 -1.52 24.55
CA ASN A 757 0.52 -2.02 23.42
C ASN A 757 -0.94 -2.34 23.82
N GLN A 758 -1.15 -2.91 25.01
CA GLN A 758 -2.49 -3.19 25.54
C GLN A 758 -3.29 -1.91 25.79
N LEU A 759 -2.70 -0.91 26.45
CA LEU A 759 -3.33 0.38 26.70
C LEU A 759 -3.63 1.13 25.40
N GLN A 760 -2.74 1.06 24.40
CA GLN A 760 -2.98 1.63 23.07
C GLN A 760 -4.19 1.00 22.38
N ALA A 761 -4.32 -0.33 22.43
CA ALA A 761 -5.48 -1.04 21.89
C ALA A 761 -6.78 -0.69 22.63
N GLN A 762 -6.74 -0.62 23.97
CA GLN A 762 -7.90 -0.20 24.77
C GLN A 762 -8.31 1.25 24.45
N ARG A 763 -7.35 2.16 24.32
CA ARG A 763 -7.60 3.57 23.91
C ARG A 763 -8.32 3.63 22.57
N ALA A 764 -7.83 2.90 21.56
CA ALA A 764 -8.44 2.88 20.22
C ALA A 764 -9.88 2.35 20.27
N ASN A 765 -10.12 1.25 21.00
CA ASN A 765 -11.45 0.66 21.13
C ASN A 765 -12.43 1.60 21.86
N LEU A 766 -12.05 2.10 23.04
CA LEU A 766 -12.89 3.03 23.80
C LEU A 766 -13.17 4.33 23.03
N THR A 767 -12.17 4.84 22.29
CA THR A 767 -12.36 6.02 21.43
C THR A 767 -13.41 5.74 20.36
N SER A 768 -13.30 4.62 19.64
CA SER A 768 -14.27 4.23 18.61
C SER A 768 -15.69 4.08 19.18
N GLN A 769 -15.84 3.37 20.30
CA GLN A 769 -17.13 3.15 20.96
C GLN A 769 -17.77 4.46 21.45
N LEU A 770 -16.98 5.35 22.08
CA LEU A 770 -17.49 6.61 22.59
C LEU A 770 -17.81 7.60 21.46
N THR A 771 -17.03 7.60 20.37
CA THR A 771 -17.36 8.40 19.17
C THR A 771 -18.67 7.94 18.52
N ALA A 772 -18.92 6.62 18.46
CA ALA A 772 -20.20 6.09 18.01
C ALA A 772 -21.35 6.48 18.97
N ALA A 773 -21.09 6.45 20.28
CA ALA A 773 -22.07 6.89 21.28
C ALA A 773 -22.43 8.38 21.12
N LEU A 774 -21.49 9.26 20.75
CA LEU A 774 -21.80 10.67 20.47
C LEU A 774 -22.86 10.81 19.36
N GLN A 775 -22.82 10.01 18.31
CA GLN A 775 -23.87 10.08 17.26
C GLN A 775 -25.26 9.75 17.82
N GLN A 776 -25.36 8.80 18.74
CA GLN A 776 -26.62 8.49 19.43
C GLN A 776 -27.06 9.64 20.34
N LEU A 777 -26.13 10.23 21.09
CA LEU A 777 -26.43 11.31 22.05
C LEU A 777 -26.89 12.59 21.37
N TYR A 778 -26.36 12.93 20.19
CA TYR A 778 -26.76 14.12 19.42
C TYR A 778 -27.95 13.89 18.48
N GLY A 779 -28.63 12.73 18.57
CA GLY A 779 -29.83 12.43 17.82
C GLY A 779 -29.62 12.10 16.33
N ILE A 780 -28.38 11.81 15.94
CA ILE A 780 -28.04 11.39 14.57
C ILE A 780 -28.38 9.91 14.37
N SER A 781 -28.08 9.08 15.38
CA SER A 781 -28.32 7.64 15.38
C SER A 781 -29.36 7.28 16.43
N ARG A 782 -30.00 6.11 16.29
CA ARG A 782 -30.96 5.63 17.28
C ARG A 782 -30.24 5.42 18.62
N ALA A 783 -30.83 5.98 19.68
CA ALA A 783 -30.32 5.87 21.03
C ALA A 783 -30.66 4.50 21.66
N ASP A 784 -29.67 3.91 22.32
CA ASP A 784 -29.81 2.71 23.14
C ASP A 784 -29.84 3.07 24.64
N ASP A 785 -30.59 2.32 25.45
CA ASP A 785 -30.71 2.54 26.90
C ASP A 785 -29.38 2.35 27.65
N SER A 786 -28.45 1.59 27.08
CA SER A 786 -27.09 1.44 27.62
C SER A 786 -26.20 2.66 27.38
N THR A 787 -26.55 3.52 26.42
CA THR A 787 -25.80 4.73 26.06
C THR A 787 -26.35 5.97 26.74
N VAL A 788 -27.68 6.07 26.86
CA VAL A 788 -28.38 7.28 27.32
C VAL A 788 -28.78 7.18 28.78
N GLY A 789 -28.38 8.18 29.58
CA GLY A 789 -28.82 8.35 30.97
C GLY A 789 -30.03 9.28 31.12
N ALA A 790 -29.95 10.49 30.55
CA ALA A 790 -31.04 11.47 30.58
C ALA A 790 -31.28 12.10 29.20
N GLN A 791 -32.54 12.36 28.86
CA GLN A 791 -32.95 12.80 27.52
C GLN A 791 -33.34 14.28 27.47
N VAL A 792 -33.12 14.93 26.32
CA VAL A 792 -33.42 16.35 26.04
C VAL A 792 -34.93 16.63 26.04
N GLY A 793 -35.77 15.63 25.74
CA GLY A 793 -37.23 15.75 25.72
C GLY A 793 -37.81 16.08 24.33
N ASP A 794 -39.09 16.47 24.29
CA ASP A 794 -39.87 16.63 23.04
C ASP A 794 -39.41 17.81 22.16
N GLU A 795 -38.63 18.74 22.71
CA GLU A 795 -38.07 19.88 21.95
C GLU A 795 -37.04 19.43 20.89
N GLY A 796 -36.50 18.22 21.01
CA GLY A 796 -35.57 17.63 20.05
C GLY A 796 -34.13 18.11 20.23
N HIS A 797 -33.22 17.53 19.43
CA HIS A 797 -31.77 17.80 19.55
C HIS A 797 -31.31 19.10 18.90
N VAL A 798 -32.08 19.67 17.97
CA VAL A 798 -31.64 20.83 17.20
C VAL A 798 -32.71 21.90 17.25
N LEU A 799 -32.33 23.07 17.76
CA LEU A 799 -33.19 24.24 17.93
C LEU A 799 -32.60 25.41 17.12
N SER A 800 -33.44 26.33 16.65
CA SER A 800 -32.99 27.53 15.95
C SER A 800 -33.52 28.81 16.57
N LEU A 801 -32.69 29.85 16.62
CA LEU A 801 -33.09 31.21 16.99
C LEU A 801 -33.50 32.07 15.78
N PHE A 802 -33.51 31.48 14.57
CA PHE A 802 -33.93 32.19 13.38
C PHE A 802 -35.45 32.02 13.17
N PRO A 803 -36.22 33.12 13.06
CA PRO A 803 -37.67 33.05 12.92
C PRO A 803 -38.13 32.17 11.74
N GLY A 804 -39.07 31.25 12.00
CA GLY A 804 -39.65 30.40 10.96
C GLY A 804 -38.71 29.34 10.37
N HIS A 805 -37.57 29.06 11.02
CA HIS A 805 -36.68 27.94 10.68
C HIS A 805 -36.78 26.82 11.72
N THR A 806 -37.22 25.64 11.30
CA THR A 806 -37.26 24.43 12.12
C THR A 806 -36.24 23.42 11.59
N PRO A 807 -35.02 23.36 12.14
CA PRO A 807 -33.97 22.47 11.68
C PRO A 807 -34.34 21.00 11.91
N GLN A 808 -33.84 20.10 11.06
CA GLN A 808 -34.05 18.65 11.17
C GLN A 808 -32.75 17.92 10.84
N LEU A 809 -32.47 16.86 11.60
CA LEU A 809 -31.33 15.98 11.38
C LEU A 809 -31.66 14.92 10.32
N ALA A 810 -30.67 14.59 9.49
CA ALA A 810 -30.69 13.42 8.63
C ALA A 810 -30.16 12.22 9.43
N GLY A 811 -31.10 11.40 9.92
CA GLY A 811 -30.77 10.20 10.70
C GLY A 811 -29.87 9.22 9.95
N GLY A 812 -28.86 8.68 10.63
CA GLY A 812 -27.87 7.75 10.08
C GLY A 812 -26.78 8.38 9.21
N ALA A 813 -26.82 9.70 8.96
CA ALA A 813 -25.75 10.41 8.25
C ALA A 813 -24.63 10.85 9.21
N SER A 814 -23.49 11.34 8.70
CA SER A 814 -22.38 11.80 9.55
C SER A 814 -22.67 13.15 10.23
N PHE A 815 -21.88 13.49 11.25
CA PHE A 815 -21.88 14.84 11.86
C PHE A 815 -21.61 15.93 10.82
N ASP A 816 -20.58 15.75 9.99
CA ASP A 816 -20.24 16.66 8.89
C ASP A 816 -21.42 16.90 7.94
N TYR A 817 -22.07 15.83 7.48
CA TYR A 817 -23.23 15.93 6.60
C TYR A 817 -24.37 16.70 7.27
N ASN A 818 -24.68 16.38 8.52
CA ASN A 818 -25.74 17.07 9.27
C ASN A 818 -25.42 18.55 9.48
N ALA A 819 -24.18 18.92 9.80
CA ALA A 819 -23.78 20.31 9.91
C ALA A 819 -23.97 21.08 8.59
N LEU A 820 -23.59 20.49 7.47
CA LEU A 820 -23.79 21.07 6.14
C LEU A 820 -25.29 21.16 5.76
N HIS A 821 -26.08 20.13 6.07
CA HIS A 821 -27.52 20.11 5.82
C HIS A 821 -28.26 21.19 6.64
N LEU A 822 -27.91 21.31 7.92
CA LEU A 822 -28.43 22.35 8.82
C LEU A 822 -28.02 23.75 8.33
N ALA A 823 -26.76 23.92 7.91
CA ALA A 823 -26.27 25.17 7.34
C ALA A 823 -27.03 25.55 6.06
N ASP A 824 -27.27 24.60 5.16
CA ASP A 824 -28.05 24.82 3.93
C ASP A 824 -29.47 25.29 4.25
N GLY A 825 -30.13 24.62 5.19
CA GLY A 825 -31.47 24.95 5.65
C GLY A 825 -31.56 26.37 6.20
N LEU A 826 -30.57 26.78 7.00
CA LEU A 826 -30.52 28.12 7.57
C LEU A 826 -30.15 29.18 6.52
N PHE A 827 -29.13 28.96 5.68
CA PHE A 827 -28.77 29.89 4.62
C PHE A 827 -29.88 30.09 3.59
N ASN A 828 -30.70 29.06 3.30
CA ASN A 828 -31.89 29.21 2.47
C ASN A 828 -32.93 30.17 3.06
N LYS A 829 -32.98 30.31 4.40
CA LYS A 829 -33.87 31.27 5.08
C LYS A 829 -33.24 32.66 5.17
N VAL A 830 -31.93 32.74 5.41
CA VAL A 830 -31.18 34.01 5.45
C VAL A 830 -31.14 34.66 4.05
N TYR A 831 -30.98 33.88 2.98
CA TYR A 831 -30.86 34.35 1.60
C TYR A 831 -31.81 33.58 0.64
N PRO A 832 -33.12 33.87 0.66
CA PRO A 832 -34.13 33.09 -0.07
C PRO A 832 -33.95 33.12 -1.59
N ASN A 833 -33.58 34.27 -2.17
CA ASN A 833 -33.41 34.43 -3.63
C ASN A 833 -31.96 34.20 -4.09
N HIS A 834 -31.11 33.57 -3.27
CA HIS A 834 -29.73 33.33 -3.68
C HIS A 834 -29.66 32.29 -4.83
N PRO A 835 -28.96 32.60 -5.93
CA PRO A 835 -28.80 31.71 -7.08
C PRO A 835 -28.12 30.40 -6.69
N ASN A 836 -28.54 29.29 -7.29
CA ASN A 836 -27.92 27.99 -7.06
C ASN A 836 -26.93 27.62 -8.17
N PHE A 837 -25.64 27.80 -7.91
CA PHE A 837 -24.56 27.45 -8.83
C PHE A 837 -24.08 25.99 -8.67
N ASP A 838 -24.64 25.26 -7.71
CA ASP A 838 -24.29 23.86 -7.45
C ASP A 838 -25.57 23.01 -7.31
N PRO A 839 -26.37 22.88 -8.38
CA PRO A 839 -27.61 22.10 -8.34
C PRO A 839 -27.37 20.61 -8.07
N ALA A 840 -26.15 20.12 -8.34
CA ALA A 840 -25.76 18.73 -8.11
C ALA A 840 -25.26 18.45 -6.68
N GLY A 841 -25.11 19.48 -5.83
CA GLY A 841 -24.60 19.31 -4.46
C GLY A 841 -23.13 18.88 -4.38
N SER A 842 -22.32 19.23 -5.39
CA SER A 842 -20.89 18.88 -5.48
C SER A 842 -20.00 19.64 -4.48
N ARG A 843 -20.53 20.66 -3.80
CA ARG A 843 -19.85 21.55 -2.85
C ARG A 843 -18.63 22.26 -3.45
N LYS A 844 -18.62 22.48 -4.77
CA LYS A 844 -17.55 23.22 -5.47
C LYS A 844 -17.91 24.69 -5.58
N ALA A 845 -17.06 25.55 -5.02
CA ALA A 845 -17.22 26.98 -5.14
C ALA A 845 -16.89 27.46 -6.56
N ILE A 846 -17.61 28.46 -7.05
CA ILE A 846 -17.25 29.15 -8.28
C ILE A 846 -15.90 29.86 -8.10
N THR A 847 -15.07 29.83 -9.14
CA THR A 847 -13.78 30.55 -9.13
C THR A 847 -13.84 31.83 -9.98
N SER A 848 -12.92 32.76 -9.71
CA SER A 848 -12.79 34.00 -10.51
C SER A 848 -12.49 33.70 -11.99
N GLY A 849 -11.75 32.63 -12.28
CA GLY A 849 -11.46 32.20 -13.65
C GLY A 849 -12.72 31.78 -14.42
N GLU A 850 -13.61 31.05 -13.76
CA GLU A 850 -14.88 30.61 -14.36
C GLU A 850 -15.80 31.80 -14.65
N LEU A 851 -15.88 32.79 -13.74
CA LEU A 851 -16.64 34.02 -13.96
C LEU A 851 -16.05 34.86 -15.12
N ARG A 852 -14.72 34.92 -15.24
CA ARG A 852 -14.04 35.59 -16.37
C ARG A 852 -14.34 34.90 -17.70
N THR A 853 -14.34 33.56 -17.74
CA THR A 853 -14.72 32.81 -18.94
C THR A 853 -16.15 33.13 -19.37
N VAL A 854 -17.10 33.16 -18.41
CA VAL A 854 -18.49 33.53 -18.70
C VAL A 854 -18.60 34.97 -19.22
N LEU A 855 -17.90 35.94 -18.61
CA LEU A 855 -17.85 37.32 -19.11
C LEU A 855 -17.29 37.38 -20.54
N GLY A 856 -16.28 36.57 -20.87
CA GLY A 856 -15.74 36.45 -22.22
C GLY A 856 -16.79 36.00 -23.24
N TRP A 857 -17.59 34.97 -22.92
CA TRP A 857 -18.70 34.53 -23.76
C TRP A 857 -19.81 35.56 -23.89
N ILE A 858 -20.15 36.26 -22.81
CA ILE A 858 -21.12 37.38 -22.83
C ILE A 858 -20.61 38.49 -23.76
N THR A 859 -19.32 38.82 -23.70
CA THR A 859 -18.69 39.83 -24.57
C THR A 859 -18.76 39.42 -26.04
N LYS A 860 -18.43 38.15 -26.36
CA LYS A 860 -18.55 37.58 -27.71
C LYS A 860 -19.99 37.57 -28.21
N ALA A 861 -20.96 37.19 -27.37
CA ALA A 861 -22.38 37.23 -27.73
C ALA A 861 -22.86 38.64 -28.11
N MET A 862 -22.21 39.67 -27.56
CA MET A 862 -22.50 41.04 -27.93
C MET A 862 -21.80 41.47 -29.24
N GLU A 863 -20.69 40.84 -29.68
CA GLU A 863 -19.86 41.22 -30.86
C GLU A 863 -20.67 41.48 -32.13
N ASP A 864 -21.50 40.51 -32.50
CA ASP A 864 -22.28 40.53 -33.75
C ASP A 864 -23.67 41.16 -33.59
N GLY A 865 -23.99 41.74 -32.42
CA GLY A 865 -25.27 42.40 -32.13
C GLY A 865 -26.49 41.50 -32.02
N GLN A 866 -26.38 40.23 -32.43
CA GLN A 866 -27.44 39.23 -32.32
C GLN A 866 -27.69 38.75 -30.87
N ARG A 867 -26.86 39.20 -29.91
CA ARG A 867 -26.91 38.78 -28.48
C ARG A 867 -26.86 37.27 -28.32
N ARG A 868 -26.20 36.62 -29.27
CA ARG A 868 -26.20 35.17 -29.48
C ARG A 868 -24.79 34.73 -29.85
N VAL A 869 -24.28 33.70 -29.17
CA VAL A 869 -23.00 33.05 -29.53
C VAL A 869 -23.12 31.55 -29.34
N VAL A 870 -22.52 30.78 -30.23
CA VAL A 870 -22.37 29.32 -30.05
C VAL A 870 -21.24 29.10 -29.04
N VAL A 871 -21.55 28.43 -27.93
CA VAL A 871 -20.58 28.15 -26.86
C VAL A 871 -19.88 26.83 -27.15
N ASP A 872 -18.58 26.77 -26.89
CA ASP A 872 -17.80 25.54 -27.05
C ASP A 872 -18.35 24.41 -26.17
N ARG A 873 -18.39 23.19 -26.71
CA ARG A 873 -19.02 22.03 -26.06
C ARG A 873 -18.41 21.70 -24.69
N ASN A 874 -17.11 21.96 -24.50
CA ASN A 874 -16.40 21.75 -23.24
C ASN A 874 -16.75 22.79 -22.16
N GLN A 875 -17.22 23.98 -22.53
CA GLN A 875 -17.54 25.09 -21.63
C GLN A 875 -19.06 25.27 -21.43
N LEU A 876 -19.89 24.58 -22.22
CA LEU A 876 -21.35 24.68 -22.18
C LEU A 876 -21.93 24.43 -20.78
N THR A 877 -21.50 23.36 -20.09
CA THR A 877 -21.96 23.04 -18.73
C THR A 877 -21.61 24.15 -17.73
N LEU A 878 -20.42 24.74 -17.86
CA LEU A 878 -19.95 25.82 -16.99
C LEU A 878 -20.73 27.11 -17.23
N VAL A 879 -20.90 27.51 -18.48
CA VAL A 879 -21.66 28.71 -18.85
C VAL A 879 -23.11 28.55 -18.39
N LYS A 880 -23.72 27.39 -18.63
CA LYS A 880 -25.08 27.08 -18.15
C LYS A 880 -25.19 27.18 -16.62
N ARG A 881 -24.22 26.65 -15.88
CA ARG A 881 -24.17 26.65 -14.40
C ARG A 881 -24.19 28.06 -13.81
N ILE A 882 -23.66 29.07 -14.50
CA ILE A 882 -23.56 30.45 -13.99
C ILE A 882 -24.64 31.36 -14.60
N VAL A 883 -24.89 31.24 -15.91
CA VAL A 883 -25.81 32.11 -16.64
C VAL A 883 -27.28 31.87 -16.25
N HIS A 884 -27.70 30.59 -16.12
CA HIS A 884 -29.10 30.27 -15.79
C HIS A 884 -29.51 30.74 -14.39
N PRO A 885 -28.78 30.41 -13.30
CA PRO A 885 -29.19 30.84 -11.95
C PRO A 885 -29.14 32.35 -11.76
N LEU A 886 -28.29 33.05 -12.51
CA LEU A 886 -28.21 34.51 -12.49
C LEU A 886 -29.19 35.18 -13.46
N GLU A 887 -29.99 34.44 -14.23
CA GLU A 887 -30.92 35.01 -15.21
C GLU A 887 -30.24 35.95 -16.24
N LEU A 888 -28.95 35.72 -16.53
CA LEU A 888 -28.19 36.52 -17.51
C LEU A 888 -28.55 36.14 -18.96
N GLY A 889 -29.18 34.98 -19.16
CA GLY A 889 -29.54 34.46 -20.48
C GLY A 889 -29.97 33.00 -20.45
N GLU A 890 -30.22 32.45 -21.63
CA GLU A 890 -30.55 31.04 -21.84
C GLU A 890 -29.46 30.37 -22.68
N VAL A 891 -28.80 29.37 -22.11
CA VAL A 891 -27.93 28.43 -22.82
C VAL A 891 -28.73 27.20 -23.23
N SER A 892 -28.90 27.01 -24.54
CA SER A 892 -29.46 25.79 -25.15
C SER A 892 -28.33 24.91 -25.70
N ASP A 893 -28.61 23.72 -26.25
CA ASP A 893 -27.59 22.79 -26.80
C ASP A 893 -26.80 23.34 -28.01
N GLY A 894 -26.94 24.63 -28.35
CA GLY A 894 -26.13 25.32 -29.37
C GLY A 894 -25.73 26.74 -28.94
N PRO A 895 -26.66 27.72 -28.93
CA PRO A 895 -26.34 29.10 -28.57
C PRO A 895 -26.61 29.49 -27.10
N LEU A 896 -25.75 30.37 -26.57
CA LEU A 896 -26.05 31.29 -25.47
C LEU A 896 -26.83 32.49 -26.03
N ASN A 897 -28.05 32.72 -25.53
CA ASN A 897 -28.86 33.90 -25.82
C ASN A 897 -28.89 34.81 -24.58
N LEU A 898 -28.41 36.06 -24.69
CA LEU A 898 -28.39 36.99 -23.55
C LEU A 898 -29.77 37.58 -23.26
N SER A 899 -30.12 37.63 -21.98
CA SER A 899 -31.36 38.25 -21.48
C SER A 899 -31.18 39.75 -21.28
N THR A 900 -32.26 40.52 -21.43
CA THR A 900 -32.29 41.97 -21.13
C THR A 900 -32.88 42.28 -19.76
N GLU A 901 -33.21 41.25 -18.99
CA GLU A 901 -33.97 41.39 -17.76
C GLU A 901 -33.23 42.19 -16.68
N TRP A 902 -31.92 41.97 -16.51
CA TRP A 902 -31.10 42.78 -15.59
C TRP A 902 -31.02 44.25 -16.00
N ARG A 903 -30.98 44.54 -17.30
CA ARG A 903 -31.04 45.91 -17.81
C ARG A 903 -32.36 46.56 -17.42
N ARG A 904 -33.48 45.87 -17.65
CA ARG A 904 -34.82 46.35 -17.28
C ARG A 904 -34.93 46.64 -15.78
N ARG A 905 -34.48 45.70 -14.92
CA ARG A 905 -34.52 45.83 -13.46
C ARG A 905 -33.70 47.02 -12.95
N ILE A 906 -32.46 47.14 -13.40
CA ILE A 906 -31.54 48.19 -12.97
C ILE A 906 -32.03 49.57 -13.45
N GLU A 907 -32.47 49.69 -14.70
CA GLU A 907 -33.00 50.95 -15.24
C GLU A 907 -34.30 51.36 -14.55
N GLN A 908 -35.20 50.42 -14.25
CA GLN A 908 -36.43 50.69 -13.50
C GLN A 908 -36.12 51.18 -12.08
N TYR A 909 -35.18 50.56 -11.38
CA TYR A 909 -34.75 51.00 -10.04
C TYR A 909 -34.07 52.38 -10.08
N ALA A 910 -33.20 52.62 -11.07
CA ALA A 910 -32.53 53.91 -11.24
C ALA A 910 -33.55 55.05 -11.51
N ALA A 911 -34.57 54.78 -12.33
CA ALA A 911 -35.64 55.73 -12.61
C ALA A 911 -36.50 56.03 -11.36
N GLN A 912 -36.81 55.02 -10.54
CA GLN A 912 -37.53 55.20 -9.28
C GLN A 912 -36.74 56.03 -8.26
N GLN A 913 -35.42 55.89 -8.24
CA GLN A 913 -34.51 56.64 -7.37
C GLN A 913 -34.12 58.03 -7.94
N GLY A 914 -34.61 58.39 -9.13
CA GLY A 914 -34.34 59.68 -9.77
C GLY A 914 -32.89 59.89 -10.21
N VAL A 915 -32.11 58.82 -10.42
CA VAL A 915 -30.70 58.92 -10.82
C VAL A 915 -30.61 59.06 -12.34
N THR A 916 -30.25 60.26 -12.83
CA THR A 916 -30.23 60.58 -14.28
C THR A 916 -28.82 60.76 -14.86
N GLY A 917 -27.77 60.43 -14.12
CA GLY A 917 -26.36 60.59 -14.52
C GLY A 917 -25.56 59.28 -14.55
N ASP A 918 -24.32 59.35 -14.06
CA ASP A 918 -23.43 58.19 -13.93
C ASP A 918 -23.96 57.24 -12.84
N PHE A 919 -24.04 55.95 -13.14
CA PHE A 919 -24.47 54.94 -12.17
C PHE A 919 -23.24 54.37 -11.45
N SER A 920 -23.11 54.59 -10.14
CA SER A 920 -21.99 54.03 -9.40
C SER A 920 -22.13 52.50 -9.27
N ALA A 921 -20.99 51.79 -9.27
CA ALA A 921 -21.00 50.34 -9.10
C ALA A 921 -21.57 49.89 -7.74
N GLU A 922 -21.40 50.72 -6.69
CA GLU A 922 -21.94 50.46 -5.35
C GLU A 922 -23.46 50.66 -5.30
N ASP A 923 -23.99 51.67 -6.00
CA ASP A 923 -25.44 51.89 -6.09
C ASP A 923 -26.11 50.71 -6.78
N ILE A 924 -25.55 50.23 -7.90
CA ILE A 924 -26.09 49.07 -8.59
C ILE A 924 -26.04 47.83 -7.69
N ARG A 925 -24.96 47.63 -6.92
CA ARG A 925 -24.85 46.51 -5.97
C ARG A 925 -25.91 46.59 -4.87
N ARG A 926 -26.16 47.78 -4.33
CA ARG A 926 -27.25 48.02 -3.37
C ARG A 926 -28.61 47.69 -3.97
N TRP A 927 -28.89 48.15 -5.20
CA TRP A 927 -30.15 47.85 -5.89
C TRP A 927 -30.35 46.35 -6.13
N ILE A 928 -29.28 45.61 -6.48
CA ILE A 928 -29.33 44.14 -6.59
C ILE A 928 -29.76 43.50 -5.26
N GLY A 929 -29.25 44.00 -4.13
CA GLY A 929 -29.65 43.56 -2.79
C GLY A 929 -31.12 43.89 -2.46
N GLU A 930 -31.59 45.10 -2.78
CA GLU A 930 -32.98 45.54 -2.56
C GLU A 930 -33.99 44.79 -3.44
N LEU A 931 -33.57 44.28 -4.60
CA LEU A 931 -34.32 43.33 -5.42
C LEU A 931 -34.44 41.92 -4.80
N GLY A 932 -33.85 41.70 -3.63
CA GLY A 932 -33.89 40.46 -2.87
C GLY A 932 -32.73 39.49 -3.17
N TYR A 933 -31.82 39.81 -4.09
CA TYR A 933 -30.64 39.01 -4.39
C TYR A 933 -29.51 39.33 -3.38
N THR A 934 -29.76 38.99 -2.11
CA THR A 934 -28.82 39.22 -1.00
C THR A 934 -27.82 38.07 -0.85
N GLY A 935 -26.68 38.38 -0.23
CA GLY A 935 -25.62 37.41 0.02
C GLY A 935 -24.70 37.15 -1.18
N LEU A 936 -24.92 37.71 -2.37
CA LEU A 936 -24.03 37.47 -3.51
C LEU A 936 -22.57 37.83 -3.21
N ASP A 937 -21.64 36.98 -3.67
CA ASP A 937 -20.22 37.32 -3.63
C ASP A 937 -19.96 38.56 -4.52
N LYS A 938 -18.93 39.35 -4.17
CA LYS A 938 -18.61 40.60 -4.86
C LYS A 938 -18.33 40.35 -6.34
N LEU A 939 -17.63 39.28 -6.68
CA LEU A 939 -17.32 38.92 -8.07
C LEU A 939 -18.56 38.53 -8.87
N VAL A 940 -19.51 37.86 -8.24
CA VAL A 940 -20.80 37.49 -8.86
C VAL A 940 -21.62 38.75 -9.13
N SER A 941 -21.67 39.67 -8.16
CA SER A 941 -22.32 40.98 -8.35
C SER A 941 -21.64 41.80 -9.45
N ASN A 942 -20.31 41.77 -9.51
CA ASN A 942 -19.53 42.47 -10.54
C ASN A 942 -19.77 41.90 -11.94
N LEU A 943 -20.03 40.59 -12.07
CA LEU A 943 -20.42 39.98 -13.34
C LEU A 943 -21.79 40.51 -13.83
N ILE A 944 -22.76 40.67 -12.93
CA ILE A 944 -24.06 41.27 -13.25
C ILE A 944 -23.86 42.73 -13.72
N ILE A 945 -23.07 43.51 -12.98
CA ILE A 945 -22.78 44.92 -13.31
C ILE A 945 -22.05 45.03 -14.67
N ALA A 946 -21.08 44.16 -14.93
CA ALA A 946 -20.37 44.13 -16.21
C ALA A 946 -21.28 43.73 -17.38
N THR A 947 -22.16 42.76 -17.17
CA THR A 947 -23.17 42.38 -18.17
C THR A 947 -24.16 43.53 -18.43
N TYR A 948 -24.58 44.23 -17.38
CA TYR A 948 -25.41 45.42 -17.50
C TYR A 948 -24.72 46.54 -18.29
N ALA A 949 -23.44 46.82 -18.02
CA ALA A 949 -22.66 47.82 -18.74
C ALA A 949 -22.61 47.52 -20.25
N LEU A 950 -22.41 46.24 -20.61
CA LEU A 950 -22.44 45.78 -22.01
C LEU A 950 -23.83 45.91 -22.64
N LEU A 951 -24.90 45.51 -21.94
CA LEU A 951 -26.28 45.56 -22.47
C LEU A 951 -26.83 46.98 -22.62
N SER A 952 -26.32 47.93 -21.83
CA SER A 952 -26.72 49.34 -21.84
C SER A 952 -25.77 50.25 -22.61
N ASP A 953 -24.71 49.69 -23.23
CA ASP A 953 -23.65 50.39 -23.96
C ASP A 953 -23.06 51.60 -23.17
N ARG A 954 -22.81 51.38 -21.88
CA ARG A 954 -22.26 52.39 -20.98
C ARG A 954 -20.74 52.28 -20.86
N ALA A 955 -20.05 53.41 -20.93
CA ALA A 955 -18.61 53.51 -20.73
C ALA A 955 -18.25 53.44 -19.23
N TRP A 956 -17.14 52.76 -18.95
CA TRP A 956 -16.61 52.68 -17.60
C TRP A 956 -15.84 53.94 -17.24
N MET A 957 -16.14 54.49 -16.07
CA MET A 957 -15.47 55.65 -15.49
C MET A 957 -14.79 55.22 -14.19
N TYR A 958 -13.59 55.74 -13.94
CA TYR A 958 -12.91 55.63 -12.65
C TYR A 958 -12.55 57.02 -12.14
N HIS A 959 -13.11 57.42 -11.00
CA HIS A 959 -12.98 58.78 -10.45
C HIS A 959 -13.26 59.89 -11.49
N GLY A 960 -14.24 59.68 -12.36
CA GLY A 960 -14.63 60.66 -13.39
C GLY A 960 -13.80 60.63 -14.69
N SER A 961 -12.76 59.79 -14.78
CA SER A 961 -11.97 59.58 -16.01
C SER A 961 -12.45 58.33 -16.78
N PRO A 962 -12.59 58.38 -18.11
CA PRO A 962 -13.04 57.24 -18.91
C PRO A 962 -11.95 56.16 -18.99
N LEU A 963 -12.38 54.90 -18.93
CA LEU A 963 -11.51 53.73 -19.09
C LEU A 963 -11.59 53.17 -20.52
N PRO A 964 -10.46 52.75 -21.12
CA PRO A 964 -10.41 52.27 -22.50
C PRO A 964 -11.03 50.87 -22.70
N GLY A 965 -11.40 50.16 -21.64
CA GLY A 965 -11.98 48.82 -21.70
C GLY A 965 -12.73 48.42 -20.44
N VAL A 966 -13.34 47.24 -20.48
CA VAL A 966 -14.05 46.67 -19.32
C VAL A 966 -13.04 46.33 -18.22
N PRO A 967 -13.18 46.86 -17.00
CA PRO A 967 -12.30 46.50 -15.89
C PRO A 967 -12.44 45.02 -15.54
N GLU A 968 -11.36 44.43 -15.05
CA GLU A 968 -11.39 43.07 -14.51
C GLU A 968 -12.41 42.97 -13.38
N LEU A 969 -13.11 41.83 -13.30
CA LEU A 969 -14.17 41.60 -12.32
C LEU A 969 -13.71 41.83 -10.87
N ASP A 970 -12.45 41.53 -10.56
CA ASP A 970 -11.88 41.69 -9.22
C ASP A 970 -11.65 43.17 -8.84
N LYS A 971 -11.47 44.06 -9.84
CA LYS A 971 -11.15 45.48 -9.65
C LYS A 971 -12.39 46.36 -9.50
N ILE A 972 -13.55 45.91 -9.97
CA ILE A 972 -14.81 46.68 -9.88
C ILE A 972 -15.18 46.89 -8.40
N SER A 973 -15.07 48.14 -7.96
CA SER A 973 -15.20 48.55 -6.57
C SER A 973 -15.63 50.01 -6.46
N THR A 974 -15.60 50.57 -5.26
CA THR A 974 -15.88 51.98 -4.99
C THR A 974 -15.03 52.90 -5.89
N GLY A 975 -15.66 53.91 -6.51
CA GLY A 975 -15.01 54.82 -7.44
C GLY A 975 -15.22 54.50 -8.92
N TYR A 976 -15.72 53.30 -9.24
CA TYR A 976 -16.17 52.94 -10.58
C TYR A 976 -17.61 53.40 -10.82
N ALA A 977 -17.87 53.95 -12.01
CA ALA A 977 -19.21 54.34 -12.45
C ALA A 977 -19.43 54.04 -13.93
N LEU A 978 -20.71 53.97 -14.33
CA LEU A 978 -21.15 53.70 -15.69
C LEU A 978 -21.82 54.93 -16.29
N ARG A 979 -21.18 55.51 -17.31
CA ARG A 979 -21.66 56.70 -18.04
C ARG A 979 -22.28 56.30 -19.37
N ALA A 980 -23.41 56.90 -19.73
CA ALA A 980 -23.97 56.74 -21.07
C ALA A 980 -23.05 57.41 -22.12
N GLN A 981 -22.64 56.67 -23.15
CA GLN A 981 -21.77 57.18 -24.22
C GLN A 981 -22.63 57.75 -25.37
N GLU A 982 -22.25 58.91 -25.91
CA GLU A 982 -22.85 59.44 -27.13
C GLU A 982 -22.36 58.65 -28.35
N LEU A 983 -23.29 58.04 -29.09
CA LEU A 983 -23.01 57.28 -30.32
C LEU A 983 -23.22 58.13 -31.58
N PRO A 984 -22.46 57.88 -32.66
CA PRO A 984 -22.78 58.44 -33.98
C PRO A 984 -24.06 57.79 -34.52
N THR A 985 -24.69 58.41 -35.51
CA THR A 985 -25.82 57.79 -36.20
C THR A 985 -25.36 56.59 -37.04
N GLU A 986 -26.27 55.66 -37.34
CA GLU A 986 -25.96 54.46 -38.14
C GLU A 986 -25.42 54.81 -39.53
N ALA A 987 -25.95 55.88 -40.15
CA ALA A 987 -25.47 56.41 -41.42
C ALA A 987 -24.06 57.00 -41.33
N GLU A 988 -23.75 57.77 -40.29
CA GLU A 988 -22.41 58.33 -40.05
C GLU A 988 -21.38 57.21 -39.86
N PHE A 989 -21.71 56.17 -39.10
CA PHE A 989 -20.81 55.05 -38.84
C PHE A 989 -20.55 54.20 -40.10
N ALA A 990 -21.58 53.91 -40.89
CA ALA A 990 -21.45 53.17 -42.14
C ALA A 990 -20.54 53.92 -43.14
N ALA A 991 -20.76 55.22 -43.31
CA ALA A 991 -19.94 56.06 -44.18
C ALA A 991 -18.48 56.10 -43.71
N ALA A 992 -18.23 56.32 -42.42
CA ALA A 992 -16.89 56.35 -41.86
C ALA A 992 -16.13 55.02 -42.08
N ARG A 993 -16.81 53.86 -41.93
CA ARG A 993 -16.22 52.54 -42.16
C ARG A 993 -15.79 52.33 -43.61
N GLU A 994 -16.64 52.69 -44.56
CA GLU A 994 -16.33 52.55 -45.99
C GLU A 994 -15.10 53.41 -46.37
N ARG A 995 -15.05 54.63 -45.84
CA ARG A 995 -13.92 55.54 -46.08
C ARG A 995 -12.64 55.10 -45.40
N ALA A 996 -12.72 54.60 -44.16
CA ALA A 996 -11.57 54.03 -43.46
C ALA A 996 -10.96 52.85 -44.24
N ALA A 997 -11.80 52.00 -44.84
CA ALA A 997 -11.35 50.89 -45.67
C ALA A 997 -10.62 51.37 -46.93
N LYS A 998 -11.16 52.37 -47.64
CA LYS A 998 -10.55 52.90 -48.87
C LYS A 998 -9.27 53.70 -48.64
N LEU A 999 -9.23 54.50 -47.57
CA LEU A 999 -8.11 55.43 -47.29
C LEU A 999 -6.96 54.77 -46.53
N PHE A 1000 -7.29 53.87 -45.58
CA PHE A 1000 -6.31 53.30 -44.64
C PHE A 1000 -6.26 51.76 -44.66
N GLY A 1001 -7.17 51.08 -45.38
CA GLY A 1001 -7.29 49.62 -45.34
C GLY A 1001 -7.84 49.06 -44.02
N VAL A 1002 -8.54 49.88 -43.23
CA VAL A 1002 -9.07 49.49 -41.92
C VAL A 1002 -10.50 48.94 -42.06
N HIS A 1003 -10.74 47.74 -41.53
CA HIS A 1003 -12.04 47.06 -41.54
C HIS A 1003 -12.55 46.78 -40.12
N VAL A 1004 -13.79 47.19 -39.83
CA VAL A 1004 -14.48 47.00 -38.54
C VAL A 1004 -15.88 46.42 -38.79
N PRO A 1005 -16.49 45.63 -37.89
CA PRO A 1005 -17.87 45.14 -38.03
C PRO A 1005 -18.91 46.25 -38.26
N ASP A 1006 -20.04 45.92 -38.87
CA ASP A 1006 -21.08 46.85 -39.31
C ASP A 1006 -22.06 47.32 -38.23
N VAL A 1007 -22.15 46.56 -37.15
CA VAL A 1007 -23.05 46.89 -36.05
C VAL A 1007 -22.59 48.15 -35.30
N LEU A 1008 -23.50 49.11 -35.17
CA LEU A 1008 -23.32 50.35 -34.39
C LEU A 1008 -23.27 50.03 -32.90
N PHE A 1009 -22.05 49.89 -32.37
CA PHE A 1009 -21.76 49.72 -30.95
C PHE A 1009 -20.61 50.65 -30.53
N ALA A 1010 -20.64 51.17 -29.30
CA ALA A 1010 -19.59 52.04 -28.78
C ALA A 1010 -18.18 51.45 -28.97
N ARG A 1011 -18.01 50.14 -28.72
CA ARG A 1011 -16.71 49.47 -28.92
C ARG A 1011 -16.25 49.45 -30.37
N ASN A 1012 -17.16 49.32 -31.34
CA ASN A 1012 -16.82 49.26 -32.76
C ASN A 1012 -16.47 50.67 -33.25
N VAL A 1013 -17.16 51.69 -32.74
CA VAL A 1013 -16.84 53.11 -32.94
C VAL A 1013 -15.46 53.43 -32.36
N ASN A 1014 -15.16 53.00 -31.13
CA ASN A 1014 -13.85 53.20 -30.49
C ASN A 1014 -12.73 52.46 -31.24
N ARG A 1015 -12.98 51.23 -31.71
CA ARG A 1015 -12.00 50.45 -32.49
C ARG A 1015 -11.68 51.12 -33.81
N LEU A 1016 -12.70 51.56 -34.55
CA LEU A 1016 -12.54 52.30 -35.80
C LEU A 1016 -11.71 53.56 -35.58
N ALA A 1017 -12.03 54.34 -34.55
CA ALA A 1017 -11.28 55.56 -34.21
C ALA A 1017 -9.82 55.26 -33.86
N THR A 1018 -9.56 54.23 -33.04
CA THR A 1018 -8.19 53.86 -32.62
C THR A 1018 -7.35 53.37 -33.80
N ASP A 1019 -7.91 52.51 -34.65
CA ASP A 1019 -7.21 51.96 -35.81
C ASP A 1019 -6.90 53.04 -36.85
N VAL A 1020 -7.83 53.97 -37.08
CA VAL A 1020 -7.62 55.14 -37.94
C VAL A 1020 -6.56 56.07 -37.35
N GLN A 1021 -6.63 56.40 -36.05
CA GLN A 1021 -5.66 57.29 -35.41
C GLN A 1021 -4.23 56.75 -35.49
N ARG A 1022 -4.06 55.44 -35.31
CA ARG A 1022 -2.78 54.76 -35.50
C ARG A 1022 -2.25 54.95 -36.92
N LYS A 1023 -3.08 54.69 -37.93
CA LYS A 1023 -2.71 54.86 -39.35
C LYS A 1023 -2.40 56.31 -39.71
N VAL A 1024 -3.14 57.26 -39.14
CA VAL A 1024 -2.89 58.69 -39.30
C VAL A 1024 -1.50 59.05 -38.76
N THR A 1025 -1.18 58.60 -37.54
CA THR A 1025 0.11 58.86 -36.90
C THR A 1025 1.28 58.25 -37.68
N GLU A 1026 1.11 57.05 -38.24
CA GLU A 1026 2.12 56.38 -39.08
C GLU A 1026 2.38 57.12 -40.41
N ALA A 1027 1.33 57.62 -41.06
CA ALA A 1027 1.42 58.19 -42.40
C ALA A 1027 1.76 59.70 -42.40
N GLU A 1028 1.41 60.43 -41.34
CA GLU A 1028 1.51 61.90 -41.27
C GLU A 1028 2.91 62.45 -41.57
N PRO A 1029 4.04 61.90 -41.05
CA PRO A 1029 5.37 62.42 -41.36
C PRO A 1029 5.74 62.27 -42.85
N ALA A 1030 5.41 61.13 -43.44
CA ALA A 1030 5.77 60.82 -44.83
C ALA A 1030 4.95 61.66 -45.81
N VAL A 1031 3.64 61.78 -45.61
CA VAL A 1031 2.76 62.58 -46.47
C VAL A 1031 3.15 64.06 -46.42
N ASN A 1032 3.42 64.60 -45.23
CA ASN A 1032 3.91 65.97 -45.08
C ASN A 1032 5.29 66.18 -45.73
N GLY A 1033 6.18 65.18 -45.64
CA GLY A 1033 7.48 65.20 -46.31
C GLY A 1033 7.35 65.24 -47.83
N VAL A 1034 6.50 64.40 -48.42
CA VAL A 1034 6.23 64.40 -49.87
C VAL A 1034 5.69 65.75 -50.31
N TRP A 1035 4.68 66.28 -49.61
CA TRP A 1035 4.10 67.58 -49.94
C TRP A 1035 5.15 68.71 -49.92
N ARG A 1036 5.98 68.78 -48.87
CA ARG A 1036 7.06 69.78 -48.75
C ARG A 1036 8.15 69.59 -49.81
N SER A 1037 8.52 68.35 -50.11
CA SER A 1037 9.57 68.05 -51.10
C SER A 1037 9.12 68.38 -52.53
N LEU A 1038 7.86 68.07 -52.88
CA LEU A 1038 7.27 68.44 -54.17
C LEU A 1038 7.13 69.95 -54.34
N ASP A 1039 6.89 70.70 -53.26
CA ASP A 1039 6.84 72.16 -53.26
C ASP A 1039 8.24 72.76 -53.42
N LYS A 1040 9.20 72.28 -52.62
CA LYS A 1040 10.61 72.73 -52.64
C LYS A 1040 11.28 72.52 -54.00
N HIS A 1041 11.00 71.40 -54.67
CA HIS A 1041 11.65 71.01 -55.93
C HIS A 1041 10.77 71.22 -57.16
N ALA A 1042 9.68 71.99 -57.06
CA ALA A 1042 8.74 72.23 -58.15
C ALA A 1042 9.42 72.75 -59.43
N SER A 1043 10.33 73.72 -59.31
CA SER A 1043 11.08 74.29 -60.44
C SER A 1043 11.97 73.26 -61.14
N ALA A 1044 12.67 72.41 -60.36
CA ALA A 1044 13.53 71.35 -60.88
C ALA A 1044 12.73 70.25 -61.59
N LEU A 1045 11.55 69.92 -61.06
CA LEU A 1045 10.60 68.95 -61.63
C LEU A 1045 9.83 69.49 -62.85
N GLY A 1046 9.97 70.78 -63.18
CA GLY A 1046 9.28 71.39 -64.32
C GLY A 1046 7.79 71.64 -64.09
N THR A 1047 7.33 71.61 -62.83
CA THR A 1047 5.97 71.99 -62.47
C THR A 1047 5.88 73.50 -62.21
N ASP A 1048 4.78 74.12 -62.64
CA ASP A 1048 4.54 75.54 -62.46
C ASP A 1048 4.26 75.85 -60.97
N ALA A 1049 5.02 76.78 -60.39
CA ALA A 1049 4.86 77.20 -59.01
C ALA A 1049 3.51 77.92 -58.75
N THR A 1050 2.81 78.38 -59.79
CA THR A 1050 1.56 79.14 -59.66
C THR A 1050 0.30 78.27 -59.72
N THR A 1051 0.36 77.10 -60.35
CA THR A 1051 -0.77 76.17 -60.47
C THR A 1051 -0.38 74.78 -59.95
N PRO A 1052 -0.91 74.34 -58.79
CA PRO A 1052 -0.51 73.08 -58.19
C PRO A 1052 -0.93 71.90 -59.08
N SER A 1053 0.03 71.00 -59.34
CA SER A 1053 -0.18 69.79 -60.11
C SER A 1053 -1.15 68.83 -59.43
N SER A 1054 -1.68 67.83 -60.17
CA SER A 1054 -2.59 66.82 -59.61
C SER A 1054 -1.96 66.07 -58.43
N ARG A 1055 -0.66 65.78 -58.51
CA ARG A 1055 0.13 65.18 -57.43
C ARG A 1055 0.33 66.10 -56.22
N GLN A 1056 0.64 67.37 -56.44
CA GLN A 1056 0.78 68.34 -55.36
C GLN A 1056 -0.56 68.57 -54.64
N ARG A 1057 -1.67 68.55 -55.38
CA ARG A 1057 -3.03 68.66 -54.84
C ARG A 1057 -3.40 67.45 -54.00
N SER A 1058 -3.17 66.22 -54.50
CA SER A 1058 -3.48 65.01 -53.74
C SER A 1058 -2.60 64.86 -52.49
N ALA A 1059 -1.32 65.24 -52.54
CA ALA A 1059 -0.44 65.25 -51.36
C ALA A 1059 -0.87 66.29 -50.31
N ARG A 1060 -1.32 67.48 -50.75
CA ARG A 1060 -1.86 68.53 -49.87
C ARG A 1060 -3.16 68.11 -49.22
N ASP A 1061 -4.10 67.58 -50.01
CA ASP A 1061 -5.41 67.14 -49.51
C ASP A 1061 -5.26 65.95 -48.54
N ALA A 1062 -4.33 65.03 -48.82
CA ALA A 1062 -3.96 63.96 -47.89
C ALA A 1062 -3.36 64.52 -46.58
N ALA A 1063 -2.46 65.50 -46.65
CA ALA A 1063 -1.89 66.15 -45.46
C ALA A 1063 -2.96 66.87 -44.61
N ASP A 1064 -3.91 67.57 -45.25
CA ASP A 1064 -5.03 68.24 -44.56
C ASP A 1064 -5.95 67.22 -43.86
N LEU A 1065 -6.30 66.12 -44.53
CA LEU A 1065 -7.13 65.06 -43.94
C LEU A 1065 -6.46 64.46 -42.70
N LEU A 1066 -5.18 64.10 -42.81
CA LEU A 1066 -4.43 63.55 -41.68
C LEU A 1066 -4.36 64.54 -40.51
N ALA A 1067 -4.18 65.84 -40.79
CA ALA A 1067 -4.14 66.88 -39.76
C ALA A 1067 -5.49 67.12 -39.07
N ARG A 1068 -6.63 66.93 -39.76
CA ARG A 1068 -7.97 67.02 -39.14
C ARG A 1068 -8.24 65.84 -38.23
N LEU A 1069 -7.91 64.63 -38.70
CA LEU A 1069 -8.09 63.41 -37.93
C LEU A 1069 -7.16 63.39 -36.71
N SER A 1070 -5.91 63.86 -36.83
CA SER A 1070 -4.96 63.86 -35.72
C SER A 1070 -5.39 64.78 -34.55
N ARG A 1071 -6.13 65.87 -34.83
CA ARG A 1071 -6.65 66.81 -33.81
C ARG A 1071 -7.81 66.29 -32.99
N THR A 1072 -8.53 65.29 -33.48
CA THR A 1072 -9.74 64.78 -32.80
C THR A 1072 -9.36 63.56 -31.97
N HIS A 1073 -9.68 63.58 -30.66
CA HIS A 1073 -9.25 62.51 -29.74
C HIS A 1073 -10.43 61.63 -29.26
N ASP A 1074 -11.65 62.17 -29.30
CA ASP A 1074 -12.86 61.43 -28.95
C ASP A 1074 -13.34 60.59 -30.14
N ALA A 1075 -13.73 59.33 -29.87
CA ALA A 1075 -14.07 58.37 -30.91
C ALA A 1075 -15.29 58.77 -31.76
N THR A 1076 -16.38 59.24 -31.13
CA THR A 1076 -17.60 59.64 -31.84
C THR A 1076 -17.38 60.88 -32.72
N PRO A 1077 -16.77 61.98 -32.23
CA PRO A 1077 -16.36 63.09 -33.07
C PRO A 1077 -15.39 62.70 -34.21
N LEU A 1078 -14.41 61.83 -33.96
CA LEU A 1078 -13.46 61.39 -34.99
C LEU A 1078 -14.18 60.62 -36.11
N VAL A 1079 -15.10 59.72 -35.75
CA VAL A 1079 -15.92 58.98 -36.73
C VAL A 1079 -16.81 59.93 -37.53
N ARG A 1080 -17.41 60.94 -36.91
CA ARG A 1080 -18.19 61.98 -37.60
C ARG A 1080 -17.31 62.81 -38.55
N GLU A 1081 -16.12 63.21 -38.12
CA GLU A 1081 -15.17 63.97 -38.94
C GLU A 1081 -14.69 63.15 -40.15
N LEU A 1082 -14.40 61.85 -39.94
CA LEU A 1082 -14.05 60.92 -41.01
C LEU A 1082 -15.19 60.70 -42.00
N ALA A 1083 -16.44 60.67 -41.53
CA ALA A 1083 -17.61 60.61 -42.40
C ALA A 1083 -17.81 61.91 -43.19
N ALA A 1084 -17.55 63.08 -42.59
CA ALA A 1084 -17.87 64.39 -43.15
C ALA A 1084 -16.79 65.00 -44.07
N ALA A 1085 -15.51 64.65 -43.92
CA ALA A 1085 -14.40 65.33 -44.62
C ALA A 1085 -14.46 65.15 -46.15
N THR A 1086 -14.69 66.18 -46.96
CA THR A 1086 -14.80 66.06 -48.43
C THR A 1086 -13.69 66.80 -49.17
N TYR A 1087 -13.16 66.16 -50.22
CA TYR A 1087 -12.08 66.70 -51.07
C TYR A 1087 -12.47 66.57 -52.55
N ALA A 1088 -11.85 67.39 -53.41
CA ALA A 1088 -12.07 67.32 -54.86
C ALA A 1088 -11.40 66.09 -55.51
N VAL A 1089 -10.41 65.51 -54.82
CA VAL A 1089 -9.70 64.30 -55.23
C VAL A 1089 -10.48 63.07 -54.78
N SER A 1090 -10.52 62.02 -55.62
CA SER A 1090 -11.21 60.78 -55.26
C SER A 1090 -10.54 60.05 -54.09
N GLU A 1091 -11.33 59.27 -53.35
CA GLU A 1091 -10.85 58.53 -52.17
C GLU A 1091 -9.74 57.53 -52.52
N GLN A 1092 -9.80 56.92 -53.70
CA GLN A 1092 -8.76 56.01 -54.17
C GLN A 1092 -7.43 56.74 -54.42
N VAL A 1093 -7.46 57.93 -55.03
CA VAL A 1093 -6.25 58.72 -55.28
C VAL A 1093 -5.65 59.24 -53.97
N LEU A 1094 -6.49 59.65 -53.01
CA LEU A 1094 -6.04 60.02 -51.66
C LEU A 1094 -5.44 58.83 -50.90
N GLY A 1095 -6.09 57.66 -50.93
CA GLY A 1095 -5.59 56.44 -50.30
C GLY A 1095 -4.25 55.99 -50.88
N THR A 1096 -4.09 56.05 -52.21
CA THR A 1096 -2.80 55.80 -52.87
C THR A 1096 -1.74 56.81 -52.47
N ALA A 1097 -2.06 58.11 -52.43
CA ALA A 1097 -1.12 59.15 -52.00
C ALA A 1097 -0.67 58.96 -50.54
N ILE A 1098 -1.55 58.54 -49.63
CA ILE A 1098 -1.22 58.26 -48.22
C ILE A 1098 -0.32 57.01 -48.11
N SER A 1099 -0.70 55.92 -48.79
CA SER A 1099 0.01 54.63 -48.68
C SER A 1099 1.39 54.63 -49.35
N SER A 1100 1.56 55.31 -50.48
CA SER A 1100 2.84 55.36 -51.22
C SER A 1100 3.79 56.45 -50.72
N ALA A 1101 3.33 57.38 -49.88
CA ALA A 1101 4.12 58.53 -49.43
C ALA A 1101 5.52 58.17 -48.89
N PRO A 1102 5.73 57.09 -48.10
CA PRO A 1102 7.07 56.72 -47.64
C PRO A 1102 8.03 56.31 -48.76
N GLN A 1103 7.52 55.72 -49.86
CA GLN A 1103 8.33 55.36 -51.02
C GLN A 1103 8.63 56.59 -51.87
N VAL A 1104 7.62 57.41 -52.13
CA VAL A 1104 7.75 58.64 -52.93
C VAL A 1104 8.69 59.64 -52.26
N LEU A 1105 8.61 59.80 -50.92
CA LEU A 1105 9.50 60.68 -50.17
C LEU A 1105 10.95 60.23 -50.29
N ARG A 1106 11.23 58.93 -50.10
CA ARG A 1106 12.58 58.37 -50.25
C ARG A 1106 13.14 58.60 -51.65
N ALA A 1107 12.31 58.39 -52.68
CA ALA A 1107 12.73 58.61 -54.06
C ALA A 1107 13.07 60.09 -54.28
N LEU A 1108 12.24 61.03 -53.82
CA LEU A 1108 12.48 62.47 -53.91
C LEU A 1108 13.74 62.92 -53.15
N GLU A 1109 14.03 62.34 -51.99
CA GLU A 1109 15.23 62.64 -51.20
C GLU A 1109 16.51 62.06 -51.80
N ALA A 1110 16.42 60.94 -52.53
CA ALA A 1110 17.56 60.27 -53.14
C ALA A 1110 18.00 60.90 -54.48
N VAL A 1111 17.18 61.78 -55.07
CA VAL A 1111 17.50 62.44 -56.34
C VAL A 1111 18.64 63.45 -56.16
N ASP A 1112 19.67 63.35 -57.01
CA ASP A 1112 20.67 64.42 -57.17
C ASP A 1112 20.12 65.52 -58.08
N TRP A 1113 19.57 66.56 -57.47
CA TRP A 1113 18.94 67.68 -58.17
C TRP A 1113 19.91 68.46 -59.08
N SER A 1114 21.20 68.50 -58.74
CA SER A 1114 22.23 69.17 -59.54
C SER A 1114 22.48 68.46 -60.88
N LEU A 1115 22.31 67.13 -60.89
CA LEU A 1115 22.42 66.30 -62.08
C LEU A 1115 21.27 66.56 -63.06
N LEU A 1116 20.05 66.75 -62.54
CA LEU A 1116 18.86 67.12 -63.32
C LEU A 1116 18.97 68.53 -63.92
N GLU A 1117 19.49 69.50 -63.16
CA GLU A 1117 19.79 70.84 -63.66
C GLU A 1117 20.84 70.81 -64.77
N SER A 1118 21.88 69.99 -64.60
CA SER A 1118 22.92 69.78 -65.62
C SER A 1118 22.33 69.19 -66.91
N VAL A 1119 21.44 68.19 -66.82
CA VAL A 1119 20.72 67.64 -67.98
C VAL A 1119 19.88 68.71 -68.68
N ARG A 1120 19.21 69.57 -67.91
CA ARG A 1120 18.41 70.68 -68.44
C ARG A 1120 19.28 71.69 -69.22
N GLY A 1121 20.53 71.89 -68.82
CA GLY A 1121 21.50 72.72 -69.55
C GLY A 1121 21.88 72.22 -70.95
N PHE A 1122 21.66 70.94 -71.27
CA PHE A 1122 21.87 70.38 -72.61
C PHE A 1122 20.64 70.50 -73.53
N THR A 1123 19.52 71.03 -73.03
CA THR A 1123 18.36 71.32 -73.87
C THR A 1123 18.72 72.43 -74.87
N GLY A 1124 18.62 72.13 -76.17
CA GLY A 1124 19.10 73.01 -77.24
C GLY A 1124 20.49 72.66 -77.82
N HIS A 1125 21.19 71.64 -77.30
CA HIS A 1125 22.44 71.16 -77.91
C HIS A 1125 22.17 70.36 -79.20
N ALA A 1126 22.83 70.68 -80.31
CA ALA A 1126 22.57 70.12 -81.64
C ALA A 1126 22.58 68.57 -81.78
N ALA A 1127 23.28 67.84 -80.90
CA ALA A 1127 23.38 66.37 -80.96
C ALA A 1127 22.72 65.64 -79.77
N LEU A 1128 22.45 66.35 -78.67
CA LEU A 1128 21.97 65.76 -77.40
C LEU A 1128 20.64 66.35 -76.91
N GLY A 1129 20.17 67.46 -77.50
CA GLY A 1129 18.97 68.19 -77.10
C GLY A 1129 17.72 67.32 -77.04
N ASP A 1130 17.43 66.56 -78.10
CA ASP A 1130 16.21 65.73 -78.19
C ASP A 1130 16.14 64.62 -77.14
N ARG A 1131 17.28 64.14 -76.63
CA ARG A 1131 17.35 63.10 -75.59
C ARG A 1131 17.21 63.70 -74.19
N ALA A 1132 17.87 64.83 -73.95
CA ALA A 1132 17.71 65.58 -72.70
C ALA A 1132 16.27 66.09 -72.53
N GLU A 1133 15.66 66.60 -73.61
CA GLU A 1133 14.28 67.12 -73.59
C GLU A 1133 13.26 66.01 -73.30
N ARG A 1134 13.45 64.80 -73.86
CA ARG A 1134 12.59 63.65 -73.57
C ARG A 1134 12.66 63.22 -72.11
N LEU A 1135 13.85 63.15 -71.52
CA LEU A 1135 14.03 62.79 -70.11
C LEU A 1135 13.37 63.84 -69.19
N ILE A 1136 13.57 65.13 -69.45
CA ILE A 1136 12.93 66.20 -68.66
C ILE A 1136 11.40 66.16 -68.80
N ARG A 1137 10.88 65.91 -70.01
CA ARG A 1137 9.43 65.80 -70.24
C ARG A 1137 8.80 64.62 -69.51
N GLU A 1138 9.47 63.47 -69.48
CA GLU A 1138 9.04 62.27 -68.75
C GLU A 1138 8.97 62.53 -67.23
N VAL A 1139 10.00 63.17 -66.66
CA VAL A 1139 10.03 63.57 -65.25
C VAL A 1139 8.94 64.60 -64.93
N THR A 1140 8.72 65.57 -65.82
CA THR A 1140 7.70 66.61 -65.65
C THR A 1140 6.28 66.01 -65.69
N SER A 1141 6.01 65.07 -66.61
CA SER A 1141 4.72 64.37 -66.67
C SER A 1141 4.48 63.55 -65.41
N ALA A 1142 5.46 62.72 -65.00
CA ALA A 1142 5.34 61.91 -63.80
C ALA A 1142 5.17 62.75 -62.52
N ALA A 1143 5.83 63.91 -62.42
CA ALA A 1143 5.66 64.84 -61.30
C ALA A 1143 4.34 65.61 -61.32
N SER A 1144 3.70 65.74 -62.50
CA SER A 1144 2.43 66.47 -62.67
C SER A 1144 1.21 65.60 -62.42
N ASP A 1145 1.23 64.37 -62.96
CA ASP A 1145 0.16 63.38 -62.81
C ASP A 1145 0.16 62.78 -61.40
N ASP A 1146 -1.01 62.44 -60.84
CA ASP A 1146 -1.13 61.86 -59.50
C ASP A 1146 -0.50 60.46 -59.40
N GLU A 1147 -0.15 60.04 -58.17
CA GLU A 1147 0.52 58.75 -57.91
C GLU A 1147 -0.30 57.51 -58.28
N PHE A 1148 -1.63 57.65 -58.36
CA PHE A 1148 -2.50 56.55 -58.78
C PHE A 1148 -2.43 56.35 -60.29
N THR A 1149 -2.27 57.44 -61.06
CA THR A 1149 -2.19 57.42 -62.51
C THR A 1149 -0.78 57.08 -63.01
N VAL A 1150 0.26 57.69 -62.42
CA VAL A 1150 1.67 57.45 -62.78
C VAL A 1150 2.50 57.37 -61.50
N GLN A 1151 3.36 56.35 -61.35
CA GLN A 1151 4.23 56.23 -60.18
C GLN A 1151 5.48 57.10 -60.34
N LEU A 1152 5.77 57.95 -59.34
CA LEU A 1152 6.90 58.87 -59.40
C LEU A 1152 8.23 58.19 -59.07
N ALA A 1153 8.24 57.28 -58.09
CA ALA A 1153 9.48 56.67 -57.60
C ALA A 1153 10.30 55.93 -58.68
N PRO A 1154 9.73 55.05 -59.53
CA PRO A 1154 10.49 54.35 -60.58
C PRO A 1154 11.10 55.31 -61.62
N VAL A 1155 10.41 56.42 -61.90
CA VAL A 1155 10.89 57.43 -62.84
C VAL A 1155 12.10 58.15 -62.26
N LEU A 1156 12.05 58.53 -60.98
CA LEU A 1156 13.14 59.23 -60.29
C LEU A 1156 14.39 58.34 -60.08
N ASP A 1157 14.20 57.07 -59.72
CA ASP A 1157 15.30 56.13 -59.48
C ASP A 1157 16.16 55.90 -60.74
N GLY A 1158 15.52 55.87 -61.93
CA GLY A 1158 16.19 55.69 -63.22
C GLY A 1158 16.90 56.93 -63.77
N ILE A 1159 16.75 58.11 -63.15
CA ILE A 1159 17.29 59.38 -63.67
C ILE A 1159 18.82 59.37 -63.62
N ARG A 1160 19.42 58.86 -62.55
CA ARG A 1160 20.87 58.98 -62.33
C ARG A 1160 21.68 58.33 -63.45
N GLU A 1161 21.36 57.10 -63.82
CA GLU A 1161 22.05 56.38 -64.90
C GLU A 1161 21.88 57.07 -66.25
N ARG A 1162 20.63 57.48 -66.56
CA ARG A 1162 20.28 58.15 -67.83
C ARG A 1162 20.94 59.53 -67.95
N ALA A 1163 21.02 60.27 -66.86
CA ALA A 1163 21.65 61.58 -66.81
C ALA A 1163 23.19 61.49 -66.89
N VAL A 1164 23.82 60.55 -66.20
CA VAL A 1164 25.27 60.30 -66.30
C VAL A 1164 25.67 59.85 -67.71
N ALA A 1165 24.86 59.00 -68.35
CA ALA A 1165 25.08 58.60 -69.74
C ALA A 1165 25.07 59.81 -70.69
N LEU A 1166 24.10 60.72 -70.54
CA LEU A 1166 24.00 61.95 -71.33
C LEU A 1166 25.19 62.90 -71.11
N ILE A 1167 25.60 63.10 -69.86
CA ILE A 1167 26.74 63.96 -69.51
C ILE A 1167 28.08 63.38 -70.02
N SER A 1168 28.26 62.06 -69.91
CA SER A 1168 29.46 61.36 -70.38
C SER A 1168 29.58 61.38 -71.92
N GLU A 1169 28.44 61.35 -72.62
CA GLU A 1169 28.39 61.46 -74.08
C GLU A 1169 28.68 62.90 -74.54
N ALA A 1170 28.18 63.91 -73.80
CA ALA A 1170 28.54 65.31 -74.03
C ALA A 1170 30.05 65.57 -73.89
N GLY A 1171 30.68 65.01 -72.84
CA GLY A 1171 32.13 65.08 -72.67
C GLY A 1171 32.93 64.38 -73.77
N ARG A 1172 32.36 63.33 -74.39
CA ARG A 1172 32.96 62.60 -75.52
C ARG A 1172 32.93 63.41 -76.82
N LEU A 1173 31.84 64.13 -77.07
CA LEU A 1173 31.66 64.97 -78.26
C LEU A 1173 32.57 66.22 -78.24
N VAL A 1174 32.85 66.78 -77.06
CA VAL A 1174 33.79 67.91 -76.91
C VAL A 1174 35.24 67.49 -77.21
N ARG A 1175 35.63 66.25 -76.88
CA ARG A 1175 36.98 65.71 -77.18
C ARG A 1175 37.22 65.39 -78.65
N ALA A 1176 36.18 65.34 -79.49
CA ALA A 1176 36.29 64.97 -80.91
C ALA A 1176 36.53 66.16 -81.86
N ALA A 1177 36.69 67.40 -81.35
CA ALA A 1177 36.72 68.63 -82.14
C ALA A 1177 38.12 69.26 -82.40
N ASP A 1178 39.23 68.65 -81.97
CA ASP A 1178 40.60 69.11 -82.31
C ASP A 1178 41.21 68.35 -83.51
N PRO A 1179 41.95 68.99 -84.46
CA PRO A 1179 42.45 68.32 -85.65
C PRO A 1179 43.91 67.83 -85.53
N VAL A 1180 44.18 66.58 -85.90
CA VAL A 1180 45.53 66.05 -86.22
C VAL A 1180 45.42 65.14 -87.48
N PRO A 1181 46.37 65.17 -88.43
CA PRO A 1181 46.23 64.58 -89.77
C PRO A 1181 46.60 63.09 -89.85
N ALA A 1182 46.12 62.43 -90.91
CA ALA A 1182 46.44 61.07 -91.34
C ALA A 1182 47.29 61.10 -92.64
N PRO A 1183 47.71 59.99 -93.30
CA PRO A 1183 48.01 58.60 -92.88
C PRO A 1183 49.34 58.04 -93.52
N VAL A 1184 49.72 56.76 -93.26
CA VAL A 1184 49.89 55.64 -94.24
C VAL A 1184 50.77 54.48 -93.72
N LYS A 1185 50.38 53.29 -94.18
CA LYS A 1185 50.67 51.87 -93.92
C LYS A 1185 52.08 51.29 -94.24
N THR A 1186 52.35 50.17 -93.54
CA THR A 1186 52.92 48.83 -93.94
C THR A 1186 54.43 48.50 -93.99
N VAL A 1187 54.75 47.29 -93.47
CA VAL A 1187 55.72 46.21 -93.90
C VAL A 1187 56.80 45.76 -92.86
N GLU A 1188 56.73 44.45 -92.46
CA GLU A 1188 57.75 43.38 -92.15
C GLU A 1188 59.17 43.64 -91.52
N PRO A 1189 59.99 42.61 -91.12
CA PRO A 1189 59.75 41.19 -90.74
C PRO A 1189 60.60 40.65 -89.52
N GLU A 1190 60.45 39.34 -89.25
CA GLU A 1190 61.47 38.32 -88.83
C GLU A 1190 61.97 38.09 -87.36
N HIS A 1191 61.63 36.87 -86.89
CA HIS A 1191 62.48 35.78 -86.35
C HIS A 1191 62.71 35.50 -84.84
N ALA A 1192 62.32 34.26 -84.48
CA ALA A 1192 63.07 33.20 -83.79
C ALA A 1192 62.68 32.79 -82.33
N THR A 1193 62.18 31.54 -82.25
CA THR A 1193 62.44 30.47 -81.24
C THR A 1193 62.03 30.71 -79.77
N SER A 1194 61.43 29.81 -79.00
CA SER A 1194 61.06 28.38 -79.01
C SER A 1194 60.05 28.21 -77.81
N ALA A 1195 59.31 27.14 -77.50
CA ALA A 1195 59.13 25.78 -77.97
C ALA A 1195 57.70 25.32 -77.55
N SER A 1196 56.95 24.75 -78.51
CA SER A 1196 56.14 23.50 -78.48
C SER A 1196 55.59 22.92 -77.16
N ASP A 1197 54.42 22.27 -77.07
CA ASP A 1197 53.36 21.82 -78.01
C ASP A 1197 52.09 21.48 -77.18
N ILE A 1198 50.89 22.01 -77.51
CA ILE A 1198 49.68 21.36 -78.14
C ILE A 1198 49.35 19.91 -77.68
N ASN A 1199 48.12 19.48 -77.36
CA ASN A 1199 46.85 19.54 -78.13
C ASN A 1199 45.70 18.88 -77.31
N LEU A 1200 44.47 19.43 -77.35
CA LEU A 1200 43.25 18.93 -78.02
C LEU A 1200 42.58 17.61 -77.53
N THR A 1201 41.30 17.76 -77.16
CA THR A 1201 40.12 16.92 -77.47
C THR A 1201 40.02 15.43 -77.10
N GLN A 1202 38.96 15.15 -76.33
CA GLN A 1202 37.89 14.13 -76.50
C GLN A 1202 38.18 12.77 -77.18
N GLN A 1203 37.87 11.68 -76.44
CA GLN A 1203 36.94 10.56 -76.72
C GLN A 1203 37.29 9.35 -75.80
N GLY A 1204 36.39 8.52 -75.27
CA GLY A 1204 34.95 8.35 -75.50
C GLY A 1204 34.25 7.41 -74.49
N SER A 1205 32.94 7.29 -74.66
CA SER A 1205 31.91 6.46 -73.98
C SER A 1205 32.02 4.95 -74.34
N PRO A 1206 31.18 3.98 -73.88
CA PRO A 1206 29.94 3.98 -73.03
C PRO A 1206 30.00 2.94 -71.85
N SER A 1207 29.03 2.69 -70.95
CA SER A 1207 27.66 2.11 -71.10
C SER A 1207 26.84 2.09 -69.78
N VAL A 1208 25.52 1.86 -69.95
CA VAL A 1208 24.34 1.91 -69.04
C VAL A 1208 24.34 0.78 -67.98
N SER A 1209 23.94 0.94 -66.70
CA SER A 1209 22.53 0.82 -66.23
C SER A 1209 22.36 1.07 -64.70
N GLY A 1210 21.26 1.76 -64.37
CA GLY A 1210 20.53 2.01 -63.10
C GLY A 1210 20.93 1.40 -61.75
N GLN A 1211 20.91 2.25 -60.70
CA GLN A 1211 20.00 2.16 -59.54
C GLN A 1211 20.04 3.45 -58.69
N ALA A 1212 18.93 3.79 -58.03
CA ALA A 1212 18.66 5.03 -57.30
C ALA A 1212 19.31 5.12 -55.89
N ALA A 1213 19.66 6.34 -55.43
CA ALA A 1213 19.93 6.72 -54.02
C ALA A 1213 20.24 8.24 -53.94
N THR A 1214 19.32 9.08 -53.46
CA THR A 1214 19.15 9.68 -52.11
C THR A 1214 19.79 11.07 -51.90
N GLN A 1215 18.91 12.03 -51.60
CA GLN A 1215 19.18 13.37 -51.08
C GLN A 1215 19.67 13.29 -49.63
N ALA A 1216 20.70 14.06 -49.28
CA ALA A 1216 21.13 14.25 -47.90
C ALA A 1216 20.30 15.38 -47.26
N ALA A 1217 19.27 15.00 -46.50
CA ALA A 1217 18.57 15.85 -45.56
C ALA A 1217 19.26 15.78 -44.19
N PHE A 1218 19.56 16.92 -43.57
CA PHE A 1218 19.92 17.00 -42.15
C PHE A 1218 18.64 16.80 -41.32
N GLY A 1219 18.39 15.58 -40.88
CA GLY A 1219 17.35 15.25 -39.91
C GLY A 1219 17.95 14.97 -38.54
N VAL A 1220 17.69 15.81 -37.55
CA VAL A 1220 17.85 15.44 -36.14
C VAL A 1220 16.63 14.58 -35.78
N ARG A 1221 16.85 13.31 -35.46
CA ARG A 1221 15.77 12.43 -34.94
C ARG A 1221 15.51 12.76 -33.46
N PRO A 1222 14.24 12.90 -33.03
CA PRO A 1222 13.90 13.04 -31.61
C PRO A 1222 14.27 11.76 -30.84
N ARG A 1223 14.81 11.91 -29.62
CA ARG A 1223 15.12 10.78 -28.73
C ARG A 1223 13.92 10.48 -27.84
N SER A 1224 13.52 9.22 -27.76
CA SER A 1224 12.45 8.76 -26.85
C SER A 1224 13.03 8.42 -25.47
N HIS A 1225 12.53 9.03 -24.41
CA HIS A 1225 12.89 8.69 -23.03
C HIS A 1225 11.91 7.68 -22.44
N ARG A 1226 12.43 6.61 -21.81
CA ARG A 1226 11.62 5.55 -21.15
C ARG A 1226 11.92 5.53 -19.66
N VAL A 1227 10.90 5.38 -18.83
CA VAL A 1227 11.02 5.29 -17.36
C VAL A 1227 10.14 4.16 -16.86
N ARG A 1228 10.67 3.33 -15.95
CA ARG A 1228 9.89 2.27 -15.28
C ARG A 1228 9.14 2.86 -14.09
N ALA A 1229 7.87 2.47 -13.93
CA ALA A 1229 6.96 2.99 -12.90
C ALA A 1229 7.54 2.97 -11.47
N GLY A 1230 8.35 1.97 -11.14
CA GLY A 1230 8.97 1.83 -9.80
C GLY A 1230 10.12 2.79 -9.48
N VAL A 1231 10.61 3.57 -10.45
CA VAL A 1231 11.78 4.47 -10.27
C VAL A 1231 11.49 5.91 -10.73
N VAL A 1232 10.22 6.23 -11.00
CA VAL A 1232 9.77 7.50 -11.61
C VAL A 1232 10.21 8.72 -10.79
N GLU A 1233 10.03 8.71 -9.47
CA GLU A 1233 10.37 9.87 -8.64
C GLU A 1233 11.86 10.25 -8.68
N ALA A 1234 12.75 9.26 -8.87
CA ALA A 1234 14.20 9.50 -8.91
C ALA A 1234 14.71 9.89 -10.31
N GLU A 1235 14.14 9.33 -11.39
CA GLU A 1235 14.62 9.57 -12.76
C GLU A 1235 13.93 10.72 -13.49
N LEU A 1236 12.73 11.12 -13.08
CA LEU A 1236 11.91 12.12 -13.79
C LEU A 1236 12.60 13.50 -13.84
N ALA A 1237 13.27 13.90 -12.76
CA ALA A 1237 13.97 15.18 -12.69
C ALA A 1237 15.11 15.28 -13.73
N ARG A 1238 15.85 14.18 -13.95
CA ARG A 1238 16.92 14.12 -14.95
C ARG A 1238 16.36 14.21 -16.37
N ILE A 1239 15.29 13.47 -16.65
CA ILE A 1239 14.69 13.40 -18.00
C ILE A 1239 14.03 14.72 -18.38
N ILE A 1240 13.35 15.39 -17.44
CA ILE A 1240 12.79 16.72 -17.70
C ILE A 1240 13.91 17.71 -18.04
N SER A 1241 15.05 17.66 -17.35
CA SER A 1241 16.20 18.52 -17.65
C SER A 1241 16.80 18.25 -19.05
N GLU A 1242 16.85 16.99 -19.47
CA GLU A 1242 17.34 16.61 -20.81
C GLU A 1242 16.39 17.09 -21.91
N VAL A 1243 15.08 16.85 -21.76
CA VAL A 1243 14.04 17.30 -22.70
C VAL A 1243 13.99 18.83 -22.77
N GLN A 1244 14.14 19.53 -21.64
CA GLN A 1244 14.24 21.00 -21.63
C GLN A 1244 15.44 21.52 -22.44
N GLY A 1245 16.59 20.85 -22.35
CA GLY A 1245 17.78 21.18 -23.14
C GLY A 1245 17.56 20.98 -24.64
N GLU A 1246 16.92 19.88 -25.03
CA GLU A 1246 16.58 19.61 -26.44
C GLU A 1246 15.59 20.62 -27.01
N ILE A 1247 14.56 20.98 -26.24
CA ILE A 1247 13.55 21.99 -26.62
C ILE A 1247 14.21 23.37 -26.77
N ALA A 1248 15.05 23.77 -25.82
CA ALA A 1248 15.75 25.06 -25.88
C ALA A 1248 16.64 25.14 -27.13
N GLY A 1249 17.43 24.10 -27.41
CA GLY A 1249 18.28 24.05 -28.60
C GLY A 1249 17.48 24.03 -29.91
N TYR A 1250 16.34 23.32 -29.95
CA TYR A 1250 15.47 23.30 -31.13
C TYR A 1250 14.80 24.66 -31.36
N ALA A 1251 14.33 25.32 -30.29
CA ALA A 1251 13.68 26.62 -30.33
C ALA A 1251 14.64 27.75 -30.76
N GLU A 1252 15.92 27.69 -30.39
CA GLU A 1252 16.95 28.65 -30.88
C GLU A 1252 17.12 28.61 -32.41
N HIS A 1253 16.98 27.42 -33.01
CA HIS A 1253 17.15 27.24 -34.46
C HIS A 1253 15.83 27.37 -35.24
N HIS A 1254 14.66 27.35 -34.56
CA HIS A 1254 13.33 27.40 -35.17
C HIS A 1254 12.38 28.36 -34.42
N PRO A 1255 12.69 29.67 -34.36
CA PRO A 1255 11.84 30.64 -33.68
C PRO A 1255 10.47 30.74 -34.35
N GLY A 1256 9.40 30.46 -33.59
CA GLY A 1256 8.01 30.56 -34.04
C GLY A 1256 7.30 29.24 -34.37
N MET A 1257 7.97 28.09 -34.20
CA MET A 1257 7.34 26.77 -34.34
C MET A 1257 6.76 26.27 -33.00
N GLU A 1258 5.59 25.64 -33.05
CA GLU A 1258 4.94 25.02 -31.87
C GLU A 1258 5.56 23.65 -31.59
N ILE A 1259 5.94 23.39 -30.33
CA ILE A 1259 6.61 22.16 -29.91
C ILE A 1259 5.64 21.37 -29.03
N GLU A 1260 5.24 20.17 -29.49
CA GLU A 1260 4.33 19.27 -28.78
C GLU A 1260 5.12 18.16 -28.06
N ILE A 1261 4.81 17.92 -26.78
CA ILE A 1261 5.40 16.83 -25.98
C ILE A 1261 4.28 15.83 -25.67
N THR A 1262 4.46 14.57 -26.08
CA THR A 1262 3.48 13.50 -25.86
C THR A 1262 4.07 12.38 -25.00
N TRP A 1263 3.29 11.80 -24.09
CA TRP A 1263 3.66 10.61 -23.33
C TRP A 1263 2.65 9.49 -23.58
N HIS A 1264 3.13 8.25 -23.65
CA HIS A 1264 2.30 7.06 -23.91
C HIS A 1264 2.72 5.92 -22.98
N ALA A 1265 1.76 5.17 -22.44
CA ALA A 1265 2.02 3.99 -21.63
C ALA A 1265 2.35 2.79 -22.55
N LEU A 1266 3.49 2.16 -22.35
CA LEU A 1266 3.91 0.97 -23.11
C LEU A 1266 3.43 -0.30 -22.38
N HIS A 1267 2.61 -1.12 -23.04
CA HIS A 1267 2.23 -2.45 -22.56
C HIS A 1267 3.33 -3.48 -22.92
N ALA A 1268 3.54 -4.46 -22.04
CA ALA A 1268 4.68 -5.40 -22.06
C ALA A 1268 4.80 -6.35 -23.27
N ASP A 1269 3.94 -6.24 -24.29
CA ASP A 1269 3.89 -7.17 -25.43
C ASP A 1269 4.63 -6.67 -26.69
N GLU A 1270 5.34 -5.53 -26.64
CA GLU A 1270 6.16 -5.01 -27.75
C GLU A 1270 7.66 -5.02 -27.44
N GLU A 1271 8.17 -6.09 -26.82
CA GLU A 1271 9.60 -6.38 -26.69
C GLU A 1271 10.05 -7.43 -27.72
N ASN A 1272 10.03 -7.08 -29.00
CA ASN A 1272 10.94 -7.62 -30.02
C ASN A 1272 10.75 -6.89 -31.36
N SER A 1273 11.45 -5.77 -31.53
CA SER A 1273 11.79 -5.18 -32.83
C SER A 1273 13.01 -4.28 -32.69
#